data_AF-A0A0Q1AIC1-F1
#
_entry.id   AF-A0A0Q1AIC1-F1
#
_cell.length_a   1.000
_cell.length_b   1.000
_cell.length_c   1.000
_cell.angle_alpha   90.00
_cell.angle_beta   90.00
_cell.angle_gamma   90.00
#
_symmetry.space_group_name_H-M   'P 1'
#
loop_
_entity.id
_entity.type
_entity.pdbx_description
1 polymer ?
#
loop_
_entity_poly.entity_id
_entity_poly.type
_entity_poly.pdbx_seq_one_letter_code
_entity_poly.pdbx_strand_id
1 'polypeptide(L)'
;MNKTLAKVLTDARNTLSNCLQTYRWTVFSLLLLFLTAVVVIGYFIPALDFGRPFGTDEYNHLFHTEEMTGTTSLSGFYETIGKKVSDPTSPNNPFNYPFSLWLYGSVLAKVTGMTPFMTAMVFGSLLLVIILLVFAQYADLFLEKKEQIVVALLFMLSMPNVALILQSYRPSVFVLPLLLLLLYIALAERPSWRDYLLLLVTVFMIAITHTGTYIFLITFSMIFFLLYCLFWGKFSKPMFALLTSTFFIYVYVMDVFPHIYPQYATKSALFLKPGNFLAEYLYLDVAEDLGQILYTNLFIQREFVYALIWAAFIFAIGILLLAIHRRAARMIRKIGFDRAFAILLPIQNLSHSVLASPIWIGPLQVLLSLLGWLKLDGRGKCLLLSTALVSLIPSMLLSSEGVEVATGALREISYLIVIIPITSALGLWYLLGRFDVGTRNGRFAIAGVLMIVLTSTMVIPVVGNSYYNPQITGEDYIINGMQWLSTIGAPEEKVVGYGYRTVRLFTGKEDGTYGLRSGTETRTFLKSLREIYFSKSENAVQDLYSFFGAKYVLTSDKLVANLGGNLKPEESVLTIDENVALDRIYASNDFGIYASLAATAQNTSPLYANEQFSVKTSGSTIIIESETYKVFLGDVSPTIRYIGTKKENYLGGGIMYEVLRLMSLSDEQSSAQYLLSEMVFDREIKENRIIYTRILTSENELKNLGTLRVIYTFYTDAIKREYIIANDWLNDSEGISLSAYLSTNLFVPYDSLILKDGYTRIDKTIYPSEDTIKLNNPYDTVYVNDGTTGIFIRYAPTAPRPNYLTYQGSTLYSATSMVSVGQIESIKPGAALHITQYVSIGGEVFAEESIGGRMSIELLPYPDGITPIVLIGSLSSSVSDPDALKFYAVNQAENLKYTEAADTTLINIRDVVREGVSVIGQMNTRASGSGVFQSFVEQDDNIRNLFRTARAQAVTIKGFMLQGLIYNLDTIRAAYERGLDFMITTPVQAPIKGFYEEGLRHPQMAQLEGKSTDLVLIPPSYPMSVSLSYSADEAGAFASWRAVIDSAYVNNDLALFLLRSTDLGNPYFSSRFSDLIAYARMRGLTFITPTAIADHYLLLQKVTWTSHRDLDSARIVMQNNNSLSVSGITFKVTMPRLATGNYQVTNGDIVRTQDLYDQLVLFITADIPAGGSTVVTVEPDVARKQFSVVLPGEPIEGEVSFTVLDEDGSALSGATVSVDSARYKTNSEGVVTVSLDRGYHQVNIEKAGYIKAEYQIEVKGRIYILTRLIGFD
;
A
#
# COMPACT_ATOMS: atom_id res chain seq x y z
N MET A 1 -11.60 -100.07 24.11
CA MET A 1 -11.51 -99.44 22.77
C MET A 1 -11.71 -97.92 22.77
N ASN A 2 -12.63 -97.33 23.55
CA ASN A 2 -12.90 -95.88 23.53
C ASN A 2 -11.80 -94.95 24.09
N LYS A 3 -10.94 -95.39 25.02
CA LYS A 3 -9.88 -94.53 25.60
C LYS A 3 -8.69 -94.30 24.66
N THR A 4 -8.38 -95.25 23.78
CA THR A 4 -7.24 -95.17 22.85
C THR A 4 -7.56 -94.24 21.68
N LEU A 5 -8.80 -94.28 21.17
CA LEU A 5 -9.26 -93.40 20.08
C LEU A 5 -9.32 -91.93 20.51
N ALA A 6 -9.77 -91.65 21.74
CA ALA A 6 -9.80 -90.30 22.30
C ALA A 6 -8.39 -89.71 22.48
N LYS A 7 -7.40 -90.51 22.89
CA LYS A 7 -6.00 -90.07 23.02
C LYS A 7 -5.38 -89.74 21.66
N VAL A 8 -5.61 -90.58 20.65
CA VAL A 8 -5.11 -90.34 19.28
C VAL A 8 -5.72 -89.09 18.65
N LEU A 9 -7.02 -88.83 18.86
CA LEU A 9 -7.67 -87.60 18.38
C LEU A 9 -7.17 -86.34 19.11
N THR A 10 -6.82 -86.45 20.38
CA THR A 10 -6.26 -85.34 21.17
C THR A 10 -4.82 -85.04 20.79
N ASP A 11 -3.99 -86.08 20.59
CA ASP A 11 -2.61 -85.93 20.12
C ASP A 11 -2.55 -85.44 18.67
N ALA A 12 -3.46 -85.89 17.79
CA ALA A 12 -3.60 -85.35 16.44
C ALA A 12 -4.02 -83.88 16.44
N ARG A 13 -4.96 -83.49 17.32
CA ARG A 13 -5.38 -82.09 17.50
C ARG A 13 -4.24 -81.20 18.05
N ASN A 14 -3.46 -81.70 19.01
CA ASN A 14 -2.33 -80.98 19.58
C ASN A 14 -1.17 -80.87 18.58
N THR A 15 -0.90 -81.91 17.80
CA THR A 15 0.12 -81.89 16.74
C THR A 15 -0.27 -80.95 15.61
N LEU A 16 -1.54 -80.97 15.19
CA LEU A 16 -2.06 -80.04 14.18
C LEU A 16 -2.04 -78.59 14.70
N SER A 17 -2.38 -78.37 15.97
CA SER A 17 -2.29 -77.06 16.63
C SER A 17 -0.85 -76.55 16.67
N ASN A 18 0.12 -77.38 17.08
CA ASN A 18 1.53 -77.01 17.15
C ASN A 18 2.12 -76.76 15.75
N CYS A 19 1.73 -77.54 14.74
CA CYS A 19 2.18 -77.35 13.36
C CYS A 19 1.61 -76.06 12.76
N LEU A 20 0.33 -75.76 13.00
CA LEU A 20 -0.31 -74.50 12.62
C LEU A 20 0.30 -73.30 13.35
N GLN A 21 0.67 -73.45 14.63
CA GLN A 21 1.30 -72.40 15.42
C GLN A 21 2.74 -72.12 14.96
N THR A 22 3.49 -73.16 14.59
CA THR A 22 4.84 -73.06 14.01
C THR A 22 4.82 -72.39 12.63
N TYR A 23 3.85 -72.76 11.78
CA TYR A 23 3.64 -72.15 10.46
C TYR A 23 3.27 -70.66 10.55
N ARG A 24 2.42 -70.27 11.51
CA ARG A 24 2.06 -68.85 11.74
C ARG A 24 3.25 -68.03 12.25
N TRP A 25 4.06 -68.61 13.13
CA TRP A 25 5.31 -67.99 13.60
C TRP A 25 6.32 -67.76 12.46
N THR A 26 6.41 -68.68 11.50
CA THR A 26 7.32 -68.53 10.35
C THR A 26 6.86 -67.42 9.40
N VAL A 27 5.56 -67.33 9.10
CA VAL A 27 5.02 -66.26 8.22
C VAL A 27 5.16 -64.87 8.83
N PHE A 28 4.83 -64.72 10.12
CA PHE A 28 5.00 -63.44 10.82
C PHE A 28 6.47 -62.98 10.83
N SER A 29 7.40 -63.90 11.12
CA SER A 29 8.83 -63.59 11.16
C SER A 29 9.38 -63.18 9.79
N LEU A 30 8.92 -63.83 8.70
CA LEU A 30 9.28 -63.48 7.34
C LEU A 30 8.76 -62.09 6.93
N LEU A 31 7.51 -61.76 7.27
CA LEU A 31 6.94 -60.43 7.01
C LEU A 31 7.66 -59.34 7.81
N LEU A 32 8.04 -59.62 9.05
CA LEU A 32 8.79 -58.68 9.88
C LEU A 32 10.21 -58.44 9.34
N LEU A 33 10.88 -59.50 8.87
CA LEU A 33 12.18 -59.40 8.21
C LEU A 33 12.07 -58.59 6.91
N PHE A 34 11.01 -58.81 6.13
CA PHE A 34 10.74 -58.02 4.92
C PHE A 34 10.45 -56.55 5.23
N LEU A 35 9.64 -56.24 6.25
CA LEU A 35 9.42 -54.86 6.72
C LEU A 35 10.74 -54.20 7.13
N THR A 36 11.59 -54.92 7.85
CA THR A 36 12.92 -54.43 8.24
C THR A 36 13.77 -54.13 7.00
N ALA A 37 13.75 -55.00 5.99
CA ALA A 37 14.44 -54.76 4.72
C ALA A 37 13.88 -53.53 3.98
N VAL A 38 12.56 -53.32 3.95
CA VAL A 38 11.93 -52.14 3.34
C VAL A 38 12.34 -50.85 4.07
N VAL A 39 12.39 -50.85 5.40
CA VAL A 39 12.83 -49.67 6.17
C VAL A 39 14.32 -49.39 5.95
N VAL A 40 15.17 -50.42 5.95
CA VAL A 40 16.61 -50.22 5.75
C VAL A 40 16.92 -49.79 4.32
N ILE A 41 16.43 -50.51 3.31
CA ILE A 41 16.76 -50.28 1.90
C ILE A 41 15.99 -49.09 1.33
N GLY A 42 14.72 -48.90 1.72
CA GLY A 42 13.86 -47.85 1.18
C GLY A 42 13.95 -46.51 1.89
N TYR A 43 14.50 -46.44 3.11
CA TYR A 43 14.51 -45.21 3.91
C TYR A 43 15.88 -44.90 4.53
N PHE A 44 16.53 -45.82 5.25
CA PHE A 44 17.81 -45.51 5.91
C PHE A 44 19.00 -45.40 4.95
N ILE A 45 19.19 -46.36 4.04
CA ILE A 45 20.28 -46.30 3.05
C ILE A 45 20.18 -45.03 2.19
N PRO A 46 19.01 -44.68 1.61
CA PRO A 46 18.88 -43.45 0.82
C PRO A 46 19.16 -42.18 1.62
N ALA A 47 18.69 -42.10 2.87
CA ALA A 47 18.93 -40.94 3.73
C ALA A 47 20.42 -40.77 4.08
N LEU A 48 21.13 -41.87 4.33
CA LEU A 48 22.57 -41.86 4.61
C LEU A 48 23.40 -41.53 3.36
N ASP A 49 23.01 -42.08 2.21
CA ASP A 49 23.69 -41.85 0.93
C ASP A 49 23.53 -40.40 0.45
N PHE A 50 22.32 -39.83 0.56
CA PHE A 50 22.07 -38.45 0.17
C PHE A 50 22.67 -37.41 1.12
N GLY A 51 22.81 -37.74 2.41
CA GLY A 51 23.54 -36.93 3.40
C GLY A 51 22.92 -35.57 3.76
N ARG A 52 21.65 -35.32 3.41
CA ARG A 52 20.94 -34.05 3.69
C ARG A 52 19.45 -34.28 4.00
N PRO A 53 18.76 -33.35 4.69
CA PRO A 53 17.31 -33.41 4.87
C PRO A 53 16.58 -33.41 3.52
N PHE A 54 15.64 -34.34 3.35
CA PHE A 54 14.82 -34.44 2.15
C PHE A 54 13.73 -33.37 2.12
N GLY A 55 13.59 -32.66 0.98
CA GLY A 55 12.50 -31.73 0.64
C GLY A 55 12.91 -30.24 0.58
N THR A 56 11.95 -29.33 0.34
CA THR A 56 12.19 -27.87 0.26
C THR A 56 11.64 -27.04 1.42
N ASP A 57 10.61 -27.52 2.13
CA ASP A 57 9.97 -26.80 3.27
C ASP A 57 10.79 -26.94 4.57
N GLU A 58 11.54 -28.04 4.64
CA GLU A 58 12.42 -28.45 5.73
C GLU A 58 13.46 -27.39 6.04
N TYR A 59 13.98 -26.73 5.00
CA TYR A 59 15.02 -25.71 5.11
C TYR A 59 14.52 -24.42 5.76
N ASN A 60 13.25 -24.07 5.54
CA ASN A 60 12.62 -22.96 6.27
C ASN A 60 12.50 -23.29 7.76
N HIS A 61 12.02 -24.49 8.10
CA HIS A 61 11.90 -24.91 9.50
C HIS A 61 13.25 -25.08 10.17
N LEU A 62 14.25 -25.56 9.43
CA LEU A 62 15.61 -25.69 9.91
C LEU A 62 16.23 -24.33 10.23
N PHE A 63 16.01 -23.32 9.38
CA PHE A 63 16.41 -21.94 9.66
C PHE A 63 15.80 -21.42 10.97
N HIS A 64 14.49 -21.62 11.18
CA HIS A 64 13.86 -21.20 12.45
C HIS A 64 14.41 -21.97 13.66
N THR A 65 14.70 -23.26 13.51
CA THR A 65 15.36 -24.05 14.55
C THR A 65 16.75 -23.51 14.87
N GLU A 66 17.52 -23.06 13.88
CA GLU A 66 18.84 -22.45 14.06
C GLU A 66 18.75 -21.11 14.82
N GLU A 67 17.85 -20.22 14.41
CA GLU A 67 17.59 -18.95 15.09
C GLU A 67 17.10 -19.17 16.53
N MET A 68 16.22 -20.15 16.76
CA MET A 68 15.77 -20.53 18.09
C MET A 68 16.86 -21.22 18.93
N THR A 69 17.85 -21.82 18.28
CA THR A 69 19.03 -22.38 18.96
C THR A 69 19.94 -21.27 19.47
N GLY A 70 20.08 -20.18 18.71
CA GLY A 70 20.85 -18.99 19.09
C GLY A 70 20.23 -18.13 20.20
N THR A 71 18.97 -18.38 20.60
CA THR A 71 18.26 -17.58 21.60
C THR A 71 18.03 -18.34 22.91
N THR A 72 17.84 -17.60 24.01
CA THR A 72 17.66 -18.16 25.37
C THR A 72 16.19 -18.28 25.78
N SER A 73 15.26 -17.62 25.09
CA SER A 73 13.82 -17.66 25.35
C SER A 73 13.00 -17.59 24.07
N LEU A 74 11.74 -18.03 24.14
CA LEU A 74 10.79 -17.93 23.03
C LEU A 74 10.48 -16.47 22.67
N SER A 75 10.41 -15.57 23.66
CA SER A 75 10.24 -14.13 23.41
C SER A 75 11.46 -13.53 22.70
N GLY A 76 12.67 -13.90 23.11
CA GLY A 76 13.91 -13.47 22.47
C GLY A 76 14.03 -13.98 21.04
N PHE A 77 13.52 -15.18 20.75
CA PHE A 77 13.37 -15.67 19.38
C PHE A 77 12.49 -14.74 18.54
N TYR A 78 11.26 -14.46 19.00
CA TYR A 78 10.34 -13.58 18.25
C TYR A 78 10.87 -12.14 18.11
N GLU A 79 11.58 -11.61 19.10
CA GLU A 79 12.23 -10.29 19.00
C GLU A 79 13.35 -10.27 17.96
N THR A 80 14.23 -11.28 17.99
CA THR A 80 15.36 -11.42 17.05
C THR A 80 14.86 -11.55 15.62
N ILE A 81 13.81 -12.35 15.44
CA ILE A 81 13.14 -12.55 14.17
C ILE A 81 12.42 -11.27 13.71
N GLY A 82 11.71 -10.58 14.61
CA GLY A 82 10.99 -9.35 14.28
C GLY A 82 11.92 -8.24 13.75
N LYS A 83 13.17 -8.19 14.22
CA LYS A 83 14.21 -7.28 13.69
C LYS A 83 14.68 -7.62 12.28
N LYS A 84 14.48 -8.87 11.82
CA LYS A 84 14.92 -9.38 10.51
C LYS A 84 13.83 -9.28 9.43
N VAL A 85 12.66 -8.71 9.74
CA VAL A 85 11.53 -8.62 8.80
C VAL A 85 11.06 -7.18 8.64
N SER A 86 10.77 -6.78 7.40
CA SER A 86 10.23 -5.47 7.02
C SER A 86 8.79 -5.21 7.48
N ASP A 87 8.04 -6.25 7.83
CA ASP A 87 6.72 -6.16 8.47
C ASP A 87 6.46 -7.34 9.44
N PRO A 88 6.76 -7.17 10.75
CA PRO A 88 6.46 -8.18 11.77
C PRO A 88 4.96 -8.42 11.98
N THR A 89 4.11 -7.47 11.57
CA THR A 89 2.65 -7.51 11.83
C THR A 89 1.86 -8.22 10.73
N SER A 90 2.49 -8.46 9.56
CA SER A 90 1.83 -9.13 8.45
C SER A 90 1.34 -10.54 8.82
N PRO A 91 0.07 -10.91 8.53
CA PRO A 91 -0.45 -12.25 8.80
C PRO A 91 0.21 -13.34 7.94
N ASN A 92 0.80 -12.95 6.80
CA ASN A 92 1.55 -13.83 5.91
C ASN A 92 3.05 -13.91 6.26
N ASN A 93 3.46 -13.26 7.35
CA ASN A 93 4.84 -13.31 7.79
C ASN A 93 5.19 -14.76 8.19
N PRO A 94 6.22 -15.39 7.57
CA PRO A 94 6.57 -16.80 7.77
C PRO A 94 6.88 -17.18 9.23
N PHE A 95 7.10 -16.21 10.12
CA PHE A 95 7.35 -16.44 11.54
C PHE A 95 6.13 -16.47 12.44
N ASN A 96 4.96 -16.05 11.96
CA ASN A 96 3.69 -16.16 12.69
C ASN A 96 3.14 -17.61 12.67
N TYR A 97 4.05 -18.59 12.82
CA TYR A 97 3.83 -20.02 12.65
C TYR A 97 4.08 -20.76 13.98
N PRO A 98 3.35 -21.85 14.29
CA PRO A 98 3.56 -22.66 15.49
C PRO A 98 4.99 -23.20 15.66
N PHE A 99 5.56 -22.98 16.85
CA PHE A 99 7.01 -23.08 17.07
C PHE A 99 7.51 -24.42 17.62
N SER A 100 6.63 -25.37 17.95
CA SER A 100 7.03 -26.54 18.77
C SER A 100 8.06 -27.46 18.11
N LEU A 101 8.03 -27.63 16.78
CA LEU A 101 9.07 -28.38 16.07
C LEU A 101 10.44 -27.71 16.27
N TRP A 102 10.48 -26.38 16.17
CA TRP A 102 11.69 -25.59 16.30
C TRP A 102 12.20 -25.60 17.73
N LEU A 103 11.29 -25.53 18.71
CA LEU A 103 11.61 -25.64 20.12
C LEU A 103 12.21 -27.01 20.43
N TYR A 104 11.58 -28.09 19.96
CA TYR A 104 12.11 -29.44 20.12
C TYR A 104 13.48 -29.60 19.47
N GLY A 105 13.64 -29.12 18.23
CA GLY A 105 14.91 -29.16 17.51
C GLY A 105 16.01 -28.36 18.22
N SER A 106 15.69 -27.17 18.72
CA SER A 106 16.62 -26.30 19.47
C SER A 106 17.05 -26.95 20.78
N VAL A 107 16.11 -27.53 21.53
CA VAL A 107 16.43 -28.26 22.77
C VAL A 107 17.34 -29.46 22.46
N LEU A 108 17.01 -30.25 21.43
CA LEU A 108 17.81 -31.43 21.06
C LEU A 108 19.23 -31.02 20.62
N ALA A 109 19.36 -29.97 19.80
CA ALA A 109 20.65 -29.43 19.38
C ALA A 109 21.48 -28.95 20.59
N LYS A 110 20.87 -28.20 21.52
CA LYS A 110 21.52 -27.71 22.75
C LYS A 110 21.96 -28.84 23.69
N VAL A 111 21.13 -29.87 23.85
CA VAL A 111 21.42 -30.99 24.77
C VAL A 111 22.48 -31.93 24.21
N THR A 112 22.45 -32.19 22.90
CA THR A 112 23.38 -33.14 22.26
C THR A 112 24.67 -32.50 21.75
N GLY A 113 24.70 -31.16 21.61
CA GLY A 113 25.79 -30.44 20.95
C GLY A 113 25.84 -30.62 19.42
N MET A 114 24.82 -31.26 18.83
CA MET A 114 24.70 -31.40 17.38
C MET A 114 24.31 -30.08 16.73
N THR A 115 24.77 -29.82 15.51
CA THR A 115 24.27 -28.69 14.72
C THR A 115 22.77 -28.88 14.42
N PRO A 116 21.98 -27.81 14.24
CA PRO A 116 20.57 -27.91 13.85
C PRO A 116 20.38 -28.80 12.61
N PHE A 117 21.30 -28.71 11.64
CA PHE A 117 21.30 -29.52 10.43
C PHE A 117 21.40 -31.03 10.73
N MET A 118 22.38 -31.43 11.56
CA MET A 118 22.53 -32.84 11.97
C MET A 118 21.36 -33.31 12.82
N THR A 119 20.85 -32.43 13.68
CA THR A 119 19.67 -32.67 14.51
C THR A 119 18.44 -33.01 13.65
N ALA A 120 18.22 -32.28 12.55
CA ALA A 120 17.11 -32.54 11.63
C ALA A 120 17.21 -33.91 10.94
N MET A 121 18.42 -34.35 10.54
CA MET A 121 18.63 -35.66 9.91
C MET A 121 18.41 -36.81 10.90
N VAL A 122 18.98 -36.72 12.11
CA VAL A 122 18.79 -37.72 13.16
C VAL A 122 17.32 -37.79 13.58
N PHE A 123 16.67 -36.64 13.68
CA PHE A 123 15.25 -36.53 13.99
C PHE A 123 14.37 -37.29 13.00
N GLY A 124 14.55 -37.09 11.68
CA GLY A 124 13.73 -37.77 10.67
C GLY A 124 13.80 -39.30 10.78
N SER A 125 14.99 -39.83 11.07
CA SER A 125 15.23 -41.27 11.26
C SER A 125 14.59 -41.81 12.54
N LEU A 126 14.75 -41.11 13.66
CA LEU A 126 14.14 -41.51 14.94
C LEU A 126 12.61 -41.43 14.90
N LEU A 127 12.08 -40.36 14.29
CA LEU A 127 10.66 -40.12 14.19
C LEU A 127 9.96 -41.17 13.32
N LEU A 128 10.60 -41.63 12.24
CA LEU A 128 10.12 -42.74 11.42
C LEU A 128 9.86 -43.99 12.27
N VAL A 129 10.80 -44.36 13.13
CA VAL A 129 10.66 -45.52 14.04
C VAL A 129 9.51 -45.31 15.03
N ILE A 130 9.41 -44.11 15.62
CA ILE A 130 8.31 -43.76 16.53
C ILE A 130 6.96 -43.86 15.82
N ILE A 131 6.84 -43.33 14.61
CA ILE A 131 5.59 -43.38 13.82
C ILE A 131 5.21 -44.84 13.55
N LEU A 132 6.16 -45.69 13.17
CA LEU A 132 5.89 -47.11 12.93
C LEU A 132 5.37 -47.82 14.18
N LEU A 133 5.98 -47.55 15.34
CA LEU A 133 5.55 -48.14 16.62
C LEU A 133 4.15 -47.66 17.04
N VAL A 134 3.90 -46.34 16.97
CA VAL A 134 2.61 -45.74 17.33
C VAL A 134 1.52 -46.17 16.35
N PHE A 135 1.81 -46.22 15.05
CA PHE A 135 0.87 -46.71 14.04
C PHE A 135 0.54 -48.19 14.23
N ALA A 136 1.53 -49.03 14.57
CA ALA A 136 1.28 -50.45 14.86
C ALA A 136 0.32 -50.62 16.04
N GLN A 137 0.50 -49.83 17.10
CA GLN A 137 -0.38 -49.84 18.27
C GLN A 137 -1.78 -49.31 17.94
N TYR A 138 -1.87 -48.30 17.09
CA TYR A 138 -3.15 -47.74 16.63
C TYR A 138 -3.90 -48.71 15.70
N ALA A 139 -3.19 -49.40 14.80
CA ALA A 139 -3.78 -50.36 13.86
C ALA A 139 -4.37 -51.61 14.54
N ASP A 140 -3.86 -51.97 15.73
CA ASP A 140 -4.38 -53.06 16.58
C ASP A 140 -5.85 -52.85 16.98
N LEU A 141 -6.36 -51.61 16.94
CA LEU A 141 -7.79 -51.33 17.17
C LEU A 141 -8.72 -51.94 16.12
N PHE A 142 -8.21 -52.22 14.92
CA PHE A 142 -9.00 -52.64 13.77
C PHE A 142 -8.59 -54.00 13.19
N LEU A 143 -7.36 -54.45 13.47
CA LEU A 143 -6.77 -55.65 12.88
C LEU A 143 -6.63 -56.75 13.93
N GLU A 144 -7.25 -57.91 13.69
CA GLU A 144 -7.24 -59.03 14.65
C GLU A 144 -5.91 -59.81 14.66
N LYS A 145 -5.14 -59.75 13.57
CA LYS A 145 -3.96 -60.59 13.35
C LYS A 145 -2.69 -59.76 13.28
N LYS A 146 -1.63 -60.18 13.98
CA LYS A 146 -0.32 -59.50 13.97
C LYS A 146 0.27 -59.39 12.56
N GLU A 147 0.03 -60.39 11.71
CA GLU A 147 0.48 -60.38 10.31
C GLU A 147 -0.19 -59.26 9.50
N GLN A 148 -1.46 -58.92 9.80
CA GLN A 148 -2.17 -57.82 9.15
C GLN A 148 -1.57 -56.47 9.53
N ILE A 149 -1.15 -56.30 10.79
CA ILE A 149 -0.50 -55.06 11.27
C ILE A 149 0.81 -54.83 10.51
N VAL A 150 1.63 -55.86 10.35
CA VAL A 150 2.90 -55.75 9.58
C VAL A 150 2.62 -55.37 8.13
N VAL A 151 1.58 -55.95 7.51
CA VAL A 151 1.19 -55.59 6.13
C VAL A 151 0.61 -54.17 6.06
N ALA A 152 -0.13 -53.71 7.07
CA ALA A 152 -0.60 -52.32 7.13
C ALA A 152 0.57 -51.33 7.21
N LEU A 153 1.64 -51.64 7.96
CA LEU A 153 2.88 -50.85 7.98
C LEU A 153 3.55 -50.83 6.61
N LEU A 154 3.62 -51.97 5.91
CA LEU A 154 4.15 -52.04 4.54
C LEU A 154 3.32 -51.21 3.56
N PHE A 155 1.99 -51.25 3.65
CA PHE A 155 1.11 -50.42 2.83
C PHE A 155 1.27 -48.93 3.11
N MET A 156 1.42 -48.55 4.39
CA MET A 156 1.67 -47.17 4.80
C MET A 156 2.98 -46.65 4.19
N LEU A 157 4.07 -47.40 4.37
CA LEU A 157 5.39 -47.01 3.87
C LEU A 157 5.47 -46.94 2.34
N SER A 158 4.56 -47.59 1.63
CA SER A 158 4.55 -47.66 0.17
C SER A 158 3.50 -46.77 -0.49
N MET A 159 2.85 -45.89 0.27
CA MET A 159 2.06 -44.80 -0.31
C MET A 159 3.04 -43.75 -0.87
N PRO A 160 2.97 -43.35 -2.14
CA PRO A 160 3.94 -42.40 -2.73
C PRO A 160 4.09 -41.09 -1.95
N ASN A 161 2.99 -40.51 -1.45
CA ASN A 161 3.04 -39.30 -0.63
C ASN A 161 3.76 -39.53 0.72
N VAL A 162 3.57 -40.68 1.35
CA VAL A 162 4.23 -41.05 2.62
C VAL A 162 5.71 -41.30 2.37
N ALA A 163 6.04 -42.07 1.32
CA ALA A 163 7.42 -42.39 0.97
C ALA A 163 8.30 -41.15 0.82
N LEU A 164 7.78 -40.08 0.20
CA LEU A 164 8.51 -38.84 0.00
C LEU A 164 8.61 -37.96 1.26
N ILE A 165 7.64 -38.05 2.18
CA ILE A 165 7.49 -37.07 3.26
C ILE A 165 7.90 -37.63 4.63
N LEU A 166 7.82 -38.94 4.88
CA LEU A 166 7.88 -39.49 6.25
C LEU A 166 9.22 -39.26 6.99
N GLN A 167 10.31 -39.04 6.26
CA GLN A 167 11.63 -38.68 6.83
C GLN A 167 11.90 -37.17 6.87
N SER A 168 10.96 -36.34 6.41
CA SER A 168 11.15 -34.89 6.36
C SER A 168 11.13 -34.21 7.73
N TYR A 169 11.96 -33.17 7.88
CA TYR A 169 11.95 -32.28 9.05
C TYR A 169 10.83 -31.23 8.92
N ARG A 170 9.57 -31.68 9.07
CA ARG A 170 8.37 -30.82 8.93
C ARG A 170 7.39 -30.97 10.09
N PRO A 171 6.64 -29.90 10.43
CA PRO A 171 5.64 -29.94 11.49
C PRO A 171 4.56 -31.00 11.27
N SER A 172 4.11 -31.20 10.03
CA SER A 172 3.08 -32.19 9.69
C SER A 172 3.50 -33.63 9.96
N VAL A 173 4.78 -33.96 9.84
CA VAL A 173 5.32 -35.29 10.18
C VAL A 173 5.50 -35.41 11.68
N PHE A 174 6.01 -34.36 12.32
CA PHE A 174 6.21 -34.33 13.78
C PHE A 174 4.91 -34.50 14.57
N VAL A 175 3.79 -33.97 14.09
CA VAL A 175 2.47 -34.16 14.73
C VAL A 175 1.81 -35.49 14.41
N LEU A 176 2.26 -36.24 13.40
CA LEU A 176 1.62 -37.51 13.02
C LEU A 176 1.52 -38.54 14.17
N PRO A 177 2.56 -38.82 14.97
CA PRO A 177 2.42 -39.73 16.11
C PRO A 177 1.45 -39.18 17.18
N LEU A 178 1.39 -37.86 17.37
CA LEU A 178 0.44 -37.21 18.28
C LEU A 178 -1.00 -37.37 17.77
N LEU A 179 -1.23 -37.20 16.47
CA LEU A 179 -2.52 -37.42 15.83
C LEU A 179 -2.98 -38.88 15.99
N LEU A 180 -2.10 -39.85 15.72
CA LEU A 180 -2.41 -41.28 15.86
C LEU A 180 -2.72 -41.66 17.31
N LEU A 181 -1.95 -41.13 18.28
CA LEU A 181 -2.20 -41.33 19.71
C LEU A 181 -3.57 -40.77 20.12
N LEU A 182 -3.90 -39.57 19.64
CA LEU A 182 -5.14 -38.90 19.97
C LEU A 182 -6.35 -39.64 19.37
N LEU A 183 -6.24 -40.12 18.12
CA LEU A 183 -7.26 -40.96 17.51
C LEU A 183 -7.40 -42.32 18.20
N TYR A 184 -6.29 -42.92 18.64
CA TYR A 184 -6.31 -44.14 19.45
C TYR A 184 -7.16 -43.95 20.72
N ILE A 185 -6.95 -42.85 21.45
CA ILE A 185 -7.72 -42.51 22.65
C ILE A 185 -9.18 -42.21 22.30
N ALA A 186 -9.45 -41.43 21.25
CA ALA A 186 -10.79 -41.02 20.86
C ALA A 186 -11.66 -42.17 20.32
N LEU A 187 -11.05 -43.26 19.87
CA LEU A 187 -11.72 -44.45 19.35
C LEU A 187 -11.79 -45.61 20.37
N ALA A 188 -11.08 -45.50 21.49
CA ALA A 188 -11.13 -46.48 22.57
C ALA A 188 -12.55 -46.59 23.17
N GLU A 189 -12.97 -47.82 23.52
CA GLU A 189 -14.36 -48.06 23.97
C GLU A 189 -14.69 -47.42 25.31
N ARG A 190 -13.70 -47.33 26.20
CA ARG A 190 -13.84 -46.86 27.59
C ARG A 190 -12.55 -46.15 28.03
N PRO A 191 -12.31 -44.91 27.58
CA PRO A 191 -11.15 -44.15 28.05
C PRO A 191 -11.25 -43.90 29.56
N SER A 192 -10.13 -44.10 30.25
CA SER A 192 -9.92 -43.72 31.64
C SER A 192 -9.73 -42.20 31.78
N TRP A 193 -9.78 -41.68 33.00
CA TRP A 193 -9.50 -40.25 33.26
C TRP A 193 -8.08 -39.84 32.83
N ARG A 194 -7.12 -40.77 32.90
CA ARG A 194 -5.74 -40.54 32.42
C ARG A 194 -5.70 -40.33 30.92
N ASP A 195 -6.56 -41.05 30.19
CA ASP A 195 -6.66 -40.92 28.74
C ASP A 195 -7.25 -39.57 28.34
N TYR A 196 -8.22 -39.05 29.11
CA TYR A 196 -8.74 -37.69 28.90
C TYR A 196 -7.71 -36.60 29.19
N LEU A 197 -6.89 -36.76 30.24
CA LEU A 197 -5.78 -35.85 30.52
C LEU A 197 -4.75 -35.89 29.38
N LEU A 198 -4.37 -37.09 28.92
CA LEU A 198 -3.44 -37.27 27.82
C LEU A 198 -3.99 -36.68 26.52
N LEU A 199 -5.29 -36.82 26.25
CA LEU A 199 -5.97 -36.18 25.13
C LEU A 199 -5.83 -34.66 25.20
N LEU A 200 -6.10 -34.03 26.35
CA LEU A 200 -6.03 -32.58 26.52
C LEU A 200 -4.61 -32.05 26.27
N VAL A 201 -3.60 -32.71 26.84
CA VAL A 201 -2.18 -32.38 26.62
C VAL A 201 -1.81 -32.55 25.14
N THR A 202 -2.29 -33.61 24.48
CA THR A 202 -1.98 -33.88 23.07
C THR A 202 -2.63 -32.85 22.14
N VAL A 203 -3.87 -32.43 22.42
CA VAL A 203 -4.54 -31.35 21.67
C VAL A 203 -3.78 -30.04 21.80
N PHE A 204 -3.34 -29.69 23.02
CA PHE A 204 -2.50 -28.51 23.25
C PHE A 204 -1.20 -28.58 22.44
N MET A 205 -0.49 -29.71 22.49
CA MET A 205 0.74 -29.90 21.71
C MET A 205 0.50 -29.74 20.21
N ILE A 206 -0.59 -30.27 19.65
CA ILE A 206 -0.91 -30.10 18.23
C ILE A 206 -1.17 -28.61 17.91
N ALA A 207 -1.87 -27.88 18.78
CA ALA A 207 -2.17 -26.45 18.59
C ALA A 207 -0.90 -25.59 18.43
N ILE A 208 0.11 -25.83 19.27
CA ILE A 208 1.38 -25.10 19.21
C ILE A 208 2.39 -25.71 18.23
N THR A 209 2.01 -26.73 17.46
CA THR A 209 2.90 -27.39 16.49
C THR A 209 2.48 -27.25 15.04
N HIS A 210 1.19 -27.46 14.71
CA HIS A 210 0.77 -27.46 13.30
C HIS A 210 -0.71 -27.07 13.13
N THR A 211 -0.90 -25.83 12.66
CA THR A 211 -2.22 -25.23 12.37
C THR A 211 -3.07 -26.11 11.46
N GLY A 212 -2.48 -26.67 10.41
CA GLY A 212 -3.22 -27.53 9.46
C GLY A 212 -3.80 -28.80 10.09
N THR A 213 -3.06 -29.45 10.99
CA THR A 213 -3.54 -30.66 11.69
C THR A 213 -4.54 -30.32 12.76
N TYR A 214 -4.39 -29.17 13.41
CA TYR A 214 -5.36 -28.69 14.39
C TYR A 214 -6.73 -28.40 13.76
N ILE A 215 -6.74 -27.68 12.64
CA ILE A 215 -7.97 -27.41 11.87
C ILE A 215 -8.58 -28.71 11.33
N PHE A 216 -7.75 -29.61 10.79
CA PHE A 216 -8.19 -30.97 10.42
C PHE A 216 -8.88 -31.66 11.59
N LEU A 217 -8.33 -31.59 12.79
CA LEU A 217 -8.85 -32.27 13.98
C LEU A 217 -10.22 -31.73 14.42
N ILE A 218 -10.43 -30.41 14.37
CA ILE A 218 -11.72 -29.78 14.65
C ILE A 218 -12.76 -30.31 13.66
N THR A 219 -12.48 -30.17 12.36
CA THR A 219 -13.42 -30.55 11.30
C THR A 219 -13.68 -32.06 11.30
N PHE A 220 -12.64 -32.87 11.49
CA PHE A 220 -12.73 -34.32 11.58
C PHE A 220 -13.56 -34.78 12.78
N SER A 221 -13.29 -34.28 13.97
CA SER A 221 -14.01 -34.69 15.18
C SER A 221 -15.48 -34.27 15.13
N MET A 222 -15.78 -33.09 14.55
CA MET A 222 -17.14 -32.65 14.26
C MET A 222 -17.86 -33.58 13.28
N ILE A 223 -17.29 -33.81 12.09
CA ILE A 223 -17.90 -34.66 11.05
C ILE A 223 -18.07 -36.10 11.55
N PHE A 224 -17.06 -36.67 12.21
CA PHE A 224 -17.15 -38.00 12.79
C PHE A 224 -18.29 -38.08 13.82
N PHE A 225 -18.34 -37.13 14.75
CA PHE A 225 -19.35 -37.11 15.80
C PHE A 225 -20.77 -37.05 15.21
N LEU A 226 -20.99 -36.18 14.21
CA LEU A 226 -22.29 -36.03 13.54
C LEU A 226 -22.68 -37.31 12.76
N LEU A 227 -21.76 -37.86 11.96
CA LEU A 227 -22.00 -39.09 11.19
C LEU A 227 -22.25 -40.30 12.09
N TYR A 228 -21.52 -40.41 13.21
CA TYR A 228 -21.70 -41.51 14.16
C TYR A 228 -23.06 -41.45 14.86
N CYS A 229 -23.54 -40.25 15.17
CA CYS A 229 -24.90 -40.04 15.67
C CYS A 229 -25.96 -40.37 14.62
N LEU A 230 -25.79 -39.91 13.38
CA LEU A 230 -26.78 -40.04 12.31
C LEU A 230 -26.89 -41.46 11.74
N PHE A 231 -25.78 -42.11 11.41
CA PHE A 231 -25.78 -43.41 10.72
C PHE A 231 -25.70 -44.60 11.68
N TRP A 232 -24.99 -44.46 12.81
CA TRP A 232 -24.80 -45.54 13.77
C TRP A 232 -25.60 -45.40 15.06
N GLY A 233 -26.32 -44.28 15.26
CA GLY A 233 -27.23 -44.10 16.38
C GLY A 233 -26.54 -44.07 17.75
N LYS A 234 -25.25 -43.74 17.80
CA LYS A 234 -24.43 -43.76 19.02
C LYS A 234 -23.79 -42.41 19.29
N PHE A 235 -23.82 -42.00 20.55
CA PHE A 235 -23.14 -40.80 21.03
C PHE A 235 -21.70 -41.14 21.43
N SER A 236 -20.70 -40.68 20.67
CA SER A 236 -19.29 -40.90 21.01
C SER A 236 -18.81 -39.86 22.04
N LYS A 237 -18.84 -40.21 23.33
CA LYS A 237 -18.32 -39.33 24.41
C LYS A 237 -16.86 -38.92 24.19
N PRO A 238 -15.93 -39.84 23.81
CA PRO A 238 -14.54 -39.45 23.62
C PRO A 238 -14.35 -38.51 22.42
N MET A 239 -15.08 -38.70 21.32
CA MET A 239 -15.00 -37.80 20.16
C MET A 239 -15.60 -36.42 20.45
N PHE A 240 -16.69 -36.37 21.21
CA PHE A 240 -17.25 -35.09 21.66
C PHE A 240 -16.31 -34.36 22.62
N ALA A 241 -15.67 -35.09 23.54
CA ALA A 241 -14.64 -34.53 24.42
C ALA A 241 -13.45 -33.98 23.62
N LEU A 242 -13.05 -34.67 22.54
CA LEU A 242 -12.02 -34.18 21.64
C LEU A 242 -12.42 -32.86 20.97
N LEU A 243 -13.58 -32.82 20.33
CA LEU A 243 -14.09 -31.63 19.63
C LEU A 243 -14.25 -30.43 20.57
N THR A 244 -14.75 -30.66 21.78
CA THR A 244 -14.89 -29.57 22.76
C THR A 244 -13.53 -29.09 23.24
N SER A 245 -12.59 -29.99 23.50
CA SER A 245 -11.22 -29.65 23.87
C SER A 245 -10.53 -28.79 22.81
N THR A 246 -10.75 -29.04 21.52
CA THR A 246 -10.15 -28.23 20.45
C THR A 246 -10.72 -26.80 20.39
N PHE A 247 -11.99 -26.55 20.74
CA PHE A 247 -12.49 -25.17 20.83
C PHE A 247 -11.91 -24.41 22.03
N PHE A 248 -11.88 -25.03 23.21
CA PHE A 248 -11.37 -24.37 24.42
C PHE A 248 -9.86 -24.13 24.37
N ILE A 249 -9.09 -25.13 23.90
CA ILE A 249 -7.64 -24.99 23.76
C ILE A 249 -7.30 -23.96 22.69
N TYR A 250 -8.12 -23.82 21.64
CA TYR A 250 -7.88 -22.80 20.62
C TYR A 250 -7.86 -21.40 21.24
N VAL A 251 -8.94 -21.02 21.92
CA VAL A 251 -9.07 -19.70 22.57
C VAL A 251 -7.89 -19.45 23.51
N TYR A 252 -7.61 -20.42 24.39
CA TYR A 252 -6.53 -20.31 25.37
C TYR A 252 -5.15 -20.16 24.72
N VAL A 253 -4.81 -21.00 23.72
CA VAL A 253 -3.50 -20.97 23.08
C VAL A 253 -3.29 -19.69 22.29
N MET A 254 -4.31 -19.19 21.60
CA MET A 254 -4.18 -17.96 20.81
C MET A 254 -4.01 -16.72 21.69
N ASP A 255 -4.61 -16.70 22.88
CA ASP A 255 -4.43 -15.61 23.84
C ASP A 255 -3.05 -15.67 24.52
N VAL A 256 -2.55 -16.86 24.83
CA VAL A 256 -1.22 -17.04 25.45
C VAL A 256 -0.08 -16.84 24.45
N PHE A 257 -0.28 -17.21 23.18
CA PHE A 257 0.72 -17.13 22.12
C PHE A 257 0.20 -16.29 20.93
N PRO A 258 0.10 -14.95 21.08
CA PRO A 258 -0.50 -14.10 20.05
C PRO A 258 0.28 -14.12 18.72
N HIS A 259 1.57 -14.44 18.72
CA HIS A 259 2.38 -14.51 17.51
C HIS A 259 1.94 -15.61 16.53
N ILE A 260 1.26 -16.67 16.98
CA ILE A 260 0.80 -17.75 16.08
C ILE A 260 -0.64 -17.53 15.59
N TYR A 261 -1.37 -16.58 16.20
CA TYR A 261 -2.76 -16.26 15.86
C TYR A 261 -2.98 -15.89 14.38
N PRO A 262 -2.13 -15.06 13.72
CA PRO A 262 -2.42 -14.63 12.37
C PRO A 262 -2.56 -15.79 11.38
N GLN A 263 -1.74 -16.82 11.52
CA GLN A 263 -1.86 -18.01 10.68
C GLN A 263 -3.16 -18.78 10.93
N TYR A 264 -3.59 -18.89 12.19
CA TYR A 264 -4.85 -19.53 12.54
C TYR A 264 -6.04 -18.76 11.99
N ALA A 265 -6.04 -17.43 12.11
CA ALA A 265 -7.05 -16.55 11.53
C ALA A 265 -7.20 -16.82 10.03
N THR A 266 -6.10 -16.75 9.26
CA THR A 266 -6.12 -17.01 7.82
C THR A 266 -6.59 -18.42 7.46
N LYS A 267 -6.12 -19.46 8.17
CA LYS A 267 -6.49 -20.85 7.86
C LYS A 267 -7.92 -21.21 8.26
N SER A 268 -8.44 -20.58 9.30
CA SER A 268 -9.81 -20.80 9.79
C SER A 268 -10.89 -20.24 8.86
N ALA A 269 -10.54 -19.39 7.90
CA ALA A 269 -11.46 -18.95 6.84
C ALA A 269 -12.03 -20.12 6.02
N LEU A 270 -11.39 -21.31 6.06
CA LEU A 270 -11.94 -22.54 5.50
C LEU A 270 -13.32 -22.91 6.07
N PHE A 271 -13.64 -22.51 7.31
CA PHE A 271 -14.95 -22.76 7.93
C PHE A 271 -16.09 -21.94 7.29
N LEU A 272 -15.79 -20.90 6.51
CA LEU A 272 -16.79 -20.15 5.73
C LEU A 272 -17.29 -20.97 4.54
N LYS A 273 -16.38 -21.72 3.88
CA LYS A 273 -16.67 -22.38 2.60
C LYS A 273 -17.86 -23.37 2.64
N PRO A 274 -18.00 -24.25 3.65
CA PRO A 274 -19.18 -25.12 3.73
C PRO A 274 -20.48 -24.34 3.89
N GLY A 275 -20.48 -23.21 4.61
CA GLY A 275 -21.64 -22.34 4.76
C GLY A 275 -22.06 -21.76 3.42
N ASN A 276 -21.12 -21.16 2.70
CA ASN A 276 -21.33 -20.60 1.36
C ASN A 276 -21.82 -21.65 0.37
N PHE A 277 -21.23 -22.86 0.38
CA PHE A 277 -21.68 -23.96 -0.47
C PHE A 277 -23.14 -24.36 -0.18
N LEU A 278 -23.54 -24.44 1.10
CA LEU A 278 -24.92 -24.78 1.49
C LEU A 278 -25.90 -23.64 1.14
N ALA A 279 -25.49 -22.39 1.26
CA ALA A 279 -26.28 -21.24 0.81
C ALA A 279 -26.45 -21.25 -0.71
N GLU A 280 -25.37 -21.37 -1.47
CA GLU A 280 -25.37 -21.31 -2.94
C GLU A 280 -26.11 -22.49 -3.59
N TYR A 281 -25.86 -23.72 -3.15
CA TYR A 281 -26.37 -24.92 -3.83
C TYR A 281 -27.62 -25.52 -3.17
N LEU A 282 -27.82 -25.30 -1.87
CA LEU A 282 -28.99 -25.82 -1.14
C LEU A 282 -29.94 -24.71 -0.66
N TYR A 283 -29.67 -23.43 -0.95
CA TYR A 283 -30.49 -22.28 -0.55
C TYR A 283 -30.72 -22.22 0.97
N LEU A 284 -29.67 -22.51 1.75
CA LEU A 284 -29.67 -22.48 3.21
C LEU A 284 -28.82 -21.33 3.75
N ASP A 285 -29.30 -20.09 3.61
CA ASP A 285 -28.58 -18.87 4.01
C ASP A 285 -28.13 -18.87 5.49
N VAL A 286 -28.92 -19.50 6.37
CA VAL A 286 -28.57 -19.67 7.79
C VAL A 286 -27.24 -20.41 7.99
N ALA A 287 -26.82 -21.27 7.05
CA ALA A 287 -25.55 -21.97 7.13
C ALA A 287 -24.35 -21.05 6.87
N GLU A 288 -24.50 -20.06 5.99
CA GLU A 288 -23.50 -19.01 5.74
C GLU A 288 -23.36 -18.12 6.98
N ASP A 289 -24.49 -17.63 7.53
CA ASP A 289 -24.50 -16.83 8.77
C ASP A 289 -23.82 -17.57 9.93
N LEU A 290 -24.15 -18.85 10.13
CA LEU A 290 -23.53 -19.67 11.16
C LEU A 290 -22.03 -19.87 10.95
N GLY A 291 -21.58 -20.05 9.70
CA GLY A 291 -20.17 -20.11 9.34
C GLY A 291 -19.44 -18.80 9.66
N GLN A 292 -20.05 -17.67 9.30
CA GLN A 292 -19.52 -16.33 9.56
C GLN A 292 -19.44 -16.02 11.06
N ILE A 293 -20.46 -16.41 11.84
CA ILE A 293 -20.50 -16.26 13.31
C ILE A 293 -19.41 -17.11 13.97
N LEU A 294 -19.21 -18.36 13.52
CA LEU A 294 -18.13 -19.21 14.01
C LEU A 294 -16.77 -18.58 13.71
N TYR A 295 -16.53 -18.19 12.47
CA TYR A 295 -15.27 -17.58 12.05
C TYR A 295 -14.97 -16.30 12.81
N THR A 296 -15.89 -15.34 12.80
CA THR A 296 -15.69 -14.01 13.38
C THR A 296 -15.52 -14.09 14.89
N ASN A 297 -16.41 -14.76 15.60
CA ASN A 297 -16.41 -14.67 17.07
C ASN A 297 -15.46 -15.66 17.73
N LEU A 298 -15.38 -16.91 17.22
CA LEU A 298 -14.47 -17.90 17.79
C LEU A 298 -13.05 -17.73 17.27
N PHE A 299 -12.85 -17.63 15.95
CA PHE A 299 -11.52 -17.66 15.36
C PHE A 299 -10.87 -16.28 15.22
N ILE A 300 -11.62 -15.19 15.05
CA ILE A 300 -11.04 -13.84 14.95
C ILE A 300 -11.03 -13.13 16.30
N GLN A 301 -12.19 -13.01 16.95
CA GLN A 301 -12.33 -12.32 18.24
C GLN A 301 -11.92 -13.17 19.45
N ARG A 302 -11.75 -14.49 19.27
CA ARG A 302 -11.32 -15.44 20.32
C ARG A 302 -12.22 -15.42 21.55
N GLU A 303 -13.52 -15.20 21.36
CA GLU A 303 -14.43 -15.11 22.48
C GLU A 303 -14.68 -16.50 23.11
N PHE A 304 -14.26 -16.66 24.36
CA PHE A 304 -14.44 -17.91 25.11
C PHE A 304 -15.91 -18.37 25.16
N VAL A 305 -16.85 -17.43 25.21
CA VAL A 305 -18.29 -17.72 25.23
C VAL A 305 -18.72 -18.48 23.98
N TYR A 306 -18.15 -18.17 22.81
CA TYR A 306 -18.49 -18.86 21.56
C TYR A 306 -17.95 -20.29 21.53
N ALA A 307 -16.85 -20.61 22.21
CA ALA A 307 -16.42 -22.00 22.37
C ALA A 307 -17.47 -22.83 23.13
N LEU A 308 -18.07 -22.25 24.18
CA LEU A 308 -19.15 -22.88 24.95
C LEU A 308 -20.43 -23.02 24.11
N ILE A 309 -20.83 -21.97 23.39
CA ILE A 309 -22.03 -21.97 22.54
C ILE A 309 -21.90 -23.04 21.45
N TRP A 310 -20.77 -23.11 20.75
CA TRP A 310 -20.55 -24.11 19.69
C TRP A 310 -20.49 -25.53 20.22
N ALA A 311 -19.86 -25.75 21.39
CA ALA A 311 -19.90 -27.04 22.08
C ALA A 311 -21.34 -27.47 22.41
N ALA A 312 -22.15 -26.57 22.97
CA ALA A 312 -23.56 -26.82 23.30
C ALA A 312 -24.43 -27.03 22.05
N PHE A 313 -24.20 -26.24 20.99
CA PHE A 313 -24.91 -26.34 19.72
C PHE A 313 -24.66 -27.68 19.04
N ILE A 314 -23.40 -28.11 18.92
CA ILE A 314 -23.06 -29.40 18.32
C ILE A 314 -23.59 -30.56 19.19
N PHE A 315 -23.56 -30.42 20.52
CA PHE A 315 -24.20 -31.39 21.41
C PHE A 315 -25.70 -31.53 21.13
N ALA A 316 -26.43 -30.41 20.99
CA ALA A 316 -27.84 -30.39 20.67
C ALA A 316 -28.13 -31.00 19.29
N ILE A 317 -27.32 -30.69 18.27
CA ILE A 317 -27.40 -31.33 16.95
C ILE A 317 -27.17 -32.83 17.07
N GLY A 318 -26.18 -33.27 17.85
CA GLY A 318 -25.92 -34.70 18.08
C GLY A 318 -27.15 -35.42 18.67
N ILE A 319 -27.82 -34.82 19.66
CA ILE A 319 -29.08 -35.35 20.23
C ILE A 319 -30.19 -35.38 19.17
N LEU A 320 -30.33 -34.32 18.38
CA LEU A 320 -31.31 -34.26 17.30
C LEU A 320 -31.06 -35.36 16.26
N LEU A 321 -29.82 -35.56 15.82
CA LEU A 321 -29.44 -36.60 14.87
C LEU A 321 -29.69 -38.00 15.43
N LEU A 322 -29.49 -38.22 16.73
CA LEU A 322 -29.87 -39.48 17.40
C LEU A 322 -31.39 -39.69 17.38
N ALA A 323 -32.18 -38.64 17.60
CA ALA A 323 -33.63 -38.71 17.51
C ALA A 323 -34.09 -39.00 16.07
N ILE A 324 -33.47 -38.37 15.08
CA ILE A 324 -33.69 -38.61 13.64
C ILE A 324 -33.33 -40.05 13.30
N HIS A 325 -32.14 -40.53 13.68
CA HIS A 325 -31.72 -41.91 13.47
C HIS A 325 -32.74 -42.90 14.05
N ARG A 326 -33.21 -42.70 15.28
CA ARG A 326 -34.24 -43.56 15.91
C ARG A 326 -35.59 -43.56 15.17
N ARG A 327 -35.94 -42.46 14.48
CA ARG A 327 -37.16 -42.37 13.64
C ARG A 327 -36.92 -43.01 12.27
N ALA A 328 -35.80 -42.70 11.63
CA ALA A 328 -35.40 -43.24 10.33
C ALA A 328 -35.15 -44.76 10.38
N ALA A 329 -34.44 -45.27 11.38
CA ALA A 329 -34.19 -46.71 11.56
C ALA A 329 -35.50 -47.52 11.74
N ARG A 330 -36.57 -46.91 12.26
CA ARG A 330 -37.91 -47.54 12.31
C ARG A 330 -38.58 -47.64 10.94
N MET A 331 -38.35 -46.69 10.04
CA MET A 331 -38.81 -46.75 8.64
C MET A 331 -37.91 -47.66 7.78
N ILE A 332 -36.60 -47.57 7.96
CA ILE A 332 -35.60 -48.31 7.17
C ILE A 332 -35.62 -49.82 7.49
N ARG A 333 -36.00 -50.24 8.70
CA ARG A 333 -36.25 -51.68 8.98
C ARG A 333 -37.35 -52.33 8.13
N LYS A 334 -38.21 -51.55 7.46
CA LYS A 334 -39.20 -52.07 6.50
C LYS A 334 -38.67 -52.21 5.07
N ILE A 335 -37.52 -51.62 4.75
CA ILE A 335 -36.91 -51.62 3.41
C ILE A 335 -35.47 -52.08 3.62
N GLY A 336 -35.17 -53.37 3.50
CA GLY A 336 -33.85 -53.94 3.82
C GLY A 336 -32.69 -53.17 3.17
N PHE A 337 -32.03 -52.30 3.93
CA PHE A 337 -31.10 -51.28 3.44
C PHE A 337 -29.65 -51.57 3.84
N ASP A 338 -29.27 -52.84 4.01
CA ASP A 338 -27.91 -53.23 4.41
C ASP A 338 -26.89 -53.21 3.24
N ARG A 339 -27.28 -52.74 2.04
CA ARG A 339 -26.43 -52.78 0.84
C ARG A 339 -26.30 -51.48 0.04
N ALA A 340 -26.99 -50.41 0.41
CA ALA A 340 -27.10 -49.21 -0.42
C ALA A 340 -26.41 -47.99 0.21
N PHE A 341 -25.07 -48.01 0.28
CA PHE A 341 -24.26 -46.79 0.29
C PHE A 341 -22.95 -47.09 -0.44
N ALA A 342 -23.07 -47.24 -1.75
CA ALA A 342 -21.98 -46.95 -2.68
C ALA A 342 -22.43 -45.70 -3.45
N ILE A 343 -22.23 -44.52 -2.85
CA ILE A 343 -22.40 -43.27 -3.58
C ILE A 343 -21.17 -43.17 -4.50
N LEU A 344 -21.35 -43.62 -5.74
CA LEU A 344 -20.57 -43.14 -6.88
C LEU A 344 -21.10 -41.75 -7.20
N LEU A 345 -20.41 -40.72 -6.74
CA LEU A 345 -20.67 -39.34 -7.18
C LEU A 345 -20.36 -39.25 -8.69
N PRO A 346 -21.22 -38.64 -9.50
CA PRO A 346 -20.93 -38.39 -10.92
C PRO A 346 -19.98 -37.20 -11.02
N ILE A 347 -18.88 -37.33 -11.78
CA ILE A 347 -17.87 -36.26 -11.92
C ILE A 347 -17.61 -36.05 -13.41
N GLN A 348 -17.99 -34.88 -13.94
CA GLN A 348 -17.99 -34.58 -15.37
C GLN A 348 -16.89 -33.61 -15.84
N ASN A 349 -16.01 -33.05 -15.01
CA ASN A 349 -14.90 -32.21 -15.50
C ASN A 349 -13.62 -32.44 -14.69
N LEU A 350 -12.55 -32.84 -15.38
CA LEU A 350 -11.42 -33.58 -14.80
C LEU A 350 -10.07 -33.14 -15.39
N SER A 351 -9.37 -32.20 -14.73
CA SER A 351 -7.92 -32.01 -14.89
C SER A 351 -7.27 -31.60 -13.56
N HIS A 352 -6.01 -32.02 -13.34
CA HIS A 352 -5.10 -31.78 -12.19
C HIS A 352 -5.71 -31.72 -10.77
N SER A 353 -6.83 -32.40 -10.57
CA SER A 353 -7.70 -32.36 -9.39
C SER A 353 -7.67 -33.69 -8.63
N VAL A 354 -8.54 -33.84 -7.62
CA VAL A 354 -8.72 -35.00 -6.73
C VAL A 354 -8.64 -36.39 -7.39
N LEU A 355 -8.80 -36.53 -8.71
CA LEU A 355 -8.50 -37.75 -9.46
C LEU A 355 -7.06 -38.27 -9.38
N ALA A 356 -6.07 -37.41 -9.14
CA ALA A 356 -4.69 -37.87 -8.94
C ALA A 356 -4.49 -38.43 -7.53
N SER A 357 -5.45 -38.25 -6.62
CA SER A 357 -5.36 -38.74 -5.24
C SER A 357 -5.08 -40.25 -5.15
N PRO A 358 -5.66 -41.15 -5.97
CA PRO A 358 -5.31 -42.57 -5.92
C PRO A 358 -3.89 -42.85 -6.37
N ILE A 359 -3.30 -42.02 -7.23
CA ILE A 359 -1.87 -42.14 -7.61
C ILE A 359 -1.01 -41.83 -6.39
N TRP A 360 -1.30 -40.74 -5.68
CA TRP A 360 -0.50 -40.29 -4.53
C TRP A 360 -0.71 -41.09 -3.24
N ILE A 361 -1.91 -41.64 -3.03
CA ILE A 361 -2.24 -42.58 -1.95
C ILE A 361 -1.67 -43.97 -2.26
N GLY A 362 -1.56 -44.33 -3.54
CA GLY A 362 -1.17 -45.64 -4.02
C GLY A 362 -2.37 -46.39 -4.62
N PRO A 363 -2.38 -46.66 -5.95
CA PRO A 363 -3.55 -47.24 -6.61
C PRO A 363 -3.93 -48.61 -6.05
N LEU A 364 -2.93 -49.41 -5.69
CA LEU A 364 -3.11 -50.72 -5.07
C LEU A 364 -3.77 -50.60 -3.68
N GLN A 365 -3.30 -49.65 -2.87
CA GLN A 365 -3.82 -49.38 -1.54
C GLN A 365 -5.29 -48.94 -1.62
N VAL A 366 -5.63 -48.04 -2.54
CA VAL A 366 -7.02 -47.60 -2.76
C VAL A 366 -7.91 -48.76 -3.18
N LEU A 367 -7.51 -49.56 -4.18
CA LEU A 367 -8.28 -50.71 -4.65
C LEU A 367 -8.52 -51.74 -3.53
N LEU A 368 -7.49 -52.06 -2.74
CA LEU A 368 -7.62 -52.97 -1.61
C LEU A 368 -8.44 -52.36 -0.48
N SER A 369 -8.33 -51.05 -0.22
CA SER A 369 -9.12 -50.34 0.79
C SER A 369 -10.62 -50.42 0.51
N LEU A 370 -11.03 -50.29 -0.76
CA LEU A 370 -12.42 -50.48 -1.19
C LEU A 370 -12.95 -51.89 -0.87
N LEU A 371 -12.11 -52.92 -0.99
CA LEU A 371 -12.46 -54.28 -0.57
C LEU A 371 -12.50 -54.43 0.96
N GLY A 372 -11.56 -53.77 1.66
CA GLY A 372 -11.45 -53.78 3.12
C GLY A 372 -12.63 -53.13 3.84
N TRP A 373 -13.29 -52.15 3.22
CA TRP A 373 -14.52 -51.53 3.73
C TRP A 373 -15.58 -52.54 4.17
N LEU A 374 -15.70 -53.66 3.46
CA LEU A 374 -16.67 -54.72 3.75
C LEU A 374 -16.40 -55.44 5.08
N LYS A 375 -15.17 -55.33 5.61
CA LYS A 375 -14.71 -55.98 6.85
C LYS A 375 -14.56 -55.02 8.02
N LEU A 376 -14.66 -53.70 7.81
CA LEU A 376 -14.63 -52.72 8.88
C LEU A 376 -15.91 -52.79 9.74
N ASP A 377 -15.73 -52.57 11.03
CA ASP A 377 -16.83 -52.37 11.98
C ASP A 377 -17.46 -50.97 11.79
N GLY A 378 -18.50 -50.66 12.57
CA GLY A 378 -19.19 -49.38 12.44
C GLY A 378 -18.30 -48.17 12.75
N ARG A 379 -17.36 -48.30 13.71
CA ARG A 379 -16.43 -47.20 14.02
C ARG A 379 -15.43 -46.99 12.90
N GLY A 380 -14.84 -48.05 12.37
CA GLY A 380 -13.89 -48.00 11.26
C GLY A 380 -14.50 -47.46 9.96
N LYS A 381 -15.76 -47.80 9.68
CA LYS A 381 -16.50 -47.21 8.54
C LYS A 381 -16.73 -45.71 8.71
N CYS A 382 -17.12 -45.28 9.91
CA CYS A 382 -17.31 -43.85 10.22
C CYS A 382 -15.98 -43.09 10.15
N LEU A 383 -14.88 -43.67 10.63
CA LEU A 383 -13.54 -43.11 10.53
C LEU A 383 -13.11 -42.90 9.07
N LEU A 384 -13.25 -43.93 8.22
CA LEU A 384 -12.90 -43.81 6.80
C LEU A 384 -13.72 -42.73 6.11
N LEU A 385 -15.04 -42.71 6.32
CA LEU A 385 -15.94 -41.73 5.70
C LEU A 385 -15.60 -40.30 6.16
N SER A 386 -15.42 -40.10 7.46
CA SER A 386 -15.11 -38.77 8.02
C SER A 386 -13.77 -38.25 7.51
N THR A 387 -12.74 -39.10 7.50
CA THR A 387 -11.40 -38.73 6.99
C THR A 387 -11.47 -38.41 5.50
N ALA A 388 -12.19 -39.21 4.69
CA ALA A 388 -12.35 -38.95 3.28
C ALA A 388 -13.10 -37.64 2.98
N LEU A 389 -14.16 -37.32 3.73
CA LEU A 389 -14.90 -36.07 3.57
C LEU A 389 -14.02 -34.85 3.90
N VAL A 390 -13.28 -34.89 5.01
CA VAL A 390 -12.42 -33.78 5.44
C VAL A 390 -11.22 -33.59 4.49
N SER A 391 -10.65 -34.68 3.98
CA SER A 391 -9.45 -34.61 3.13
C SER A 391 -9.72 -34.35 1.65
N LEU A 392 -10.90 -34.69 1.12
CA LEU A 392 -11.19 -34.61 -0.32
C LEU A 392 -12.09 -33.43 -0.68
N ILE A 393 -13.10 -33.09 0.13
CA ILE A 393 -14.09 -32.06 -0.21
C ILE A 393 -13.50 -30.65 -0.34
N PRO A 394 -12.65 -30.16 0.59
CA PRO A 394 -12.10 -28.81 0.47
C PRO A 394 -11.32 -28.60 -0.83
N SER A 395 -10.55 -29.63 -1.23
CA SER A 395 -9.83 -29.68 -2.50
C SER A 395 -10.75 -29.70 -3.73
N MET A 396 -11.91 -30.36 -3.65
CA MET A 396 -12.92 -30.33 -4.73
C MET A 396 -13.52 -28.93 -4.90
N LEU A 397 -13.87 -28.27 -3.79
CA LEU A 397 -14.46 -26.91 -3.79
C LEU A 397 -13.49 -25.84 -4.33
N LEU A 398 -12.19 -25.97 -4.04
CA LEU A 398 -11.16 -25.05 -4.57
C LEU A 398 -10.95 -25.19 -6.09
N SER A 399 -11.08 -26.42 -6.62
CA SER A 399 -10.92 -26.67 -8.06
C SER A 399 -12.06 -26.11 -8.92
N SER A 400 -13.28 -25.96 -8.36
CA SER A 400 -14.40 -25.34 -9.05
C SER A 400 -14.31 -23.81 -9.15
N GLU A 401 -13.49 -23.17 -8.34
CA GLU A 401 -13.30 -21.70 -8.30
C GLU A 401 -12.18 -21.21 -9.26
N GLY A 402 -11.60 -22.08 -10.10
CA GLY A 402 -10.54 -21.71 -11.05
C GLY A 402 -9.17 -21.39 -10.41
N VAL A 403 -9.01 -21.64 -9.12
CA VAL A 403 -7.73 -21.43 -8.41
C VAL A 403 -6.86 -22.68 -8.58
N GLU A 404 -5.86 -22.62 -9.48
CA GLU A 404 -4.86 -23.68 -9.63
C GLU A 404 -3.95 -23.78 -8.40
N VAL A 405 -4.43 -24.40 -7.31
CA VAL A 405 -3.63 -24.67 -6.11
C VAL A 405 -3.04 -26.08 -6.20
N ALA A 406 -2.05 -26.27 -7.06
CA ALA A 406 -1.42 -27.57 -7.29
C ALA A 406 -0.78 -28.21 -6.02
N THR A 407 -0.45 -27.42 -4.98
CA THR A 407 0.28 -27.91 -3.79
C THR A 407 -0.58 -28.13 -2.55
N GLY A 408 -1.75 -27.51 -2.44
CA GLY A 408 -2.64 -27.60 -1.27
C GLY A 408 -3.34 -28.95 -1.15
N ALA A 409 -3.84 -29.47 -2.27
CA ALA A 409 -4.62 -30.71 -2.31
C ALA A 409 -3.83 -31.95 -1.86
N LEU A 410 -2.53 -32.02 -2.19
CA LEU A 410 -1.65 -33.11 -1.77
C LEU A 410 -1.47 -33.17 -0.24
N ARG A 411 -1.48 -32.01 0.44
CA ARG A 411 -1.30 -31.94 1.90
C ARG A 411 -2.52 -32.47 2.64
N GLU A 412 -3.73 -32.23 2.14
CA GLU A 412 -4.99 -32.68 2.78
C GLU A 412 -5.25 -34.17 2.61
N ILE A 413 -4.92 -34.73 1.44
CA ILE A 413 -5.00 -36.16 1.14
C ILE A 413 -4.09 -37.01 2.04
N SER A 414 -3.01 -36.42 2.58
CA SER A 414 -2.07 -37.13 3.46
C SER A 414 -2.73 -37.72 4.72
N TYR A 415 -3.81 -37.12 5.24
CA TYR A 415 -4.51 -37.63 6.43
C TYR A 415 -5.20 -38.98 6.19
N LEU A 416 -5.40 -39.40 4.94
CA LEU A 416 -5.93 -40.74 4.62
C LEU A 416 -4.99 -41.88 5.07
N ILE A 417 -3.71 -41.58 5.37
CA ILE A 417 -2.77 -42.51 6.00
C ILE A 417 -3.31 -43.13 7.29
N VAL A 418 -4.19 -42.42 7.99
CA VAL A 418 -4.77 -42.83 9.27
C VAL A 418 -5.67 -44.08 9.15
N ILE A 419 -6.13 -44.44 7.94
CA ILE A 419 -7.09 -45.54 7.79
C ILE A 419 -6.89 -46.38 6.53
N ILE A 420 -6.41 -45.80 5.42
CA ILE A 420 -6.22 -46.54 4.16
C ILE A 420 -5.29 -47.75 4.32
N PRO A 421 -4.11 -47.68 4.97
CA PRO A 421 -3.24 -48.85 5.08
C PRO A 421 -3.88 -50.01 5.87
N ILE A 422 -4.71 -49.69 6.88
CA ILE A 422 -5.46 -50.65 7.69
C ILE A 422 -6.52 -51.34 6.84
N THR A 423 -7.30 -50.58 6.08
CA THR A 423 -8.34 -51.13 5.20
C THR A 423 -7.75 -51.88 4.02
N SER A 424 -6.62 -51.44 3.46
CA SER A 424 -5.88 -52.18 2.43
C SER A 424 -5.42 -53.55 2.93
N ALA A 425 -4.93 -53.64 4.18
CA ALA A 425 -4.57 -54.91 4.79
C ALA A 425 -5.79 -55.84 4.93
N LEU A 426 -6.94 -55.33 5.41
CA LEU A 426 -8.18 -56.11 5.47
C LEU A 426 -8.65 -56.57 4.08
N GLY A 427 -8.55 -55.68 3.08
CA GLY A 427 -8.91 -55.95 1.69
C GLY A 427 -8.04 -57.03 1.05
N LEU A 428 -6.74 -57.01 1.31
CA LEU A 428 -5.82 -58.06 0.87
C LEU A 428 -6.23 -59.42 1.47
N TRP A 429 -6.50 -59.48 2.77
CA TRP A 429 -6.94 -60.72 3.41
C TRP A 429 -8.29 -61.20 2.88
N TYR A 430 -9.21 -60.28 2.58
CA TYR A 430 -10.49 -60.61 1.95
C TYR A 430 -10.31 -61.17 0.53
N LEU A 431 -9.44 -60.55 -0.27
CA LEU A 431 -9.13 -60.98 -1.64
C LEU A 431 -8.46 -62.36 -1.64
N LEU A 432 -7.44 -62.57 -0.80
CA LEU A 432 -6.74 -63.84 -0.67
C LEU A 432 -7.70 -64.97 -0.25
N GLY A 433 -8.70 -64.66 0.60
CA GLY A 433 -9.74 -65.60 1.01
C GLY A 433 -10.72 -66.03 -0.08
N ARG A 434 -10.68 -65.41 -1.28
CA ARG A 434 -11.49 -65.82 -2.44
C ARG A 434 -10.86 -66.92 -3.29
N PHE A 435 -9.56 -67.19 -3.11
CA PHE A 435 -8.85 -68.20 -3.88
C PHE A 435 -8.76 -69.53 -3.11
N ASP A 436 -9.00 -70.65 -3.79
CA ASP A 436 -8.88 -71.98 -3.19
C ASP A 436 -7.44 -72.47 -3.21
N VAL A 437 -6.83 -72.54 -2.03
CA VAL A 437 -5.45 -73.02 -1.78
C VAL A 437 -5.26 -74.49 -2.16
N GLY A 438 -6.34 -75.27 -2.28
CA GLY A 438 -6.33 -76.66 -2.73
C GLY A 438 -5.99 -76.84 -4.22
N THR A 439 -6.19 -75.80 -5.04
CA THR A 439 -5.99 -75.88 -6.49
C THR A 439 -4.64 -75.28 -6.93
N ARG A 440 -4.03 -75.86 -7.97
CA ARG A 440 -2.79 -75.33 -8.58
C ARG A 440 -2.97 -73.87 -9.02
N ASN A 441 -4.10 -73.57 -9.67
CA ASN A 441 -4.42 -72.22 -10.16
C ASN A 441 -4.62 -71.23 -8.99
N GLY A 442 -5.26 -71.65 -7.89
CA GLY A 442 -5.43 -70.81 -6.70
C GLY A 442 -4.10 -70.46 -6.03
N ARG A 443 -3.15 -71.41 -5.93
CA ARG A 443 -1.81 -71.15 -5.39
C ARG A 443 -1.01 -70.18 -6.27
N PHE A 444 -1.06 -70.31 -7.59
CA PHE A 444 -0.42 -69.36 -8.50
C PHE A 444 -1.04 -67.96 -8.43
N ALA A 445 -2.38 -67.87 -8.31
CA ALA A 445 -3.06 -66.59 -8.15
C ALA A 445 -2.65 -65.88 -6.84
N ILE A 446 -2.60 -66.62 -5.72
CA ILE A 446 -2.13 -66.09 -4.43
C ILE A 446 -0.68 -65.62 -4.52
N ALA A 447 0.21 -66.44 -5.12
CA ALA A 447 1.61 -66.08 -5.30
C ALA A 447 1.77 -64.83 -6.17
N GLY A 448 0.99 -64.70 -7.25
CA GLY A 448 0.99 -63.52 -8.12
C GLY A 448 0.53 -62.25 -7.38
N VAL A 449 -0.57 -62.32 -6.62
CA VAL A 449 -1.06 -61.18 -5.81
C VAL A 449 -0.02 -60.76 -4.77
N LEU A 450 0.57 -61.72 -4.04
CA LEU A 450 1.60 -61.42 -3.04
C LEU A 450 2.88 -60.86 -3.68
N MET A 451 3.28 -61.35 -4.86
CA MET A 451 4.43 -60.81 -5.59
C MET A 451 4.20 -59.36 -6.00
N ILE A 452 3.03 -59.01 -6.53
CA ILE A 452 2.67 -57.63 -6.87
C ILE A 452 2.71 -56.74 -5.63
N VAL A 453 2.09 -57.17 -4.54
CA VAL A 453 2.06 -56.42 -3.28
C VAL A 453 3.47 -56.20 -2.75
N LEU A 454 4.25 -57.25 -2.55
CA LEU A 454 5.60 -57.15 -1.97
C LEU A 454 6.54 -56.31 -2.85
N THR A 455 6.49 -56.49 -4.17
CA THR A 455 7.29 -55.69 -5.11
C THR A 455 6.91 -54.22 -5.01
N SER A 456 5.62 -53.89 -5.04
CA SER A 456 5.16 -52.51 -4.92
C SER A 456 5.57 -51.87 -3.60
N THR A 457 5.55 -52.64 -2.49
CA THR A 457 5.90 -52.14 -1.16
C THR A 457 7.38 -51.85 -0.97
N MET A 458 8.26 -52.41 -1.83
CA MET A 458 9.69 -52.12 -1.82
C MET A 458 10.08 -51.06 -2.85
N VAL A 459 9.56 -51.15 -4.08
CA VAL A 459 9.97 -50.26 -5.18
C VAL A 459 9.58 -48.81 -4.91
N ILE A 460 8.38 -48.55 -4.39
CA ILE A 460 7.91 -47.18 -4.18
C ILE A 460 8.78 -46.41 -3.17
N PRO A 461 9.07 -46.93 -1.96
CA PRO A 461 10.01 -46.29 -1.03
C PRO A 461 11.40 -46.05 -1.61
N VAL A 462 11.97 -47.04 -2.31
CA VAL A 462 13.32 -46.94 -2.88
C VAL A 462 13.37 -45.86 -3.95
N VAL A 463 12.44 -45.87 -4.91
CA VAL A 463 12.38 -44.85 -5.96
C VAL A 463 12.07 -43.46 -5.38
N GLY A 464 11.15 -43.39 -4.41
CA GLY A 464 10.80 -42.13 -3.74
C GLY A 464 12.01 -41.48 -3.05
N ASN A 465 12.71 -42.23 -2.21
CA ASN A 465 13.79 -41.69 -1.39
C ASN A 465 15.15 -41.63 -2.11
N SER A 466 15.47 -42.55 -3.02
CA SER A 466 16.76 -42.56 -3.74
C SER A 466 16.78 -41.69 -4.98
N TYR A 467 15.63 -41.45 -5.63
CA TYR A 467 15.58 -40.72 -6.91
C TYR A 467 14.86 -39.38 -6.78
N TYR A 468 13.60 -39.39 -6.34
CA TYR A 468 12.78 -38.16 -6.33
C TYR A 468 13.16 -37.17 -5.22
N ASN A 469 13.40 -37.65 -4.00
CA ASN A 469 13.74 -36.76 -2.89
C ASN A 469 15.03 -35.94 -3.10
N PRO A 470 16.13 -36.52 -3.64
CA PRO A 470 17.30 -35.76 -4.05
C PRO A 470 16.98 -34.65 -5.06
N GLN A 471 16.21 -34.95 -6.11
CA GLN A 471 15.80 -33.97 -7.14
C GLN A 471 14.95 -32.83 -6.57
N ILE A 472 14.06 -33.14 -5.62
CA ILE A 472 13.20 -32.13 -4.98
C ILE A 472 14.02 -31.18 -4.11
N THR A 473 14.99 -31.72 -3.37
CA THR A 473 15.79 -30.99 -2.37
C THR A 473 16.76 -29.98 -3.01
N GLY A 474 17.39 -30.36 -4.12
CA GLY A 474 18.34 -29.52 -4.85
C GLY A 474 19.59 -30.29 -5.24
N GLU A 475 20.12 -29.99 -6.42
CA GLU A 475 21.28 -30.68 -7.00
C GLU A 475 22.60 -30.21 -6.35
N ASP A 476 23.58 -31.13 -6.27
CA ASP A 476 24.82 -30.91 -5.52
C ASP A 476 25.60 -29.68 -5.93
N TYR A 477 25.73 -29.42 -7.23
CA TYR A 477 26.49 -28.28 -7.72
C TYR A 477 25.86 -26.93 -7.37
N ILE A 478 24.53 -26.88 -7.19
CA ILE A 478 23.81 -25.66 -6.75
C ILE A 478 24.15 -25.39 -5.29
N ILE A 479 24.08 -26.42 -4.44
CA ILE A 479 24.40 -26.31 -3.01
C ILE A 479 25.87 -25.97 -2.82
N ASN A 480 26.78 -26.62 -3.54
CA ASN A 480 28.22 -26.32 -3.49
C ASN A 480 28.50 -24.87 -3.93
N GLY A 481 27.78 -24.35 -4.93
CA GLY A 481 27.89 -22.95 -5.34
C GLY A 481 27.38 -21.97 -4.28
N MET A 482 26.25 -22.26 -3.63
CA MET A 482 25.77 -21.45 -2.50
C MET A 482 26.74 -21.48 -1.30
N GLN A 483 27.29 -22.65 -0.97
CA GLN A 483 28.30 -22.80 0.06
C GLN A 483 29.59 -22.05 -0.27
N TRP A 484 30.01 -22.06 -1.54
CA TRP A 484 31.12 -21.22 -1.99
C TRP A 484 30.84 -19.73 -1.72
N LEU A 485 29.63 -19.25 -2.05
CA LEU A 485 29.24 -17.85 -1.80
C LEU A 485 29.27 -17.48 -0.30
N SER A 486 29.07 -18.43 0.60
CA SER A 486 29.19 -18.18 2.05
C SER A 486 30.59 -17.75 2.50
N THR A 487 31.61 -18.06 1.71
CA THR A 487 33.00 -17.67 1.98
C THR A 487 33.38 -16.30 1.41
N ILE A 488 32.45 -15.64 0.69
CA ILE A 488 32.69 -14.40 -0.05
C ILE A 488 31.84 -13.28 0.52
N GLY A 489 32.45 -12.12 0.83
CA GLY A 489 31.75 -10.93 1.35
C GLY A 489 31.24 -11.08 2.79
N ALA A 490 30.37 -10.18 3.23
CA ALA A 490 29.87 -10.14 4.62
C ALA A 490 28.50 -10.85 4.79
N PRO A 491 28.17 -11.39 5.99
CA PRO A 491 26.90 -12.08 6.25
C PRO A 491 25.65 -11.21 6.11
N GLU A 492 25.75 -9.91 6.35
CA GLU A 492 24.66 -8.92 6.23
C GLU A 492 24.30 -8.57 4.78
N GLU A 493 25.11 -8.98 3.81
CA GLU A 493 24.82 -8.75 2.40
C GLU A 493 23.65 -9.63 1.95
N LYS A 494 22.78 -9.10 1.08
CA LYS A 494 21.60 -9.83 0.63
C LYS A 494 21.83 -10.58 -0.69
N VAL A 495 21.29 -11.79 -0.76
CA VAL A 495 21.29 -12.68 -1.93
C VAL A 495 19.85 -12.90 -2.37
N VAL A 496 19.60 -12.89 -3.68
CA VAL A 496 18.28 -13.15 -4.26
C VAL A 496 18.30 -14.44 -5.05
N GLY A 497 17.46 -15.39 -4.63
CA GLY A 497 17.22 -16.66 -5.33
C GLY A 497 15.74 -17.04 -5.26
N TYR A 498 14.88 -16.29 -5.97
CA TYR A 498 13.42 -16.42 -5.90
C TYR A 498 12.91 -17.85 -6.14
N GLY A 499 12.49 -18.51 -5.06
CA GLY A 499 11.99 -19.90 -5.08
C GLY A 499 12.97 -20.95 -4.57
N TYR A 500 14.21 -20.58 -4.23
CA TYR A 500 15.10 -21.40 -3.40
C TYR A 500 14.94 -21.05 -1.93
N ARG A 501 14.38 -21.98 -1.15
CA ARG A 501 14.26 -21.86 0.32
C ARG A 501 15.57 -22.18 1.07
N THR A 502 16.61 -22.53 0.33
CA THR A 502 17.91 -22.97 0.85
C THR A 502 18.98 -21.87 0.81
N VAL A 503 18.67 -20.72 0.18
CA VAL A 503 19.61 -19.61 -0.05
C VAL A 503 20.28 -19.20 1.24
N ARG A 504 19.50 -18.78 2.24
CA ARG A 504 20.04 -18.30 3.52
C ARG A 504 20.90 -19.33 4.24
N LEU A 505 20.47 -20.60 4.25
CA LEU A 505 21.15 -21.66 4.99
C LEU A 505 22.54 -21.97 4.40
N PHE A 506 22.64 -22.05 3.07
CA PHE A 506 23.91 -22.44 2.43
C PHE A 506 24.80 -21.25 2.07
N THR A 507 24.23 -20.07 1.85
CA THR A 507 25.03 -18.86 1.59
C THR A 507 25.45 -18.14 2.87
N GLY A 508 24.83 -18.41 4.01
CA GLY A 508 25.10 -17.67 5.26
C GLY A 508 24.78 -16.18 5.18
N LYS A 509 24.06 -15.75 4.14
CA LYS A 509 23.73 -14.36 3.82
C LYS A 509 22.24 -14.08 4.01
N GLU A 510 21.87 -12.82 4.13
CA GLU A 510 20.45 -12.46 4.18
C GLU A 510 19.76 -12.75 2.85
N ASP A 511 18.52 -13.25 2.89
CA ASP A 511 17.74 -13.52 1.70
C ASP A 511 16.94 -12.25 1.33
N GLY A 512 17.19 -11.70 0.14
CA GLY A 512 16.54 -10.47 -0.35
C GLY A 512 15.07 -10.65 -0.71
N THR A 513 14.57 -11.89 -0.73
CA THR A 513 13.13 -12.20 -0.87
C THR A 513 12.40 -12.22 0.48
N TYR A 514 13.16 -12.18 1.58
CA TYR A 514 12.66 -12.43 2.92
C TYR A 514 11.99 -11.19 3.51
N GLY A 515 10.67 -11.25 3.75
CA GLY A 515 9.89 -10.16 4.33
C GLY A 515 9.18 -9.24 3.34
N LEU A 516 9.32 -9.45 2.02
CA LEU A 516 8.62 -8.65 1.00
C LEU A 516 7.11 -8.56 1.31
N ARG A 517 6.56 -7.33 1.37
CA ARG A 517 5.11 -7.14 1.58
C ARG A 517 4.37 -7.57 0.31
N SER A 518 3.22 -8.23 0.50
CA SER A 518 2.33 -8.59 -0.62
C SER A 518 1.86 -7.33 -1.35
N GLY A 519 1.69 -7.41 -2.68
CA GLY A 519 1.23 -6.27 -3.49
C GLY A 519 2.33 -5.68 -4.38
N THR A 520 2.41 -4.35 -4.50
CA THR A 520 3.30 -3.69 -5.47
C THR A 520 4.77 -3.85 -5.14
N GLU A 521 5.16 -3.99 -3.87
CA GLU A 521 6.56 -4.27 -3.50
C GLU A 521 7.02 -5.61 -4.08
N THR A 522 6.27 -6.69 -3.85
CA THR A 522 6.54 -8.00 -4.46
C THR A 522 6.49 -7.92 -6.00
N ARG A 523 5.53 -7.18 -6.59
CA ARG A 523 5.47 -7.01 -8.06
C ARG A 523 6.68 -6.27 -8.62
N THR A 524 7.14 -5.22 -7.93
CA THR A 524 8.31 -4.42 -8.32
C THR A 524 9.58 -5.24 -8.20
N PHE A 525 9.72 -6.02 -7.13
CA PHE A 525 10.80 -6.97 -6.95
C PHE A 525 10.84 -8.01 -8.08
N LEU A 526 9.70 -8.65 -8.38
CA LEU A 526 9.61 -9.64 -9.45
C LEU A 526 9.82 -9.04 -10.85
N LYS A 527 9.32 -7.83 -11.09
CA LYS A 527 9.56 -7.09 -12.33
C LYS A 527 11.06 -6.81 -12.51
N SER A 528 11.72 -6.30 -11.47
CA SER A 528 13.16 -6.01 -11.50
C SER A 528 13.95 -7.29 -11.80
N LEU A 529 13.63 -8.40 -11.14
CA LEU A 529 14.26 -9.69 -11.45
C LEU A 529 14.03 -10.13 -12.90
N ARG A 530 12.79 -10.07 -13.41
CA ARG A 530 12.51 -10.43 -14.81
C ARG A 530 13.33 -9.57 -15.79
N GLU A 531 13.42 -8.28 -15.57
CA GLU A 531 14.21 -7.38 -16.41
C GLU A 531 15.71 -7.67 -16.35
N ILE A 532 16.22 -8.11 -15.18
CA ILE A 532 17.61 -8.58 -15.03
C ILE A 532 17.85 -9.88 -15.82
N TYR A 533 16.98 -10.88 -15.72
CA TYR A 533 17.17 -12.17 -16.38
C TYR A 533 16.94 -12.12 -17.90
N PHE A 534 15.98 -11.31 -18.36
CA PHE A 534 15.47 -11.39 -19.74
C PHE A 534 15.66 -10.11 -20.56
N SER A 535 15.96 -8.96 -19.95
CA SER A 535 15.98 -7.66 -20.67
C SER A 535 17.31 -6.88 -20.57
N LYS A 536 18.39 -7.48 -20.06
CA LYS A 536 19.72 -6.83 -19.89
C LYS A 536 19.67 -5.49 -19.13
N SER A 537 18.66 -5.27 -18.29
CA SER A 537 18.43 -3.96 -17.68
C SER A 537 19.44 -3.71 -16.56
N GLU A 538 20.45 -2.88 -16.82
CA GLU A 538 21.40 -2.40 -15.80
C GLU A 538 20.69 -1.57 -14.72
N ASN A 539 19.70 -0.77 -15.13
CA ASN A 539 18.87 0.00 -14.21
C ASN A 539 18.12 -0.90 -13.22
N ALA A 540 17.60 -2.04 -13.68
CA ALA A 540 16.93 -2.99 -12.80
C ALA A 540 17.88 -3.59 -11.75
N VAL A 541 19.17 -3.77 -12.07
CA VAL A 541 20.20 -4.21 -11.11
C VAL A 541 20.42 -3.15 -10.03
N GLN A 542 20.53 -1.88 -10.43
CA GLN A 542 20.71 -0.76 -9.50
C GLN A 542 19.47 -0.52 -8.64
N ASP A 543 18.28 -0.66 -9.22
CA ASP A 543 17.00 -0.54 -8.51
C ASP A 543 16.84 -1.70 -7.51
N LEU A 544 17.19 -2.93 -7.89
CA LEU A 544 17.15 -4.09 -6.99
C LEU A 544 18.09 -3.90 -5.79
N TYR A 545 19.29 -3.36 -6.02
CA TYR A 545 20.23 -3.02 -4.95
C TYR A 545 19.73 -1.85 -4.08
N SER A 546 19.21 -0.78 -4.68
CA SER A 546 18.80 0.44 -3.98
C SER A 546 17.52 0.27 -3.15
N PHE A 547 16.54 -0.47 -3.69
CA PHE A 547 15.27 -0.71 -3.01
C PHE A 547 15.35 -1.86 -2.00
N PHE A 548 16.06 -2.95 -2.33
CA PHE A 548 16.02 -4.19 -1.55
C PHE A 548 17.36 -4.55 -0.87
N GLY A 549 18.45 -3.85 -1.19
CA GLY A 549 19.80 -4.14 -0.69
C GLY A 549 20.43 -5.39 -1.29
N ALA A 550 19.85 -5.94 -2.36
CA ALA A 550 20.27 -7.20 -2.97
C ALA A 550 21.62 -7.05 -3.70
N LYS A 551 22.68 -7.62 -3.14
CA LYS A 551 24.02 -7.58 -3.72
C LYS A 551 24.28 -8.74 -4.68
N TYR A 552 23.71 -9.92 -4.43
CA TYR A 552 23.94 -11.10 -5.25
C TYR A 552 22.63 -11.61 -5.86
N VAL A 553 22.68 -12.05 -7.11
CA VAL A 553 21.57 -12.66 -7.84
C VAL A 553 21.98 -14.07 -8.28
N LEU A 554 21.18 -15.08 -7.94
CA LEU A 554 21.42 -16.47 -8.33
C LEU A 554 20.71 -16.78 -9.66
N THR A 555 21.23 -17.63 -10.52
CA THR A 555 20.51 -18.14 -11.70
C THR A 555 20.50 -19.66 -11.74
N SER A 556 19.42 -20.26 -12.24
CA SER A 556 19.29 -21.69 -12.58
C SER A 556 18.03 -21.90 -13.43
N ASP A 557 17.90 -23.05 -14.07
CA ASP A 557 16.70 -23.39 -14.85
C ASP A 557 15.42 -23.37 -13.98
N LYS A 558 15.55 -23.80 -12.72
CA LYS A 558 14.46 -23.76 -11.73
C LYS A 558 14.02 -22.33 -11.39
N LEU A 559 14.96 -21.39 -11.25
CA LEU A 559 14.65 -19.98 -10.97
C LEU A 559 13.96 -19.31 -12.16
N VAL A 560 14.47 -19.56 -13.36
CA VAL A 560 13.89 -19.08 -14.62
C VAL A 560 12.46 -19.60 -14.78
N ALA A 561 12.20 -20.87 -14.48
CA ALA A 561 10.86 -21.45 -14.48
C ALA A 561 9.90 -20.75 -13.49
N ASN A 562 10.35 -20.47 -12.26
CA ASN A 562 9.55 -19.80 -11.22
C ASN A 562 9.15 -18.36 -11.59
N LEU A 563 9.93 -17.69 -12.45
CA LEU A 563 9.65 -16.32 -12.90
C LEU A 563 8.70 -16.28 -14.11
N GLY A 564 8.14 -17.42 -14.53
CA GLY A 564 7.12 -17.51 -15.59
C GLY A 564 7.65 -17.98 -16.94
N GLY A 565 8.60 -18.92 -16.95
CA GLY A 565 9.29 -19.45 -18.14
C GLY A 565 8.43 -20.15 -19.22
N ASN A 566 7.10 -19.99 -19.22
CA ASN A 566 6.24 -20.31 -20.36
C ASN A 566 6.06 -19.09 -21.31
N LEU A 567 7.07 -18.22 -21.39
CA LEU A 567 7.15 -17.23 -22.47
C LEU A 567 7.44 -17.96 -23.79
N LYS A 568 6.95 -17.40 -24.91
CA LYS A 568 7.15 -17.99 -26.25
C LYS A 568 8.65 -18.18 -26.50
N PRO A 569 9.08 -19.22 -27.24
CA PRO A 569 10.50 -19.57 -27.45
C PRO A 569 11.39 -18.46 -28.05
N GLU A 570 10.79 -17.37 -28.54
CA GLU A 570 11.49 -16.19 -29.06
C GLU A 570 11.83 -15.16 -27.97
N GLU A 571 11.21 -15.23 -26.78
CA GLU A 571 11.38 -14.31 -25.62
C GLU A 571 12.12 -14.97 -24.43
N SER A 572 12.49 -16.26 -24.53
CA SER A 572 13.02 -17.07 -23.43
C SER A 572 14.55 -17.17 -23.37
N VAL A 573 15.27 -16.32 -24.11
CA VAL A 573 16.75 -16.30 -24.06
C VAL A 573 17.19 -15.57 -22.78
N LEU A 574 17.92 -16.27 -21.90
CA LEU A 574 18.59 -15.67 -20.74
C LEU A 574 19.60 -14.63 -21.22
N THR A 575 19.46 -13.39 -20.74
CA THR A 575 20.33 -12.28 -21.13
C THR A 575 21.17 -11.71 -19.97
N ILE A 576 21.07 -12.31 -18.78
CA ILE A 576 21.80 -11.89 -17.58
C ILE A 576 23.33 -11.86 -17.77
N ASP A 577 23.90 -12.79 -18.55
CA ASP A 577 25.33 -12.84 -18.87
C ASP A 577 25.82 -11.62 -19.67
N GLU A 578 24.90 -10.90 -20.32
CA GLU A 578 25.19 -9.70 -21.11
C GLU A 578 25.02 -8.39 -20.32
N ASN A 579 24.59 -8.47 -19.05
CA ASN A 579 24.36 -7.30 -18.21
C ASN A 579 25.66 -6.83 -17.55
N VAL A 580 26.22 -5.70 -17.99
CA VAL A 580 27.50 -5.17 -17.50
C VAL A 580 27.46 -4.63 -16.07
N ALA A 581 26.27 -4.44 -15.47
CA ALA A 581 26.14 -4.05 -14.05
C ALA A 581 26.27 -5.24 -13.09
N LEU A 582 26.34 -6.46 -13.62
CA LEU A 582 26.55 -7.70 -12.90
C LEU A 582 27.86 -8.35 -13.34
N ASP A 583 28.60 -8.89 -12.38
CA ASP A 583 29.74 -9.76 -12.67
C ASP A 583 29.41 -11.20 -12.30
N ARG A 584 29.65 -12.13 -13.23
CA ARG A 584 29.43 -13.55 -12.97
C ARG A 584 30.62 -14.11 -12.21
N ILE A 585 30.49 -14.14 -10.89
CA ILE A 585 31.56 -14.56 -9.99
C ILE A 585 31.62 -16.08 -9.78
N TYR A 586 30.57 -16.82 -10.16
CA TYR A 586 30.54 -18.28 -10.08
C TYR A 586 29.68 -18.88 -11.20
N ALA A 587 30.10 -20.04 -11.71
CA ALA A 587 29.39 -20.80 -12.74
C ALA A 587 29.60 -22.30 -12.53
N SER A 588 28.51 -23.08 -12.54
CA SER A 588 28.56 -24.53 -12.55
C SER A 588 27.29 -25.10 -13.16
N ASN A 589 27.38 -25.84 -14.27
CA ASN A 589 26.23 -26.30 -15.06
C ASN A 589 25.28 -25.14 -15.44
N ASP A 590 23.99 -25.23 -15.13
CA ASP A 590 22.99 -24.17 -15.29
C ASP A 590 23.02 -23.13 -14.15
N PHE A 591 23.72 -23.42 -13.04
CA PHE A 591 23.79 -22.52 -11.89
C PHE A 591 24.86 -21.44 -12.06
N GLY A 592 24.49 -20.20 -11.71
CA GLY A 592 25.41 -19.07 -11.70
C GLY A 592 25.13 -18.11 -10.56
N ILE A 593 26.16 -17.38 -10.15
CA ILE A 593 26.07 -16.34 -9.13
C ILE A 593 26.60 -15.06 -9.74
N TYR A 594 25.77 -14.03 -9.69
CA TYR A 594 26.08 -12.69 -10.18
C TYR A 594 26.22 -11.75 -9.00
N ALA A 595 27.33 -11.04 -8.91
CA ALA A 595 27.53 -9.97 -7.95
C ALA A 595 27.22 -8.62 -8.61
N SER A 596 26.44 -7.79 -7.92
CA SER A 596 26.19 -6.43 -8.33
C SER A 596 27.46 -5.59 -8.20
N LEU A 597 27.89 -5.02 -9.33
CA LEU A 597 28.97 -4.04 -9.39
C LEU A 597 28.50 -2.66 -8.87
N ALA A 598 27.20 -2.48 -8.68
CA ALA A 598 26.62 -1.25 -8.12
C ALA A 598 27.11 -0.98 -6.67
N ALA A 599 27.51 -2.02 -5.92
CA ALA A 599 28.10 -1.87 -4.59
C ALA A 599 29.45 -1.13 -4.60
N THR A 600 30.18 -1.16 -5.72
CA THR A 600 31.45 -0.44 -5.92
C THR A 600 31.26 0.97 -6.50
N ALA A 601 30.05 1.32 -6.95
CA ALA A 601 29.72 2.62 -7.55
C ALA A 601 29.11 3.63 -6.57
N GLN A 602 29.10 3.36 -5.26
CA GLN A 602 28.65 4.32 -4.22
C GLN A 602 29.71 5.38 -3.90
N ASN A 603 30.23 6.03 -4.93
CA ASN A 603 30.72 7.41 -4.86
C ASN A 603 30.00 8.23 -5.94
N THR A 604 28.66 8.12 -6.00
CA THR A 604 27.90 9.22 -6.61
C THR A 604 27.89 10.34 -5.57
N SER A 605 28.87 11.24 -5.67
CA SER A 605 28.80 12.53 -4.99
C SER A 605 27.39 13.09 -5.18
N PRO A 606 26.73 13.55 -4.11
CA PRO A 606 25.37 14.07 -4.23
C PRO A 606 25.35 15.16 -5.30
N LEU A 607 24.39 15.08 -6.22
CA LEU A 607 24.19 16.09 -7.26
C LEU A 607 23.98 17.46 -6.64
N TYR A 608 23.36 17.46 -5.46
CA TYR A 608 23.23 18.60 -4.58
C TYR A 608 23.15 18.11 -3.13
N ALA A 609 23.87 18.75 -2.23
CA ALA A 609 23.72 18.53 -0.79
C ALA A 609 23.93 19.84 -0.05
N ASN A 610 23.09 20.08 0.95
CA ASN A 610 23.27 21.13 1.94
C ASN A 610 23.00 20.54 3.34
N GLU A 611 22.97 21.38 4.38
CA GLU A 611 22.67 20.92 5.75
C GLU A 611 21.24 20.36 5.92
N GLN A 612 20.31 20.69 5.02
CA GLN A 612 18.89 20.35 5.14
C GLN A 612 18.50 19.05 4.42
N PHE A 613 19.07 18.79 3.23
CA PHE A 613 18.79 17.59 2.46
C PHE A 613 19.89 17.27 1.44
N SER A 614 19.86 16.05 0.92
CA SER A 614 20.73 15.59 -0.17
C SER A 614 19.92 15.02 -1.32
N VAL A 615 20.40 15.26 -2.55
CA VAL A 615 19.85 14.76 -3.81
C VAL A 615 20.91 13.87 -4.45
N LYS A 616 20.55 12.61 -4.69
CA LYS A 616 21.42 11.58 -5.27
C LYS A 616 20.69 10.88 -6.41
N THR A 617 21.42 10.35 -7.38
CA THR A 617 20.86 9.46 -8.42
C THR A 617 21.32 8.04 -8.18
N SER A 618 20.40 7.09 -8.35
CA SER A 618 20.67 5.67 -8.31
C SER A 618 19.73 4.96 -9.29
N GLY A 619 20.29 4.31 -10.32
CA GLY A 619 19.51 3.64 -11.36
C GLY A 619 18.53 4.56 -12.06
N SER A 620 17.27 4.13 -12.12
CA SER A 620 16.18 4.87 -12.75
C SER A 620 15.52 5.90 -11.83
N THR A 621 16.18 6.24 -10.71
CA THR A 621 15.58 6.94 -9.57
C THR A 621 16.45 8.07 -9.04
N ILE A 622 15.81 9.18 -8.67
CA ILE A 622 16.40 10.27 -7.89
C ILE A 622 15.98 10.09 -6.44
N ILE A 623 16.96 10.04 -5.55
CA ILE A 623 16.80 9.87 -4.11
C ILE A 623 16.97 11.24 -3.44
N ILE A 624 15.95 11.67 -2.71
CA ILE A 624 15.98 12.88 -1.89
C ILE A 624 15.84 12.45 -0.42
N GLU A 625 16.80 12.87 0.40
CA GLU A 625 16.84 12.54 1.83
C GLU A 625 17.02 13.81 2.65
N SER A 626 16.08 14.10 3.55
CA SER A 626 16.19 15.12 4.60
C SER A 626 16.33 14.46 5.98
N GLU A 627 16.27 15.26 7.05
CA GLU A 627 16.16 14.74 8.41
C GLU A 627 14.79 14.09 8.68
N THR A 628 13.72 14.61 8.06
CA THR A 628 12.34 14.23 8.39
C THR A 628 11.75 13.23 7.39
N TYR A 629 12.17 13.27 6.12
CA TYR A 629 11.61 12.43 5.07
C TYR A 629 12.66 11.89 4.09
N LYS A 630 12.24 10.87 3.35
CA LYS A 630 12.93 10.28 2.21
C LYS A 630 11.93 10.10 1.06
N VAL A 631 12.34 10.49 -0.14
CA VAL A 631 11.52 10.39 -1.35
C VAL A 631 12.33 9.83 -2.51
N PHE A 632 11.67 8.95 -3.30
CA PHE A 632 12.19 8.44 -4.55
C PHE A 632 11.34 8.96 -5.71
N LEU A 633 11.97 9.73 -6.59
CA LEU A 633 11.38 10.21 -7.85
C LEU A 633 11.92 9.43 -9.04
N GLY A 634 11.14 9.31 -10.11
CA GLY A 634 11.66 8.79 -11.38
C GLY A 634 12.74 9.69 -11.97
N ASP A 635 13.78 9.10 -12.56
CA ASP A 635 14.84 9.83 -13.27
C ASP A 635 14.29 10.60 -14.48
N VAL A 636 13.38 9.97 -15.22
CA VAL A 636 12.75 10.51 -16.44
C VAL A 636 11.25 10.79 -16.30
N SER A 637 10.63 10.48 -15.16
CA SER A 637 9.21 10.76 -14.93
C SER A 637 8.98 11.36 -13.54
N PRO A 638 8.00 12.27 -13.38
CA PRO A 638 7.75 12.97 -12.13
C PRO A 638 7.06 12.10 -11.05
N THR A 639 7.14 10.77 -11.16
CA THR A 639 6.41 9.85 -10.28
C THR A 639 7.09 9.70 -8.93
N ILE A 640 6.31 9.74 -7.85
CA ILE A 640 6.79 9.37 -6.52
C ILE A 640 6.60 7.87 -6.31
N ARG A 641 7.72 7.13 -6.26
CA ARG A 641 7.73 5.67 -6.00
C ARG A 641 7.88 5.33 -4.52
N TYR A 642 8.39 6.28 -3.73
CA TYR A 642 8.56 6.16 -2.28
C TYR A 642 8.39 7.54 -1.66
N ILE A 643 7.62 7.61 -0.57
CA ILE A 643 7.57 8.77 0.30
C ILE A 643 7.33 8.29 1.73
N GLY A 644 8.15 8.73 2.67
CA GLY A 644 8.08 8.28 4.05
C GLY A 644 9.33 8.69 4.84
N THR A 645 9.57 8.04 5.97
CA THR A 645 10.79 8.27 6.77
C THR A 645 11.97 7.48 6.19
N LYS A 646 13.16 7.55 6.80
CA LYS A 646 14.29 6.68 6.39
C LYS A 646 14.03 5.19 6.63
N LYS A 647 13.05 4.85 7.48
CA LYS A 647 12.75 3.48 7.91
C LYS A 647 11.44 2.95 7.33
N GLU A 648 10.52 3.82 6.96
CA GLU A 648 9.14 3.45 6.64
C GLU A 648 8.65 4.16 5.39
N ASN A 649 8.10 3.39 4.43
CA ASN A 649 7.43 3.90 3.25
C ASN A 649 5.93 4.08 3.54
N TYR A 650 5.44 5.32 3.47
CA TYR A 650 4.03 5.63 3.75
C TYR A 650 3.13 5.25 2.56
N LEU A 651 3.71 5.00 1.37
CA LEU A 651 2.98 4.35 0.28
C LEU A 651 2.87 2.83 0.48
N GLY A 652 3.63 2.23 1.40
CA GLY A 652 3.72 0.78 1.57
C GLY A 652 4.03 0.07 0.26
N GLY A 653 3.10 -0.79 -0.18
CA GLY A 653 3.11 -1.45 -1.48
C GLY A 653 2.24 -0.74 -2.52
N GLY A 654 2.16 0.59 -2.51
CA GLY A 654 1.39 1.37 -3.46
C GLY A 654 2.20 2.49 -4.13
N ILE A 655 1.50 3.42 -4.79
CA ILE A 655 2.11 4.44 -5.65
C ILE A 655 1.37 5.76 -5.56
N MET A 656 2.08 6.86 -5.79
CA MET A 656 1.51 8.19 -6.02
C MET A 656 1.82 8.63 -7.44
N TYR A 657 0.77 8.92 -8.22
CA TYR A 657 0.91 9.27 -9.63
C TYR A 657 -0.18 10.22 -10.10
N GLU A 658 0.09 10.90 -11.20
CA GLU A 658 -0.80 11.89 -11.77
C GLU A 658 -1.39 11.43 -13.11
N VAL A 659 -2.67 11.75 -13.31
CA VAL A 659 -3.35 11.60 -14.60
C VAL A 659 -3.75 12.98 -15.09
N LEU A 660 -3.33 13.32 -16.30
CA LEU A 660 -3.71 14.54 -17.02
C LEU A 660 -4.58 14.15 -18.21
N ARG A 661 -5.74 14.76 -18.37
CA ARG A 661 -6.56 14.65 -19.58
C ARG A 661 -6.73 16.04 -20.20
N LEU A 662 -6.45 16.14 -21.48
CA LEU A 662 -6.64 17.33 -22.28
C LEU A 662 -7.74 17.09 -23.31
N MET A 663 -8.59 18.08 -23.51
CA MET A 663 -9.66 18.05 -24.52
C MET A 663 -9.80 19.42 -25.18
N SER A 664 -9.66 19.46 -26.51
CA SER A 664 -10.10 20.62 -27.29
C SER A 664 -11.62 20.69 -27.31
N LEU A 665 -12.20 21.87 -27.06
CA LEU A 665 -13.65 22.04 -27.02
C LEU A 665 -14.32 22.10 -28.42
N SER A 666 -13.55 22.15 -29.51
CA SER A 666 -14.05 22.20 -30.90
C SER A 666 -13.82 20.93 -31.71
N ASP A 667 -12.85 20.11 -31.29
CA ASP A 667 -12.37 18.96 -32.05
C ASP A 667 -12.17 17.79 -31.10
N GLU A 668 -13.13 16.87 -31.07
CA GLU A 668 -13.08 15.66 -30.24
C GLU A 668 -11.85 14.78 -30.55
N GLN A 669 -11.29 14.86 -31.78
CA GLN A 669 -10.07 14.15 -32.15
C GLN A 669 -8.80 14.78 -31.56
N SER A 670 -8.87 16.02 -31.07
CA SER A 670 -7.82 16.70 -30.32
C SER A 670 -8.01 16.52 -28.81
N SER A 671 -8.27 15.28 -28.38
CA SER A 671 -8.25 14.88 -26.96
C SER A 671 -7.11 13.89 -26.70
N ALA A 672 -6.60 13.88 -25.47
CA ALA A 672 -5.58 12.95 -25.03
C ALA A 672 -5.61 12.76 -23.52
N GLN A 673 -5.35 11.53 -23.07
CA GLN A 673 -5.11 11.21 -21.68
C GLN A 673 -3.68 10.74 -21.47
N TYR A 674 -3.03 11.29 -20.46
CA TYR A 674 -1.65 11.01 -20.11
C TYR A 674 -1.57 10.48 -18.68
N LEU A 675 -0.93 9.33 -18.53
CA LEU A 675 -0.45 8.85 -17.26
C LEU A 675 1.00 9.33 -17.12
N LEU A 676 1.23 10.35 -16.27
CA LEU A 676 2.54 11.01 -16.17
C LEU A 676 3.65 10.03 -15.81
N SER A 677 3.31 8.94 -15.12
CA SER A 677 4.27 7.90 -14.75
C SER A 677 4.81 7.05 -15.89
N GLU A 678 4.12 7.01 -17.04
CA GLU A 678 4.51 6.27 -18.24
C GLU A 678 5.20 7.16 -19.29
N MET A 679 5.31 8.47 -18.99
CA MET A 679 5.92 9.44 -19.89
C MET A 679 7.38 9.70 -19.53
N VAL A 680 8.20 9.93 -20.56
CA VAL A 680 9.60 10.38 -20.51
C VAL A 680 9.66 11.90 -20.62
N PHE A 681 10.23 12.60 -19.64
CA PHE A 681 10.36 14.04 -19.59
C PHE A 681 11.82 14.49 -19.75
N ASP A 682 12.01 15.67 -20.31
CA ASP A 682 13.27 16.39 -20.18
C ASP A 682 13.39 16.88 -18.73
N ARG A 683 14.53 16.63 -18.09
CA ARG A 683 14.74 16.95 -16.69
C ARG A 683 15.90 17.93 -16.50
N GLU A 684 15.67 18.92 -15.66
CA GLU A 684 16.69 19.83 -15.14
C GLU A 684 16.72 19.80 -13.60
N ILE A 685 17.92 19.77 -13.01
CA ILE A 685 18.13 19.85 -11.56
C ILE A 685 18.82 21.19 -11.26
N LYS A 686 18.21 22.00 -10.39
CA LYS A 686 18.72 23.31 -9.96
C LYS A 686 18.59 23.43 -8.45
N GLU A 687 19.70 23.26 -7.74
CA GLU A 687 19.74 23.36 -6.26
C GLU A 687 18.69 22.46 -5.59
N ASN A 688 17.70 23.06 -4.92
CA ASN A 688 16.60 22.37 -4.25
C ASN A 688 15.41 22.05 -5.16
N ARG A 689 15.55 22.19 -6.49
CA ARG A 689 14.48 22.00 -7.47
C ARG A 689 14.80 20.94 -8.50
N ILE A 690 13.77 20.17 -8.86
CA ILE A 690 13.79 19.25 -10.00
C ILE A 690 12.63 19.64 -10.92
N ILE A 691 12.94 19.92 -12.18
CA ILE A 691 12.00 20.41 -13.19
C ILE A 691 11.90 19.37 -14.30
N TYR A 692 10.70 18.82 -14.49
CA TYR A 692 10.37 17.94 -15.61
C TYR A 692 9.57 18.75 -16.64
N THR A 693 9.97 18.69 -17.91
CA THR A 693 9.31 19.41 -19.01
C THR A 693 8.98 18.45 -20.15
N ARG A 694 7.78 18.58 -20.73
CA ARG A 694 7.36 17.79 -21.89
C ARG A 694 6.33 18.52 -22.74
N ILE A 695 6.43 18.34 -24.06
CA ILE A 695 5.39 18.72 -25.02
C ILE A 695 4.32 17.62 -25.06
N LEU A 696 3.05 18.02 -24.96
CA LEU A 696 1.88 17.15 -24.96
C LEU A 696 1.34 17.02 -26.39
N THR A 697 1.07 15.80 -26.84
CA THR A 697 0.61 15.49 -28.21
C THR A 697 -0.73 14.76 -28.20
N SER A 698 -1.57 14.94 -29.22
CA SER A 698 -2.84 14.21 -29.41
C SER A 698 -2.66 12.69 -29.36
N GLU A 699 -3.72 11.89 -29.12
CA GLU A 699 -3.61 10.41 -29.09
C GLU A 699 -2.95 9.79 -30.32
N ASN A 700 -3.16 10.37 -31.51
CA ASN A 700 -2.52 9.91 -32.75
C ASN A 700 -1.07 10.43 -32.93
N GLU A 701 -0.54 11.17 -31.97
CA GLU A 701 0.78 11.85 -31.97
C GLU A 701 1.02 12.83 -33.14
N LEU A 702 -0.02 13.19 -33.90
CA LEU A 702 0.10 14.06 -35.08
C LEU A 702 0.13 15.56 -34.76
N LYS A 703 -0.35 15.97 -33.57
CA LYS A 703 -0.55 17.39 -33.22
C LYS A 703 -0.08 17.68 -31.80
N ASN A 704 0.69 18.76 -31.63
CA ASN A 704 1.04 19.30 -30.31
C ASN A 704 -0.18 20.03 -29.72
N LEU A 705 -0.53 19.69 -28.49
CA LEU A 705 -1.67 20.26 -27.76
C LEU A 705 -1.26 21.35 -26.76
N GLY A 706 -0.08 21.22 -26.14
CA GLY A 706 0.36 22.12 -25.08
C GLY A 706 1.70 21.73 -24.48
N THR A 707 2.20 22.51 -23.55
CA THR A 707 3.43 22.22 -22.78
C THR A 707 3.10 21.94 -21.32
N LEU A 708 3.68 20.87 -20.75
CA LEU A 708 3.59 20.52 -19.33
C LEU A 708 4.95 20.72 -18.65
N ARG A 709 4.95 21.40 -17.51
CA ARG A 709 6.07 21.48 -16.58
C ARG A 709 5.66 21.00 -15.20
N VAL A 710 6.41 20.08 -14.62
CA VAL A 710 6.24 19.60 -13.24
C VAL A 710 7.48 19.98 -12.45
N ILE A 711 7.30 20.78 -11.40
CA ILE A 711 8.40 21.30 -10.59
C ILE A 711 8.27 20.79 -9.16
N TYR A 712 9.29 20.07 -8.70
CA TYR A 712 9.47 19.71 -7.30
C TYR A 712 10.44 20.70 -6.67
N THR A 713 10.08 21.26 -5.51
CA THR A 713 10.95 22.06 -4.66
C THR A 713 10.99 21.44 -3.27
N PHE A 714 12.19 21.10 -2.80
CA PHE A 714 12.39 20.38 -1.55
C PHE A 714 12.77 21.32 -0.40
N TYR A 715 12.19 21.06 0.77
CA TYR A 715 12.51 21.70 2.04
C TYR A 715 12.85 20.63 3.08
N THR A 716 13.27 21.03 4.29
CA THR A 716 13.61 20.07 5.35
C THR A 716 12.45 19.15 5.76
N ASP A 717 11.22 19.67 5.75
CA ASP A 717 10.00 19.11 6.34
C ASP A 717 8.79 19.07 5.39
N ALA A 718 8.91 19.59 4.16
CA ALA A 718 7.83 19.60 3.18
C ALA A 718 8.36 19.58 1.74
N ILE A 719 7.48 19.23 0.81
CA ILE A 719 7.76 19.21 -0.63
C ILE A 719 6.70 20.06 -1.33
N LYS A 720 7.13 21.08 -2.09
CA LYS A 720 6.25 21.85 -2.97
C LYS A 720 6.27 21.23 -4.37
N ARG A 721 5.10 20.95 -4.93
CA ARG A 721 4.88 20.45 -6.28
C ARG A 721 4.10 21.48 -7.07
N GLU A 722 4.55 21.78 -8.28
CA GLU A 722 3.90 22.73 -9.18
C GLU A 722 3.66 22.08 -10.53
N TYR A 723 2.42 22.11 -11.02
CA TYR A 723 2.05 21.65 -12.35
C TYR A 723 1.64 22.86 -13.16
N ILE A 724 2.37 23.13 -14.25
CA ILE A 724 2.11 24.24 -15.17
C ILE A 724 1.75 23.64 -16.52
N ILE A 725 0.50 23.81 -16.95
CA ILE A 725 -0.03 23.30 -18.21
C ILE A 725 -0.35 24.51 -19.09
N ALA A 726 0.35 24.67 -20.22
CA ALA A 726 0.17 25.80 -21.14
C ALA A 726 -0.61 25.40 -22.39
N ASN A 727 -1.49 26.29 -22.88
CA ASN A 727 -2.14 26.18 -24.18
C ASN A 727 -1.38 27.03 -25.21
N ASP A 728 -0.20 26.56 -25.62
CA ASP A 728 0.82 27.34 -26.33
C ASP A 728 1.14 26.80 -27.74
N TRP A 729 0.43 25.76 -28.18
CA TRP A 729 0.61 25.12 -29.49
C TRP A 729 -0.65 25.12 -30.38
N LEU A 730 -1.85 25.19 -29.78
CA LEU A 730 -3.11 25.12 -30.53
C LEU A 730 -3.51 26.48 -31.10
N ASN A 731 -3.25 26.66 -32.39
CA ASN A 731 -3.74 27.81 -33.15
C ASN A 731 -4.88 27.39 -34.07
N ASP A 732 -6.12 27.65 -33.64
CA ASP A 732 -7.33 27.31 -34.41
C ASP A 732 -8.10 28.59 -34.80
N SER A 733 -8.79 28.51 -35.93
CA SER A 733 -9.66 29.49 -36.58
C SER A 733 -10.83 29.99 -35.72
N GLU A 734 -11.16 29.31 -34.63
CA GLU A 734 -12.22 29.71 -33.67
C GLU A 734 -11.70 30.19 -32.30
N GLY A 735 -10.39 30.07 -32.01
CA GLY A 735 -9.78 30.60 -30.76
C GLY A 735 -10.13 29.80 -29.52
N ILE A 736 -9.95 28.48 -29.61
CA ILE A 736 -10.51 27.51 -28.67
C ILE A 736 -9.69 27.39 -27.39
N SER A 737 -10.41 27.16 -26.28
CA SER A 737 -9.82 26.89 -24.99
C SER A 737 -9.57 25.39 -24.81
N LEU A 738 -8.46 25.05 -24.19
CA LEU A 738 -8.11 23.68 -23.83
C LEU A 738 -8.74 23.34 -22.48
N SER A 739 -9.54 22.28 -22.41
CA SER A 739 -10.02 21.76 -21.12
C SER A 739 -8.97 20.81 -20.54
N ALA A 740 -8.50 21.07 -19.33
CA ALA A 740 -7.48 20.29 -18.64
C ALA A 740 -8.05 19.70 -17.34
N TYR A 741 -8.05 18.38 -17.23
CA TYR A 741 -8.30 17.65 -16.00
C TYR A 741 -7.00 17.09 -15.46
N LEU A 742 -6.56 17.55 -14.28
CA LEU A 742 -5.41 16.97 -13.58
C LEU A 742 -5.90 16.30 -12.30
N SER A 743 -5.43 15.09 -12.04
CA SER A 743 -5.68 14.38 -10.79
C SER A 743 -4.41 13.81 -10.17
N THR A 744 -4.30 13.92 -8.85
CA THR A 744 -3.31 13.23 -8.02
C THR A 744 -3.96 11.97 -7.45
N ASN A 745 -3.38 10.81 -7.73
CA ASN A 745 -3.89 9.50 -7.31
C ASN A 745 -2.93 8.89 -6.29
N LEU A 746 -3.49 8.39 -5.19
CA LEU A 746 -2.82 7.76 -4.07
C LEU A 746 -3.34 6.33 -3.95
N PHE A 747 -2.45 5.36 -4.02
CA PHE A 747 -2.75 3.99 -3.59
C PHE A 747 -1.90 3.71 -2.35
N VAL A 748 -2.53 3.61 -1.18
CA VAL A 748 -1.85 3.66 0.13
C VAL A 748 -2.44 2.66 1.13
N PRO A 749 -1.66 2.13 2.09
CA PRO A 749 -2.09 1.14 3.08
C PRO A 749 -2.81 1.80 4.28
N TYR A 750 -3.71 2.73 4.00
CA TYR A 750 -4.41 3.52 5.01
C TYR A 750 -5.91 3.51 4.78
N ASP A 751 -6.70 3.49 5.85
CA ASP A 751 -8.16 3.46 5.81
C ASP A 751 -8.80 4.73 6.41
N SER A 752 -8.01 5.73 6.83
CA SER A 752 -8.52 7.00 7.33
C SER A 752 -8.23 8.13 6.33
N LEU A 753 -9.25 8.94 6.07
CA LEU A 753 -9.21 10.11 5.20
C LEU A 753 -9.77 11.33 5.94
N ILE A 754 -8.94 12.36 6.08
CA ILE A 754 -9.33 13.65 6.63
C ILE A 754 -9.32 14.67 5.51
N LEU A 755 -10.44 15.37 5.35
CA LEU A 755 -10.62 16.44 4.36
C LEU A 755 -10.86 17.76 5.11
N LYS A 756 -10.24 18.85 4.65
CA LYS A 756 -10.54 20.19 5.14
C LYS A 756 -11.00 21.10 4.00
N ASP A 757 -11.97 21.95 4.33
CA ASP A 757 -12.36 23.12 3.54
C ASP A 757 -12.33 24.32 4.47
N GLY A 758 -11.21 25.07 4.46
CA GLY A 758 -10.94 26.10 5.44
C GLY A 758 -10.94 25.54 6.86
N TYR A 759 -11.89 25.98 7.69
CA TYR A 759 -12.03 25.53 9.08
C TYR A 759 -12.92 24.28 9.23
N THR A 760 -13.55 23.82 8.16
CA THR A 760 -14.46 22.66 8.23
C THR A 760 -13.65 21.38 8.07
N ARG A 761 -13.60 20.57 9.13
CA ARG A 761 -12.96 19.24 9.13
C ARG A 761 -14.00 18.15 8.86
N ILE A 762 -13.65 17.22 7.99
CA ILE A 762 -14.47 16.04 7.69
C ILE A 762 -13.59 14.80 7.80
N ASP A 763 -13.90 13.96 8.79
CA ASP A 763 -13.24 12.68 9.00
C ASP A 763 -14.03 11.56 8.33
N LYS A 764 -13.33 10.68 7.62
CA LYS A 764 -13.92 9.53 6.93
C LYS A 764 -13.08 8.29 7.13
N THR A 765 -13.75 7.17 7.39
CA THR A 765 -13.17 5.83 7.29
C THR A 765 -13.48 5.27 5.90
N ILE A 766 -12.46 4.73 5.24
CA ILE A 766 -12.52 4.10 3.94
C ILE A 766 -12.75 2.60 4.15
N TYR A 767 -13.90 2.11 3.73
CA TYR A 767 -14.23 0.69 3.81
C TYR A 767 -13.91 -0.02 2.48
N PRO A 768 -13.52 -1.30 2.52
CA PRO A 768 -13.45 -2.14 1.33
C PRO A 768 -14.77 -2.10 0.56
N SER A 769 -14.71 -1.74 -0.73
CA SER A 769 -15.89 -1.63 -1.57
C SER A 769 -15.54 -1.95 -3.01
N GLU A 770 -16.47 -2.53 -3.76
CA GLU A 770 -16.37 -2.65 -5.22
C GLU A 770 -16.69 -1.33 -5.92
N ASP A 771 -17.45 -0.45 -5.25
CA ASP A 771 -17.85 0.86 -5.76
C ASP A 771 -16.92 1.97 -5.29
N THR A 772 -16.70 2.96 -6.16
CA THR A 772 -15.96 4.17 -5.81
C THR A 772 -16.90 5.26 -5.28
N ILE A 773 -16.60 5.81 -4.11
CA ILE A 773 -17.36 6.95 -3.55
C ILE A 773 -16.86 8.24 -4.20
N LYS A 774 -17.78 9.10 -4.61
CA LYS A 774 -17.50 10.41 -5.22
C LYS A 774 -17.96 11.55 -4.32
N LEU A 775 -17.12 12.55 -4.14
CA LEU A 775 -17.39 13.78 -3.41
C LEU A 775 -17.18 14.96 -4.37
N ASN A 776 -18.21 15.80 -4.50
CA ASN A 776 -18.23 16.92 -5.45
C ASN A 776 -18.08 18.29 -4.76
N ASN A 777 -17.50 18.30 -3.55
CA ASN A 777 -17.23 19.54 -2.82
C ASN A 777 -15.76 19.94 -2.99
N PRO A 778 -15.44 21.24 -2.98
CA PRO A 778 -14.06 21.70 -2.99
C PRO A 778 -13.39 21.42 -1.64
N TYR A 779 -12.14 20.96 -1.66
CA TYR A 779 -11.31 20.75 -0.47
C TYR A 779 -9.95 21.40 -0.67
N ASP A 780 -9.40 22.07 0.34
CA ASP A 780 -8.04 22.63 0.26
C ASP A 780 -6.97 21.66 0.79
N THR A 781 -7.39 20.66 1.57
CA THR A 781 -6.50 19.76 2.31
C THR A 781 -7.02 18.33 2.25
N VAL A 782 -6.10 17.39 2.03
CA VAL A 782 -6.35 15.95 2.01
C VAL A 782 -5.26 15.25 2.83
N TYR A 783 -5.65 14.48 3.85
CA TYR A 783 -4.73 13.72 4.69
C TYR A 783 -5.17 12.26 4.78
N VAL A 784 -4.36 11.35 4.22
CA VAL A 784 -4.61 9.91 4.23
C VAL A 784 -3.66 9.25 5.23
N ASN A 785 -4.19 8.53 6.22
CA ASN A 785 -3.44 8.15 7.42
C ASN A 785 -3.92 6.84 8.10
N ASP A 786 -3.15 6.35 9.06
CA ASP A 786 -3.47 5.19 9.91
C ASP A 786 -4.06 5.55 11.30
N GLY A 787 -4.42 6.81 11.50
CA GLY A 787 -4.84 7.38 12.79
C GLY A 787 -3.72 8.08 13.57
N THR A 788 -2.45 7.83 13.23
CA THR A 788 -1.29 8.43 13.88
C THR A 788 -0.40 9.20 12.91
N THR A 789 -0.09 8.61 11.75
CA THR A 789 0.78 9.19 10.73
C THR A 789 0.23 8.94 9.33
N GLY A 790 0.62 9.79 8.38
CA GLY A 790 0.16 9.65 7.01
C GLY A 790 0.76 10.64 6.04
N ILE A 791 0.14 10.76 4.87
CA ILE A 791 0.53 11.68 3.79
C ILE A 791 -0.47 12.83 3.77
N PHE A 792 0.03 14.04 3.98
CA PHE A 792 -0.74 15.28 4.06
C PHE A 792 -0.48 16.13 2.81
N ILE A 793 -1.53 16.48 2.08
CA ILE A 793 -1.49 17.29 0.87
C ILE A 793 -2.36 18.53 1.08
N ARG A 794 -1.79 19.71 0.80
CA ARG A 794 -2.52 20.99 0.85
C ARG A 794 -2.29 21.80 -0.42
N TYR A 795 -3.36 22.36 -0.97
CA TYR A 795 -3.31 23.22 -2.15
C TYR A 795 -3.01 24.67 -1.75
N ALA A 796 -2.24 25.38 -2.57
CA ALA A 796 -2.00 26.81 -2.36
C ALA A 796 -3.30 27.62 -2.58
N PRO A 797 -3.50 28.77 -1.91
CA PRO A 797 -4.70 29.59 -2.08
C PRO A 797 -4.89 30.08 -3.52
N THR A 798 -3.78 30.31 -4.23
CA THR A 798 -3.76 30.75 -5.62
C THR A 798 -3.99 29.62 -6.64
N ALA A 799 -4.03 28.37 -6.21
CA ALA A 799 -4.32 27.23 -7.08
C ALA A 799 -5.84 27.01 -7.15
N PRO A 800 -6.39 26.62 -8.32
CA PRO A 800 -7.79 26.19 -8.39
C PRO A 800 -8.03 25.03 -7.43
N ARG A 801 -9.08 25.13 -6.61
CA ARG A 801 -9.41 24.10 -5.62
C ARG A 801 -9.85 22.81 -6.33
N PRO A 802 -9.41 21.63 -5.88
CA PRO A 802 -9.91 20.36 -6.38
C PRO A 802 -11.40 20.24 -6.11
N ASN A 803 -12.18 20.00 -7.15
CA ASN A 803 -13.64 19.91 -7.12
C ASN A 803 -14.16 18.49 -7.39
N TYR A 804 -13.24 17.55 -7.59
CA TYR A 804 -13.54 16.14 -7.81
C TYR A 804 -12.66 15.29 -6.90
N LEU A 805 -13.26 14.62 -5.92
CA LEU A 805 -12.53 13.69 -5.06
C LEU A 805 -13.23 12.34 -5.07
N THR A 806 -12.47 11.27 -5.29
CA THR A 806 -12.99 9.91 -5.21
C THR A 806 -12.14 9.06 -4.29
N TYR A 807 -12.77 8.14 -3.56
CA TYR A 807 -12.04 7.18 -2.74
C TYR A 807 -12.72 5.81 -2.70
N GLN A 808 -11.93 4.77 -2.48
CA GLN A 808 -12.37 3.39 -2.42
C GLN A 808 -11.38 2.53 -1.63
N GLY A 809 -11.89 1.68 -0.73
CA GLY A 809 -11.08 0.66 -0.08
C GLY A 809 -10.98 -0.58 -0.95
N SER A 810 -9.80 -1.21 -0.99
CA SER A 810 -9.58 -2.42 -1.75
C SER A 810 -10.30 -3.62 -1.13
N THR A 811 -11.05 -4.37 -1.95
CA THR A 811 -11.60 -5.68 -1.56
C THR A 811 -10.57 -6.81 -1.63
N LEU A 812 -9.44 -6.55 -2.28
CA LEU A 812 -8.37 -7.53 -2.52
C LEU A 812 -7.22 -7.40 -1.52
N TYR A 813 -6.94 -6.18 -1.04
CA TYR A 813 -5.84 -5.88 -0.13
C TYR A 813 -6.36 -5.24 1.16
N SER A 814 -6.11 -5.89 2.30
CA SER A 814 -6.52 -5.39 3.61
C SER A 814 -5.94 -4.00 3.88
N ALA A 815 -6.77 -3.10 4.42
CA ALA A 815 -6.40 -1.73 4.80
C ALA A 815 -5.76 -0.88 3.68
N THR A 816 -5.98 -1.21 2.41
CA THR A 816 -5.45 -0.43 1.28
C THR A 816 -6.55 0.40 0.64
N SER A 817 -6.28 1.67 0.38
CA SER A 817 -7.23 2.61 -0.21
C SER A 817 -6.67 3.27 -1.47
N MET A 818 -7.57 3.55 -2.40
CA MET A 818 -7.33 4.42 -3.54
C MET A 818 -8.01 5.76 -3.27
N VAL A 819 -7.27 6.86 -3.33
CA VAL A 819 -7.78 8.23 -3.21
C VAL A 819 -7.35 9.02 -4.44
N SER A 820 -8.29 9.62 -5.15
CA SER A 820 -8.05 10.47 -6.32
C SER A 820 -8.58 11.86 -6.04
N VAL A 821 -7.73 12.87 -6.23
CA VAL A 821 -8.06 14.28 -6.02
C VAL A 821 -7.80 15.02 -7.32
N GLY A 822 -8.84 15.56 -7.95
CA GLY A 822 -8.77 16.15 -9.27
C GLY A 822 -9.50 17.48 -9.42
N GLN A 823 -9.14 18.19 -10.48
CA GLN A 823 -9.69 19.48 -10.88
C GLN A 823 -9.77 19.59 -12.40
N ILE A 824 -10.80 20.30 -12.88
CA ILE A 824 -11.05 20.57 -14.30
C ILE A 824 -11.01 22.07 -14.52
N GLU A 825 -10.18 22.54 -15.44
CA GLU A 825 -10.03 23.97 -15.76
C GLU A 825 -9.93 24.22 -17.27
N SER A 826 -10.34 25.41 -17.71
CA SER A 826 -10.27 25.83 -19.12
C SER A 826 -9.12 26.81 -19.35
N ILE A 827 -8.20 26.46 -20.24
CA ILE A 827 -6.97 27.20 -20.53
C ILE A 827 -7.11 27.93 -21.87
N LYS A 828 -7.08 29.26 -21.83
CA LYS A 828 -7.16 30.11 -23.03
C LYS A 828 -5.88 30.06 -23.86
N PRO A 829 -5.93 30.36 -25.17
CA PRO A 829 -4.72 30.42 -26.01
C PRO A 829 -3.63 31.28 -25.36
N GLY A 830 -2.41 30.78 -25.25
CA GLY A 830 -1.28 31.48 -24.65
C GLY A 830 -1.33 31.63 -23.12
N ALA A 831 -2.39 31.17 -22.44
CA ALA A 831 -2.46 31.15 -20.98
C ALA A 831 -1.94 29.81 -20.42
N ALA A 832 -1.74 29.76 -19.09
CA ALA A 832 -1.34 28.55 -18.39
C ALA A 832 -2.17 28.29 -17.13
N LEU A 833 -2.48 27.02 -16.89
CA LEU A 833 -3.01 26.52 -15.63
C LEU A 833 -1.84 26.20 -14.70
N HIS A 834 -1.77 26.86 -13.54
CA HIS A 834 -0.75 26.64 -12.52
C HIS A 834 -1.38 26.07 -11.25
N ILE A 835 -1.04 24.83 -10.92
CA ILE A 835 -1.53 24.12 -9.74
C ILE A 835 -0.36 23.92 -8.79
N THR A 836 -0.46 24.47 -7.58
CA THR A 836 0.56 24.34 -6.55
C THR A 836 0.04 23.52 -5.37
N GLN A 837 0.78 22.48 -5.01
CA GLN A 837 0.51 21.57 -3.90
C GLN A 837 1.71 21.51 -2.96
N TYR A 838 1.46 21.39 -1.67
CA TYR A 838 2.46 21.08 -0.66
C TYR A 838 2.18 19.69 -0.08
N VAL A 839 3.23 18.89 0.08
CA VAL A 839 3.17 17.54 0.63
C VAL A 839 4.06 17.48 1.87
N SER A 840 3.52 16.95 2.96
CA SER A 840 4.26 16.63 4.18
C SER A 840 3.85 15.25 4.68
N ILE A 841 4.70 14.63 5.50
CA ILE A 841 4.44 13.33 6.13
C ILE A 841 4.48 13.44 7.65
N GLY A 842 3.99 12.40 8.34
CA GLY A 842 3.99 12.31 9.80
C GLY A 842 2.60 12.49 10.38
N GLY A 843 2.51 12.87 11.65
CA GLY A 843 1.23 13.16 12.30
C GLY A 843 0.60 14.46 11.81
N GLU A 844 -0.74 14.55 11.90
CA GLU A 844 -1.54 15.66 11.33
C GLU A 844 -0.99 17.03 11.72
N VAL A 845 -0.75 17.27 13.02
CA VAL A 845 -0.29 18.57 13.55
C VAL A 845 1.08 18.95 12.99
N PHE A 846 2.04 18.02 13.01
CA PHE A 846 3.38 18.27 12.49
C PHE A 846 3.34 18.56 10.99
N ALA A 847 2.60 17.75 10.23
CA ALA A 847 2.50 17.90 8.78
C ALA A 847 1.81 19.21 8.38
N GLU A 848 0.78 19.62 9.11
CA GLU A 848 0.07 20.89 8.89
C GLU A 848 0.95 22.10 9.23
N GLU A 849 1.67 22.08 10.36
CA GLU A 849 2.59 23.16 10.75
C GLU A 849 3.78 23.27 9.79
N SER A 850 4.32 22.14 9.32
CA SER A 850 5.43 22.10 8.36
C SER A 850 5.05 22.82 7.06
N ILE A 851 3.85 22.56 6.55
CA ILE A 851 3.33 23.26 5.35
C ILE A 851 2.96 24.72 5.68
N GLY A 852 2.30 24.97 6.82
CA GLY A 852 1.88 26.30 7.24
C GLY A 852 3.03 27.29 7.37
N GLY A 853 4.18 26.83 7.87
CA GLY A 853 5.41 27.62 7.90
C GLY A 853 5.91 28.04 6.51
N ARG A 854 5.76 27.18 5.50
CA ARG A 854 6.16 27.49 4.11
C ARG A 854 5.18 28.39 3.37
N MET A 855 3.89 28.30 3.72
CA MET A 855 2.84 29.16 3.18
C MET A 855 2.74 30.51 3.90
N SER A 856 3.58 30.74 4.91
CA SER A 856 3.53 31.97 5.72
C SER A 856 4.07 33.20 4.98
N ILE A 857 4.92 33.03 3.96
CA ILE A 857 5.50 34.13 3.19
C ILE A 857 5.12 33.97 1.73
N GLU A 858 4.40 34.96 1.20
CA GLU A 858 3.88 34.97 -0.17
C GLU A 858 4.27 36.29 -0.85
N LEU A 859 4.87 36.20 -2.03
CA LEU A 859 5.14 37.37 -2.88
C LEU A 859 3.86 37.79 -3.59
N LEU A 860 3.44 39.05 -3.42
CA LEU A 860 2.30 39.59 -4.14
C LEU A 860 2.71 40.09 -5.53
N PRO A 861 1.86 39.90 -6.56
CA PRO A 861 2.14 40.35 -7.92
C PRO A 861 1.91 41.87 -8.11
N TYR A 862 1.53 42.59 -7.06
CA TYR A 862 1.12 44.00 -7.12
C TYR A 862 2.02 44.87 -6.23
N PRO A 863 2.28 46.13 -6.64
CA PRO A 863 3.15 47.02 -5.89
C PRO A 863 2.51 47.48 -4.57
N ASP A 864 3.35 47.86 -3.61
CA ASP A 864 2.99 48.60 -2.39
C ASP A 864 1.92 47.94 -1.50
N GLY A 865 1.74 46.61 -1.62
CA GLY A 865 0.79 45.84 -0.84
C GLY A 865 -0.68 46.16 -1.09
N ILE A 866 -0.97 46.82 -2.21
CA ILE A 866 -2.33 47.19 -2.56
C ILE A 866 -3.14 45.97 -3.00
N THR A 867 -4.45 46.02 -2.76
CA THR A 867 -5.40 45.19 -3.50
C THR A 867 -5.94 46.01 -4.68
N PRO A 868 -5.55 45.69 -5.93
CA PRO A 868 -5.82 46.57 -7.05
C PRO A 868 -7.27 46.46 -7.56
N ILE A 869 -7.84 47.60 -7.95
CA ILE A 869 -9.05 47.69 -8.77
C ILE A 869 -8.74 48.49 -10.04
N VAL A 870 -9.13 47.94 -11.19
CA VAL A 870 -8.92 48.52 -12.52
C VAL A 870 -10.26 48.71 -13.20
N LEU A 871 -10.49 49.90 -13.72
CA LEU A 871 -11.69 50.23 -14.50
C LEU A 871 -11.29 50.54 -15.95
N ILE A 872 -11.88 49.80 -16.89
CA ILE A 872 -11.62 49.96 -18.32
C ILE A 872 -12.92 50.24 -19.08
N GLY A 873 -12.91 51.30 -19.89
CA GLY A 873 -13.96 51.64 -20.86
C GLY A 873 -13.67 51.16 -22.26
N SER A 874 -14.66 51.29 -23.13
CA SER A 874 -14.48 51.16 -24.57
C SER A 874 -15.22 52.28 -25.28
N LEU A 875 -14.51 53.02 -26.12
CA LEU A 875 -15.06 54.07 -26.97
C LEU A 875 -15.24 53.57 -28.41
N SER A 876 -16.47 53.60 -28.90
CA SER A 876 -16.81 53.03 -30.22
C SER A 876 -16.99 54.05 -31.35
N SER A 877 -17.15 55.35 -31.07
CA SER A 877 -17.50 56.32 -32.13
C SER A 877 -17.08 57.78 -31.92
N SER A 878 -17.08 58.32 -30.70
CA SER A 878 -16.63 59.71 -30.47
C SER A 878 -16.28 60.00 -29.01
N VAL A 879 -15.29 60.87 -28.79
CA VAL A 879 -14.94 61.44 -27.46
C VAL A 879 -16.00 62.46 -27.00
N SER A 880 -16.88 62.92 -27.89
CA SER A 880 -17.86 63.99 -27.64
C SER A 880 -19.18 63.53 -27.01
N ASP A 881 -19.29 62.28 -26.56
CA ASP A 881 -20.51 61.79 -25.92
C ASP A 881 -20.76 62.55 -24.61
N PRO A 882 -21.92 63.21 -24.44
CA PRO A 882 -22.19 64.03 -23.25
C PRO A 882 -22.12 63.26 -21.93
N ASP A 883 -22.47 61.97 -21.91
CA ASP A 883 -22.44 61.17 -20.69
C ASP A 883 -21.00 60.72 -20.38
N ALA A 884 -20.21 60.33 -21.40
CA ALA A 884 -18.79 60.06 -21.19
C ALA A 884 -18.02 61.30 -20.67
N LEU A 885 -18.30 62.49 -21.21
CA LEU A 885 -17.69 63.74 -20.75
C LEU A 885 -18.08 64.08 -19.29
N LYS A 886 -19.33 63.82 -18.89
CA LYS A 886 -19.75 63.97 -17.49
C LYS A 886 -18.93 63.06 -16.57
N PHE A 887 -18.73 61.80 -16.97
CA PHE A 887 -17.91 60.87 -16.20
C PHE A 887 -16.44 61.31 -16.15
N TYR A 888 -15.84 61.78 -17.25
CA TYR A 888 -14.45 62.25 -17.23
C TYR A 888 -14.24 63.43 -16.30
N ALA A 889 -15.20 64.36 -16.22
CA ALA A 889 -15.16 65.43 -15.24
C ALA A 889 -15.18 64.90 -13.78
N VAL A 890 -16.01 63.88 -13.50
CA VAL A 890 -16.03 63.20 -12.19
C VAL A 890 -14.71 62.47 -11.93
N ASN A 891 -14.17 61.77 -12.92
CA ASN A 891 -12.90 61.06 -12.84
C ASN A 891 -11.74 62.00 -12.48
N GLN A 892 -11.67 63.18 -13.10
CA GLN A 892 -10.68 64.21 -12.77
C GLN A 892 -10.89 64.77 -11.36
N ALA A 893 -12.14 65.12 -10.99
CA ALA A 893 -12.46 65.69 -9.69
C ALA A 893 -12.13 64.72 -8.54
N GLU A 894 -12.37 63.43 -8.74
CA GLU A 894 -12.15 62.36 -7.76
C GLU A 894 -10.75 61.72 -7.87
N ASN A 895 -9.90 62.19 -8.79
CA ASN A 895 -8.60 61.59 -9.14
C ASN A 895 -8.68 60.06 -9.30
N LEU A 896 -9.75 59.58 -9.93
CA LEU A 896 -9.98 58.17 -10.19
C LEU A 896 -9.04 57.71 -11.32
N LYS A 897 -8.44 56.51 -11.19
CA LYS A 897 -7.58 55.94 -12.24
C LYS A 897 -8.44 55.11 -13.19
N TYR A 898 -8.83 55.73 -14.30
CA TYR A 898 -9.64 55.12 -15.35
C TYR A 898 -8.86 55.00 -16.66
N THR A 899 -9.12 53.92 -17.41
CA THR A 899 -8.48 53.65 -18.71
C THR A 899 -9.52 53.47 -19.80
N GLU A 900 -9.33 54.09 -20.95
CA GLU A 900 -10.16 53.89 -22.13
C GLU A 900 -9.47 53.01 -23.17
N ALA A 901 -10.18 52.02 -23.70
CA ALA A 901 -9.76 51.30 -24.89
C ALA A 901 -10.34 51.96 -26.13
N ALA A 902 -9.48 52.39 -27.06
CA ALA A 902 -9.88 53.12 -28.25
C ALA A 902 -9.17 52.63 -29.51
N ASP A 903 -9.93 52.53 -30.60
CA ASP A 903 -9.36 52.30 -31.93
C ASP A 903 -8.75 53.60 -32.45
N THR A 904 -7.42 53.65 -32.44
CA THR A 904 -6.62 54.81 -32.86
C THR A 904 -6.80 55.22 -34.32
N THR A 905 -7.38 54.35 -35.15
CA THR A 905 -7.70 54.65 -36.56
C THR A 905 -9.03 55.41 -36.69
N LEU A 906 -9.92 55.26 -35.71
CA LEU A 906 -11.25 55.88 -35.70
C LEU A 906 -11.33 57.09 -34.76
N ILE A 907 -10.52 57.09 -33.69
CA ILE A 907 -10.58 58.06 -32.61
C ILE A 907 -9.25 58.80 -32.47
N ASN A 908 -9.33 60.13 -32.30
CA ASN A 908 -8.19 60.94 -31.89
C ASN A 908 -7.96 60.75 -30.38
N ILE A 909 -7.14 59.76 -30.02
CA ILE A 909 -6.85 59.40 -28.64
C ILE A 909 -6.13 60.51 -27.86
N ARG A 910 -5.51 61.49 -28.54
CA ARG A 910 -4.96 62.69 -27.89
C ARG A 910 -6.05 63.47 -27.14
N ASP A 911 -7.27 63.49 -27.65
CA ASP A 911 -8.37 64.21 -27.01
C ASP A 911 -8.84 63.49 -25.73
N VAL A 912 -8.77 62.16 -25.69
CA VAL A 912 -9.04 61.37 -24.46
C VAL A 912 -7.96 61.60 -23.41
N VAL A 913 -6.69 61.61 -23.81
CA VAL A 913 -5.56 61.88 -22.89
C VAL A 913 -5.62 63.29 -22.31
N ARG A 914 -6.12 64.28 -23.07
CA ARG A 914 -6.34 65.66 -22.58
C ARG A 914 -7.34 65.73 -21.44
N GLU A 915 -8.29 64.80 -21.38
CA GLU A 915 -9.26 64.67 -20.28
C GLU A 915 -8.68 63.90 -19.07
N GLY A 916 -7.37 63.69 -19.01
CA GLY A 916 -6.71 63.04 -17.87
C GLY A 916 -6.98 61.54 -17.76
N VAL A 917 -7.43 60.91 -18.85
CA VAL A 917 -7.76 59.48 -18.92
C VAL A 917 -6.62 58.72 -19.60
N SER A 918 -6.23 57.56 -19.03
CA SER A 918 -5.24 56.66 -19.63
C SER A 918 -5.83 55.96 -20.86
N VAL A 919 -5.03 55.67 -21.88
CA VAL A 919 -5.53 55.02 -23.10
C VAL A 919 -4.76 53.75 -23.42
N ILE A 920 -5.50 52.70 -23.78
CA ILE A 920 -4.97 51.46 -24.39
C ILE A 920 -5.55 51.30 -25.79
N GLY A 921 -4.85 50.53 -26.62
CA GLY A 921 -5.31 50.25 -27.98
C GLY A 921 -6.57 49.37 -28.01
N GLN A 922 -7.43 49.58 -28.99
CA GLN A 922 -8.50 48.64 -29.31
C GLN A 922 -8.40 48.20 -30.77
N MET A 923 -8.63 46.91 -31.02
CA MET A 923 -8.70 46.37 -32.38
C MET A 923 -9.65 45.17 -32.46
N ASN A 924 -9.95 44.75 -33.69
CA ASN A 924 -10.72 43.55 -33.99
C ASN A 924 -9.81 42.50 -34.63
N THR A 925 -9.96 41.25 -34.21
CA THR A 925 -9.19 40.09 -34.68
C THR A 925 -9.97 39.19 -35.63
N ARG A 926 -11.28 39.42 -35.80
CA ARG A 926 -12.13 38.65 -36.70
C ARG A 926 -12.45 39.43 -37.97
N ALA A 927 -12.53 38.72 -39.09
CA ALA A 927 -12.97 39.34 -40.33
C ALA A 927 -14.47 39.67 -40.23
N SER A 928 -14.85 40.85 -40.72
CA SER A 928 -16.23 41.34 -40.63
C SER A 928 -17.22 40.35 -41.24
N GLY A 929 -18.12 39.83 -40.40
CA GLY A 929 -19.21 38.93 -40.83
C GLY A 929 -18.86 37.45 -40.99
N SER A 930 -17.60 37.02 -40.79
CA SER A 930 -17.21 35.62 -41.02
C SER A 930 -17.16 34.75 -39.75
N GLY A 931 -17.10 35.35 -38.56
CA GLY A 931 -16.89 34.62 -37.30
C GLY A 931 -15.50 34.00 -37.13
N VAL A 932 -14.65 34.07 -38.16
CA VAL A 932 -13.30 33.46 -38.22
C VAL A 932 -12.24 34.52 -37.94
N PHE A 933 -11.14 34.11 -37.31
CA PHE A 933 -9.97 34.97 -37.11
C PHE A 933 -9.33 35.41 -38.44
N GLN A 934 -8.87 36.66 -38.46
CA GLN A 934 -7.99 37.17 -39.49
C GLN A 934 -6.67 36.39 -39.50
N SER A 935 -6.00 36.34 -40.65
CA SER A 935 -4.68 35.70 -40.74
C SER A 935 -3.66 36.40 -39.83
N PHE A 936 -2.59 35.70 -39.42
CA PHE A 936 -1.49 36.30 -38.66
C PHE A 936 -0.99 37.62 -39.27
N VAL A 937 -0.81 37.67 -40.59
CA VAL A 937 -0.33 38.86 -41.31
C VAL A 937 -1.28 40.05 -41.15
N GLU A 938 -2.59 39.83 -41.26
CA GLU A 938 -3.61 40.87 -41.09
C GLU A 938 -3.67 41.36 -39.63
N GLN A 939 -3.61 40.44 -38.66
CA GLN A 939 -3.59 40.80 -37.24
C GLN A 939 -2.32 41.62 -36.89
N ASP A 940 -1.17 41.20 -37.37
CA ASP A 940 0.11 41.90 -37.21
C ASP A 940 0.09 43.30 -37.85
N ASP A 941 -0.48 43.43 -39.06
CA ASP A 941 -0.65 44.73 -39.72
C ASP A 941 -1.62 45.64 -38.95
N ASN A 942 -2.68 45.10 -38.34
CA ASN A 942 -3.59 45.87 -37.50
C ASN A 942 -2.91 46.42 -36.25
N ILE A 943 -2.12 45.59 -35.54
CA ILE A 943 -1.31 46.05 -34.39
C ILE A 943 -0.30 47.11 -34.83
N ARG A 944 0.37 46.89 -35.98
CA ARG A 944 1.33 47.85 -36.54
C ARG A 944 0.68 49.18 -36.87
N ASN A 945 -0.51 49.15 -37.46
CA ASN A 945 -1.28 50.35 -37.78
C ASN A 945 -1.66 51.11 -36.52
N LEU A 946 -2.11 50.41 -35.48
CA LEU A 946 -2.45 50.98 -34.17
C LEU A 946 -1.29 51.74 -33.53
N PHE A 947 -0.08 51.18 -33.58
CA PHE A 947 1.13 51.88 -33.12
C PHE A 947 1.47 53.10 -33.96
N ARG A 948 1.36 52.98 -35.29
CA ARG A 948 1.72 54.06 -36.22
C ARG A 948 0.80 55.27 -36.04
N THR A 949 -0.50 55.06 -35.92
CA THR A 949 -1.51 56.11 -35.70
C THR A 949 -1.37 56.73 -34.30
N ALA A 950 -1.16 55.93 -33.25
CA ALA A 950 -0.92 56.45 -31.90
C ALA A 950 0.32 57.35 -31.84
N ARG A 951 1.44 56.91 -32.44
CA ARG A 951 2.67 57.70 -32.54
C ARG A 951 2.47 58.99 -33.34
N ALA A 952 1.71 58.95 -34.44
CA ALA A 952 1.35 60.14 -35.20
C ALA A 952 0.53 61.15 -34.36
N GLN A 953 -0.23 60.66 -33.38
CA GLN A 953 -0.95 61.45 -32.40
C GLN A 953 -0.13 61.81 -31.14
N ALA A 954 1.18 61.49 -31.11
CA ALA A 954 2.07 61.69 -29.97
C ALA A 954 1.60 61.03 -28.66
N VAL A 955 0.93 59.88 -28.77
CA VAL A 955 0.53 59.05 -27.63
C VAL A 955 1.22 57.70 -27.75
N THR A 956 1.77 57.20 -26.65
CA THR A 956 2.38 55.85 -26.58
C THR A 956 1.36 54.89 -26.00
N ILE A 957 1.15 53.76 -26.69
CA ILE A 957 0.30 52.66 -26.23
C ILE A 957 1.21 51.53 -25.77
N LYS A 958 0.97 51.01 -24.57
CA LYS A 958 1.71 49.89 -23.98
C LYS A 958 0.92 48.57 -23.95
N GLY A 959 -0.39 48.64 -24.09
CA GLY A 959 -1.26 47.46 -24.10
C GLY A 959 -2.52 47.69 -24.90
N PHE A 960 -3.30 46.63 -25.09
CA PHE A 960 -4.52 46.68 -25.89
C PHE A 960 -5.62 45.76 -25.36
N MET A 961 -6.83 46.00 -25.84
CA MET A 961 -8.03 45.20 -25.60
C MET A 961 -8.67 44.84 -26.93
N LEU A 962 -9.18 43.61 -27.05
CA LEU A 962 -9.87 43.18 -28.25
C LEU A 962 -11.36 43.44 -28.18
N GLN A 963 -11.93 43.79 -29.32
CA GLN A 963 -13.38 43.81 -29.47
C GLN A 963 -13.94 42.40 -29.24
N GLY A 964 -14.83 42.24 -28.26
CA GLY A 964 -15.40 40.96 -27.86
C GLY A 964 -14.49 40.06 -27.00
N LEU A 965 -13.24 40.45 -26.71
CA LEU A 965 -12.30 39.72 -25.83
C LEU A 965 -11.95 38.29 -26.33
N ILE A 966 -11.96 38.09 -27.65
CA ILE A 966 -11.71 36.81 -28.32
C ILE A 966 -10.39 36.88 -29.09
N TYR A 967 -9.50 35.92 -28.86
CA TYR A 967 -8.16 35.86 -29.45
C TYR A 967 -7.69 34.42 -29.72
N ASN A 968 -6.68 34.28 -30.57
CA ASN A 968 -5.97 33.04 -30.84
C ASN A 968 -4.46 33.21 -30.59
N LEU A 969 -3.66 32.15 -30.83
CA LEU A 969 -2.21 32.23 -30.64
C LEU A 969 -1.53 33.21 -31.60
N ASP A 970 -2.07 33.42 -32.81
CA ASP A 970 -1.55 34.43 -33.74
C ASP A 970 -1.66 35.83 -33.16
N THR A 971 -2.75 36.15 -32.44
CA THR A 971 -2.89 37.42 -31.74
C THR A 971 -1.78 37.59 -30.70
N ILE A 972 -1.53 36.55 -29.88
CA ILE A 972 -0.50 36.57 -28.84
C ILE A 972 0.89 36.76 -29.46
N ARG A 973 1.19 36.03 -30.53
CA ARG A 973 2.43 36.13 -31.29
C ARG A 973 2.63 37.54 -31.85
N ALA A 974 1.63 38.08 -32.54
CA ALA A 974 1.68 39.42 -33.12
C ALA A 974 1.84 40.51 -32.05
N ALA A 975 1.18 40.37 -30.89
CA ALA A 975 1.32 41.30 -29.79
C ALA A 975 2.73 41.29 -29.18
N TYR A 976 3.25 40.10 -28.90
CA TYR A 976 4.58 39.91 -28.34
C TYR A 976 5.68 40.42 -29.30
N GLU A 977 5.64 40.04 -30.59
CA GLU A 977 6.65 40.45 -31.58
C GLU A 977 6.68 41.97 -31.83
N ARG A 978 5.59 42.68 -31.48
CA ARG A 978 5.48 44.14 -31.61
C ARG A 978 5.83 44.90 -30.34
N GLY A 979 6.21 44.21 -29.26
CA GLY A 979 6.64 44.82 -28.01
C GLY A 979 5.50 45.47 -27.22
N LEU A 980 4.32 44.84 -27.20
CA LEU A 980 3.26 45.20 -26.25
C LEU A 980 3.58 44.60 -24.88
N ASP A 981 3.39 45.39 -23.82
CA ASP A 981 3.67 44.99 -22.45
C ASP A 981 2.52 44.10 -21.90
N PHE A 982 1.27 44.38 -22.30
CA PHE A 982 0.10 43.62 -21.84
C PHE A 982 -1.10 43.62 -22.78
N MET A 983 -2.02 42.70 -22.50
CA MET A 983 -3.32 42.56 -23.19
C MET A 983 -4.43 42.28 -22.19
N ILE A 984 -5.61 42.88 -22.41
CA ILE A 984 -6.84 42.52 -21.70
C ILE A 984 -7.46 41.30 -22.38
N THR A 985 -7.61 40.21 -21.61
CA THR A 985 -7.96 38.89 -22.14
C THR A 985 -9.41 38.48 -21.85
N THR A 986 -9.70 37.18 -21.81
CA THR A 986 -11.04 36.65 -21.64
C THR A 986 -11.53 36.87 -20.20
N PRO A 987 -12.78 37.32 -20.02
CA PRO A 987 -13.34 37.58 -18.70
C PRO A 987 -13.56 36.32 -17.87
N VAL A 988 -13.35 36.46 -16.56
CA VAL A 988 -13.62 35.47 -15.52
C VAL A 988 -15.01 35.71 -14.93
N GLN A 989 -15.76 34.64 -14.65
CA GLN A 989 -17.09 34.75 -14.04
C GLN A 989 -17.01 35.36 -12.63
N ALA A 990 -18.06 36.05 -12.20
CA ALA A 990 -18.15 36.53 -10.82
C ALA A 990 -18.22 35.35 -9.84
N PRO A 991 -17.66 35.48 -8.62
CA PRO A 991 -17.69 34.40 -7.65
C PRO A 991 -19.12 34.14 -7.17
N ILE A 992 -19.49 32.86 -7.06
CA ILE A 992 -20.78 32.38 -6.55
C ILE A 992 -20.49 31.55 -5.30
N LYS A 993 -20.90 32.08 -4.15
CA LYS A 993 -20.72 31.44 -2.84
C LYS A 993 -21.26 29.99 -2.86
N GLY A 994 -20.45 29.04 -2.39
CA GLY A 994 -20.80 27.61 -2.34
C GLY A 994 -20.69 26.83 -3.66
N PHE A 995 -20.33 27.46 -4.78
CA PHE A 995 -20.14 26.78 -6.07
C PHE A 995 -18.78 27.08 -6.69
N TYR A 996 -18.44 28.37 -6.80
CA TYR A 996 -17.20 28.85 -7.39
C TYR A 996 -16.79 30.12 -6.66
N GLU A 997 -16.03 29.96 -5.57
CA GLU A 997 -15.75 31.07 -4.65
C GLU A 997 -14.61 31.98 -5.13
N GLU A 998 -13.85 31.55 -6.13
CA GLU A 998 -12.82 32.37 -6.77
C GLU A 998 -12.45 31.81 -8.15
N GLY A 999 -12.16 32.70 -9.10
CA GLY A 999 -11.50 32.36 -10.35
C GLY A 999 -10.21 33.15 -10.50
N LEU A 1000 -9.23 32.58 -11.19
CA LEU A 1000 -7.89 33.16 -11.38
C LEU A 1000 -8.00 34.51 -12.10
N ARG A 1001 -7.91 35.63 -11.35
CA ARG A 1001 -7.93 37.00 -11.91
C ARG A 1001 -6.55 37.66 -11.92
N HIS A 1002 -5.53 36.96 -11.42
CA HIS A 1002 -4.17 37.44 -11.41
C HIS A 1002 -3.57 37.55 -12.81
N PRO A 1003 -2.65 38.52 -13.04
CA PRO A 1003 -1.87 38.61 -14.27
C PRO A 1003 -1.04 37.35 -14.51
N GLN A 1004 -0.88 36.97 -15.78
CA GLN A 1004 -0.06 35.82 -16.19
C GLN A 1004 0.86 36.19 -17.35
N MET A 1005 2.04 35.58 -17.41
CA MET A 1005 2.90 35.69 -18.60
C MET A 1005 2.35 34.81 -19.72
N ALA A 1006 2.18 35.38 -20.92
CA ALA A 1006 1.76 34.60 -22.08
C ALA A 1006 2.83 33.57 -22.45
N GLN A 1007 2.38 32.35 -22.79
CA GLN A 1007 3.23 31.23 -23.19
C GLN A 1007 3.12 31.00 -24.70
N LEU A 1008 4.24 30.77 -25.37
CA LEU A 1008 4.32 30.39 -26.78
C LEU A 1008 5.36 29.29 -26.97
N GLU A 1009 4.96 28.16 -27.57
CA GLU A 1009 5.85 27.08 -28.01
C GLU A 1009 6.90 26.65 -26.96
N GLY A 1010 6.47 26.45 -25.72
CA GLY A 1010 7.28 26.01 -24.60
C GLY A 1010 8.02 27.12 -23.84
N LYS A 1011 7.81 28.40 -24.18
CA LYS A 1011 8.50 29.54 -23.57
C LYS A 1011 7.53 30.59 -23.03
N SER A 1012 7.91 31.16 -21.88
CA SER A 1012 7.27 32.37 -21.37
C SER A 1012 7.75 33.58 -22.18
N THR A 1013 6.80 34.39 -22.65
CA THR A 1013 7.04 35.65 -23.36
C THR A 1013 7.15 36.83 -22.38
N ASP A 1014 7.38 38.04 -22.89
CA ASP A 1014 7.31 39.30 -22.12
C ASP A 1014 5.93 40.00 -22.24
N LEU A 1015 4.87 39.29 -22.66
CA LEU A 1015 3.50 39.82 -22.75
C LEU A 1015 2.68 39.39 -21.53
N VAL A 1016 2.12 40.35 -20.80
CA VAL A 1016 1.23 40.09 -19.64
C VAL A 1016 -0.22 39.95 -20.09
N LEU A 1017 -0.87 38.86 -19.68
CA LEU A 1017 -2.31 38.63 -19.86
C LEU A 1017 -3.05 39.07 -18.59
N ILE A 1018 -3.98 40.01 -18.73
CA ILE A 1018 -4.77 40.53 -17.60
C ILE A 1018 -6.26 40.23 -17.84
N PRO A 1019 -6.87 39.30 -17.08
CA PRO A 1019 -8.25 38.91 -17.29
C PRO A 1019 -9.26 39.89 -16.63
N PRO A 1020 -10.29 40.37 -17.35
CA PRO A 1020 -11.41 41.12 -16.77
C PRO A 1020 -12.36 40.23 -15.95
N SER A 1021 -13.29 40.84 -15.21
CA SER A 1021 -14.40 40.16 -14.54
C SER A 1021 -15.75 40.43 -15.21
N TYR A 1022 -16.59 39.40 -15.29
CA TYR A 1022 -18.01 39.55 -15.58
C TYR A 1022 -18.81 40.03 -14.34
N PRO A 1023 -19.97 40.68 -14.55
CA PRO A 1023 -20.52 41.14 -15.82
C PRO A 1023 -19.81 42.39 -16.37
N MET A 1024 -19.97 42.67 -17.66
CA MET A 1024 -19.53 43.92 -18.29
C MET A 1024 -20.67 44.95 -18.28
N SER A 1025 -20.43 46.26 -18.18
CA SER A 1025 -21.53 47.25 -18.07
C SER A 1025 -22.48 47.26 -19.27
N VAL A 1026 -22.03 46.80 -20.45
CA VAL A 1026 -22.90 46.61 -21.62
C VAL A 1026 -24.09 45.69 -21.34
N SER A 1027 -24.00 44.77 -20.37
CA SER A 1027 -25.13 43.93 -19.97
C SER A 1027 -26.29 44.75 -19.41
N LEU A 1028 -26.02 45.92 -18.82
CA LEU A 1028 -27.05 46.82 -18.27
C LEU A 1028 -28.03 47.31 -19.35
N SER A 1029 -27.59 47.42 -20.61
CA SER A 1029 -28.47 47.78 -21.72
C SER A 1029 -29.36 46.64 -22.25
N TYR A 1030 -29.09 45.38 -21.86
CA TYR A 1030 -29.78 44.18 -22.36
C TYR A 1030 -30.50 43.39 -21.26
N SER A 1031 -30.14 43.54 -19.98
CA SER A 1031 -30.61 42.69 -18.88
C SER A 1031 -31.79 43.28 -18.12
N ALA A 1032 -32.79 42.45 -17.80
CA ALA A 1032 -33.86 42.78 -16.84
C ALA A 1032 -33.40 42.73 -15.36
N ASP A 1033 -32.16 42.32 -15.07
CA ASP A 1033 -31.61 42.15 -13.72
C ASP A 1033 -30.40 43.06 -13.44
N GLU A 1034 -30.66 44.36 -13.39
CA GLU A 1034 -29.68 45.37 -12.98
C GLU A 1034 -29.12 45.10 -11.57
N ALA A 1035 -29.96 44.60 -10.66
CA ALA A 1035 -29.56 44.32 -9.29
C ALA A 1035 -28.53 43.19 -9.21
N GLY A 1036 -28.71 42.12 -9.99
CA GLY A 1036 -27.76 41.01 -10.10
C GLY A 1036 -26.38 41.43 -10.61
N ALA A 1037 -26.32 42.39 -11.54
CA ALA A 1037 -25.04 42.90 -12.05
C ALA A 1037 -24.21 43.63 -10.97
N PHE A 1038 -24.83 44.55 -10.24
CA PHE A 1038 -24.17 45.24 -9.13
C PHE A 1038 -23.84 44.31 -7.96
N ALA A 1039 -24.66 43.30 -7.68
CA ALA A 1039 -24.34 42.26 -6.69
C ALA A 1039 -23.11 41.46 -7.09
N SER A 1040 -22.97 41.12 -8.37
CA SER A 1040 -21.83 40.39 -8.91
C SER A 1040 -20.53 41.20 -8.81
N TRP A 1041 -20.55 42.49 -9.14
CA TRP A 1041 -19.37 43.36 -8.95
C TRP A 1041 -18.96 43.49 -7.48
N ARG A 1042 -19.93 43.60 -6.55
CA ARG A 1042 -19.64 43.58 -5.10
C ARG A 1042 -19.01 42.26 -4.66
N ALA A 1043 -19.50 41.14 -5.18
CA ALA A 1043 -18.92 39.83 -4.89
C ALA A 1043 -17.47 39.71 -5.40
N VAL A 1044 -17.17 40.27 -6.58
CA VAL A 1044 -15.78 40.35 -7.09
C VAL A 1044 -14.91 41.23 -6.20
N ILE A 1045 -15.40 42.40 -5.75
CA ILE A 1045 -14.66 43.28 -4.83
C ILE A 1045 -14.32 42.56 -3.53
N ASP A 1046 -15.31 41.87 -2.95
CA ASP A 1046 -15.14 41.12 -1.70
C ASP A 1046 -14.13 39.97 -1.86
N SER A 1047 -14.23 39.22 -2.97
CA SER A 1047 -13.29 38.15 -3.30
C SER A 1047 -11.87 38.68 -3.51
N ALA A 1048 -11.69 39.73 -4.31
CA ALA A 1048 -10.40 40.36 -4.55
C ALA A 1048 -9.74 40.84 -3.25
N TYR A 1049 -10.52 41.43 -2.34
CA TYR A 1049 -10.02 41.83 -1.03
C TYR A 1049 -9.57 40.65 -0.16
N VAL A 1050 -10.42 39.61 -0.03
CA VAL A 1050 -10.14 38.44 0.80
C VAL A 1050 -8.88 37.70 0.32
N ASN A 1051 -8.71 37.60 -1.00
CA ASN A 1051 -7.64 36.81 -1.60
C ASN A 1051 -6.41 37.64 -2.01
N ASN A 1052 -6.43 38.96 -1.83
CA ASN A 1052 -5.39 39.89 -2.28
C ASN A 1052 -5.17 39.85 -3.80
N ASP A 1053 -6.26 39.71 -4.55
CA ASP A 1053 -6.25 39.60 -6.02
C ASP A 1053 -6.77 40.89 -6.70
N LEU A 1054 -6.76 40.89 -8.03
CA LEU A 1054 -7.19 41.99 -8.88
C LEU A 1054 -8.70 41.97 -9.14
N ALA A 1055 -9.34 43.12 -8.95
CA ALA A 1055 -10.67 43.40 -9.48
C ALA A 1055 -10.57 44.24 -10.77
N LEU A 1056 -10.74 43.63 -11.95
CA LEU A 1056 -10.77 44.37 -13.22
C LEU A 1056 -12.18 44.38 -13.80
N PHE A 1057 -12.76 45.58 -13.98
CA PHE A 1057 -14.10 45.74 -14.53
C PHE A 1057 -14.10 46.46 -15.88
N LEU A 1058 -14.90 45.94 -16.80
CA LEU A 1058 -15.17 46.58 -18.09
C LEU A 1058 -16.45 47.42 -17.99
N LEU A 1059 -16.28 48.70 -17.69
CA LEU A 1059 -17.35 49.67 -17.46
C LEU A 1059 -17.22 50.81 -18.47
N ARG A 1060 -18.17 50.93 -19.41
CA ARG A 1060 -18.17 51.99 -20.42
C ARG A 1060 -18.36 53.36 -19.76
N SER A 1061 -17.60 54.36 -20.20
CA SER A 1061 -17.70 55.74 -19.73
C SER A 1061 -19.11 56.31 -19.91
N THR A 1062 -19.82 55.93 -20.97
CA THR A 1062 -21.22 56.31 -21.21
C THR A 1062 -22.19 55.72 -20.19
N ASP A 1063 -21.97 54.48 -19.71
CA ASP A 1063 -22.80 53.87 -18.67
C ASP A 1063 -22.52 54.49 -17.30
N LEU A 1064 -21.25 54.79 -17.02
CA LEU A 1064 -20.81 55.44 -15.78
C LEU A 1064 -21.35 56.86 -15.64
N GLY A 1065 -21.40 57.61 -16.75
CA GLY A 1065 -21.94 58.97 -16.80
C GLY A 1065 -23.45 59.07 -17.02
N ASN A 1066 -24.11 57.95 -17.31
CA ASN A 1066 -25.56 57.91 -17.49
C ASN A 1066 -26.28 58.27 -16.18
N PRO A 1067 -27.17 59.29 -16.16
CA PRO A 1067 -27.89 59.70 -14.97
C PRO A 1067 -28.66 58.57 -14.28
N TYR A 1068 -29.11 57.55 -15.02
CA TYR A 1068 -29.85 56.41 -14.50
C TYR A 1068 -28.98 55.48 -13.63
N PHE A 1069 -27.70 55.29 -13.97
CA PHE A 1069 -26.79 54.37 -13.25
C PHE A 1069 -25.72 55.06 -12.40
N SER A 1070 -25.41 56.34 -12.68
CA SER A 1070 -24.31 57.11 -12.08
C SER A 1070 -24.26 57.07 -10.55
N SER A 1071 -25.43 57.15 -9.87
CA SER A 1071 -25.50 57.04 -8.41
C SER A 1071 -25.08 55.65 -7.91
N ARG A 1072 -25.51 54.57 -8.56
CA ARG A 1072 -25.17 53.20 -8.15
C ARG A 1072 -23.71 52.86 -8.41
N PHE A 1073 -23.13 53.40 -9.49
CA PHE A 1073 -21.70 53.29 -9.74
C PHE A 1073 -20.88 54.09 -8.73
N SER A 1074 -21.35 55.28 -8.33
CA SER A 1074 -20.75 56.04 -7.24
C SER A 1074 -20.76 55.23 -5.93
N ASP A 1075 -21.86 54.54 -5.62
CA ASP A 1075 -21.96 53.64 -4.47
C ASP A 1075 -20.99 52.44 -4.58
N LEU A 1076 -20.82 51.87 -5.77
CA LEU A 1076 -19.89 50.77 -6.01
C LEU A 1076 -18.42 51.20 -5.84
N ILE A 1077 -18.06 52.38 -6.35
CA ILE A 1077 -16.73 52.97 -6.18
C ILE A 1077 -16.46 53.28 -4.70
N ALA A 1078 -17.44 53.86 -4.01
CA ALA A 1078 -17.36 54.10 -2.57
C ALA A 1078 -17.20 52.79 -1.79
N TYR A 1079 -17.94 51.74 -2.18
CA TYR A 1079 -17.82 50.40 -1.59
C TYR A 1079 -16.42 49.80 -1.78
N ALA A 1080 -15.84 49.89 -2.98
CA ALA A 1080 -14.48 49.42 -3.25
C ALA A 1080 -13.43 50.14 -2.39
N ARG A 1081 -13.54 51.47 -2.25
CA ARG A 1081 -12.67 52.28 -1.37
C ARG A 1081 -12.84 51.87 0.10
N MET A 1082 -14.08 51.74 0.56
CA MET A 1082 -14.41 51.32 1.93
C MET A 1082 -13.84 49.92 2.24
N ARG A 1083 -13.85 49.00 1.27
CA ARG A 1083 -13.24 47.68 1.41
C ARG A 1083 -11.71 47.72 1.40
N GLY A 1084 -11.07 48.80 0.94
CA GLY A 1084 -9.63 48.95 0.93
C GLY A 1084 -8.96 48.66 -0.42
N LEU A 1085 -9.70 48.64 -1.53
CA LEU A 1085 -9.12 48.47 -2.87
C LEU A 1085 -8.57 49.80 -3.39
N THR A 1086 -7.46 49.72 -4.14
CA THR A 1086 -6.76 50.89 -4.69
C THR A 1086 -6.93 50.96 -6.21
N PHE A 1087 -7.45 52.09 -6.69
CA PHE A 1087 -7.63 52.33 -8.13
C PHE A 1087 -6.28 52.51 -8.83
N ILE A 1088 -6.00 51.67 -9.81
CA ILE A 1088 -4.75 51.65 -10.57
C ILE A 1088 -5.00 51.43 -12.07
N THR A 1089 -4.01 51.72 -12.91
CA THR A 1089 -4.07 51.46 -14.35
C THR A 1089 -3.54 50.05 -14.67
N PRO A 1090 -4.03 49.41 -15.74
CA PRO A 1090 -3.52 48.10 -16.16
C PRO A 1090 -2.03 48.15 -16.56
N THR A 1091 -1.56 49.30 -17.04
CA THR A 1091 -0.14 49.53 -17.35
C THR A 1091 0.76 49.43 -16.13
N ALA A 1092 0.37 50.03 -15.00
CA ALA A 1092 1.18 49.97 -13.79
C ALA A 1092 1.26 48.54 -13.21
N ILE A 1093 0.18 47.77 -13.33
CA ILE A 1093 0.18 46.34 -12.98
C ILE A 1093 1.15 45.57 -13.87
N ALA A 1094 1.05 45.74 -15.19
CA ALA A 1094 1.91 45.05 -16.15
C ALA A 1094 3.39 45.39 -15.96
N ASP A 1095 3.72 46.68 -15.85
CA ASP A 1095 5.10 47.16 -15.65
C ASP A 1095 5.71 46.54 -14.39
N HIS A 1096 4.98 46.53 -13.27
CA HIS A 1096 5.46 45.91 -12.02
C HIS A 1096 5.59 44.39 -12.16
N TYR A 1097 4.59 43.72 -12.73
CA TYR A 1097 4.58 42.26 -12.88
C TYR A 1097 5.73 41.76 -13.77
N LEU A 1098 6.07 42.49 -14.84
CA LEU A 1098 7.21 42.20 -15.71
C LEU A 1098 8.55 42.30 -14.97
N LEU A 1099 8.72 43.34 -14.14
CA LEU A 1099 9.91 43.49 -13.30
C LEU A 1099 10.02 42.34 -12.28
N LEU A 1100 8.90 41.93 -11.68
CA LEU A 1100 8.86 40.82 -10.72
C LEU A 1100 9.30 39.48 -11.33
N GLN A 1101 9.07 39.23 -12.63
CA GLN A 1101 9.49 37.98 -13.28
C GLN A 1101 11.02 37.76 -13.26
N LYS A 1102 11.79 38.84 -13.11
CA LYS A 1102 13.26 38.81 -13.02
C LYS A 1102 13.78 39.03 -11.60
N VAL A 1103 12.89 38.97 -10.60
CA VAL A 1103 13.27 38.95 -9.18
C VAL A 1103 13.29 37.51 -8.68
N THR A 1104 14.41 37.10 -8.08
CA THR A 1104 14.54 35.82 -7.40
C THR A 1104 14.58 36.05 -5.90
N TRP A 1105 13.94 35.19 -5.11
CA TRP A 1105 13.90 35.35 -3.66
C TRP A 1105 13.93 34.01 -2.93
N THR A 1106 14.41 34.05 -1.70
CA THR A 1106 14.31 32.96 -0.72
C THR A 1106 13.80 33.53 0.58
N SER A 1107 13.13 32.70 1.38
CA SER A 1107 12.67 33.12 2.70
C SER A 1107 12.81 32.01 3.72
N HIS A 1108 12.91 32.43 4.96
CA HIS A 1108 12.89 31.57 6.11
C HIS A 1108 12.05 32.24 7.18
N ARG A 1109 11.02 31.53 7.67
CA ARG A 1109 10.25 31.93 8.84
C ARG A 1109 10.60 30.99 9.98
N ASP A 1110 11.09 31.55 11.07
CA ASP A 1110 11.21 30.87 12.35
C ASP A 1110 9.85 30.99 13.10
N LEU A 1111 9.85 30.86 14.42
CA LEU A 1111 8.67 30.99 15.26
C LEU A 1111 8.10 32.41 15.26
N ASP A 1112 8.89 33.40 15.65
CA ASP A 1112 8.50 34.81 15.77
C ASP A 1112 9.42 35.75 14.97
N SER A 1113 10.21 35.21 14.05
CA SER A 1113 11.02 36.02 13.13
C SER A 1113 10.94 35.50 11.70
N ALA A 1114 11.09 36.40 10.73
CA ALA A 1114 11.15 36.04 9.32
C ALA A 1114 12.29 36.77 8.63
N ARG A 1115 12.95 36.11 7.68
CA ARG A 1115 14.01 36.66 6.86
C ARG A 1115 13.71 36.39 5.40
N ILE A 1116 13.73 37.44 4.58
CA ILE A 1116 13.47 37.40 3.15
C ILE A 1116 14.69 37.96 2.43
N VAL A 1117 15.30 37.17 1.56
CA VAL A 1117 16.44 37.59 0.73
C VAL A 1117 15.95 37.69 -0.69
N MET A 1118 16.08 38.88 -1.27
CA MET A 1118 15.65 39.15 -2.64
C MET A 1118 16.84 39.59 -3.49
N GLN A 1119 16.86 39.15 -4.75
CA GLN A 1119 17.87 39.48 -5.74
C GLN A 1119 17.17 39.96 -7.01
N ASN A 1120 17.57 41.14 -7.48
CA ASN A 1120 17.02 41.77 -8.66
C ASN A 1120 17.92 41.52 -9.88
N ASN A 1121 17.45 40.74 -10.86
CA ASN A 1121 18.17 40.47 -12.10
C ASN A 1121 17.75 41.41 -13.24
N ASN A 1122 16.95 42.45 -12.95
CA ASN A 1122 16.64 43.52 -13.90
C ASN A 1122 17.79 44.52 -14.01
N SER A 1123 17.82 45.22 -15.15
CA SER A 1123 18.64 46.42 -15.35
C SER A 1123 18.06 47.68 -14.67
N LEU A 1124 16.83 47.60 -14.16
CA LEU A 1124 16.12 48.66 -13.47
C LEU A 1124 15.92 48.28 -12.00
N SER A 1125 15.88 49.28 -11.12
CA SER A 1125 15.44 49.08 -9.74
C SER A 1125 13.97 48.68 -9.72
N VAL A 1126 13.60 47.82 -8.79
CA VAL A 1126 12.21 47.40 -8.59
C VAL A 1126 11.74 47.96 -7.26
N SER A 1127 10.75 48.84 -7.30
CA SER A 1127 10.15 49.45 -6.12
C SER A 1127 8.84 48.81 -5.73
N GLY A 1128 8.52 48.86 -4.44
CA GLY A 1128 7.21 48.43 -3.92
C GLY A 1128 7.00 46.91 -3.91
N ILE A 1129 8.06 46.10 -3.94
CA ILE A 1129 7.95 44.65 -3.89
C ILE A 1129 7.34 44.26 -2.55
N THR A 1130 6.21 43.55 -2.57
CA THR A 1130 5.47 43.29 -1.35
C THR A 1130 5.35 41.81 -1.04
N PHE A 1131 5.71 41.46 0.20
CA PHE A 1131 5.48 40.13 0.77
C PHE A 1131 4.36 40.18 1.78
N LYS A 1132 3.42 39.25 1.67
CA LYS A 1132 2.47 38.90 2.71
C LYS A 1132 3.15 37.90 3.65
N VAL A 1133 3.32 38.28 4.92
CA VAL A 1133 4.04 37.53 5.94
C VAL A 1133 3.11 37.24 7.12
N THR A 1134 2.74 35.98 7.28
CA THR A 1134 1.88 35.49 8.37
C THR A 1134 2.73 35.11 9.57
N MET A 1135 2.62 35.91 10.62
CA MET A 1135 3.33 35.74 11.89
C MET A 1135 2.36 35.30 13.00
N PRO A 1136 2.80 34.60 14.05
CA PRO A 1136 1.96 34.35 15.21
C PRO A 1136 1.69 35.66 15.96
N ARG A 1137 0.53 35.77 16.61
CA ARG A 1137 0.23 36.91 17.47
C ARG A 1137 1.11 36.87 18.71
N LEU A 1138 1.85 37.95 18.96
CA LEU A 1138 2.65 38.09 20.18
C LEU A 1138 1.73 38.30 21.39
N ALA A 1139 2.11 37.75 22.54
CA ALA A 1139 1.37 37.99 23.79
C ALA A 1139 1.45 39.45 24.25
N THR A 1140 2.59 40.11 23.96
CA THR A 1140 2.88 41.51 24.23
C THR A 1140 3.78 42.06 23.12
N GLY A 1141 3.57 43.30 22.68
CA GLY A 1141 4.35 43.92 21.59
C GLY A 1141 3.77 43.66 20.19
N ASN A 1142 4.45 44.18 19.17
CA ASN A 1142 4.18 44.02 17.74
C ASN A 1142 5.45 43.53 17.00
N TYR A 1143 5.37 43.41 15.67
CA TYR A 1143 6.54 43.16 14.84
C TYR A 1143 7.11 44.46 14.28
N GLN A 1144 8.44 44.52 14.22
CA GLN A 1144 9.20 45.54 13.51
C GLN A 1144 9.89 44.93 12.29
N VAL A 1145 10.15 45.75 11.27
CA VAL A 1145 10.79 45.33 10.02
C VAL A 1145 12.04 46.16 9.78
N THR A 1146 13.13 45.50 9.37
CA THR A 1146 14.37 46.18 8.92
C THR A 1146 14.50 46.05 7.40
N ASN A 1147 14.92 47.14 6.73
CA ASN A 1147 15.05 47.28 5.27
C ASN A 1147 13.74 47.06 4.48
N GLY A 1148 12.61 47.35 5.10
CA GLY A 1148 11.29 47.34 4.49
C GLY A 1148 10.27 47.99 5.41
N ASP A 1149 9.06 48.24 4.89
CA ASP A 1149 7.98 48.94 5.60
C ASP A 1149 6.72 48.07 5.68
N ILE A 1150 6.07 48.05 6.84
CA ILE A 1150 4.75 47.41 6.99
C ILE A 1150 3.69 48.39 6.45
N VAL A 1151 3.11 48.07 5.29
CA VAL A 1151 2.12 48.92 4.61
C VAL A 1151 0.67 48.56 4.95
N ARG A 1152 0.43 47.32 5.39
CA ARG A 1152 -0.88 46.83 5.81
C ARG A 1152 -0.73 45.70 6.83
N THR A 1153 -1.68 45.59 7.76
CA THR A 1153 -1.76 44.48 8.72
C THR A 1153 -3.18 43.91 8.76
N GLN A 1154 -3.30 42.60 8.97
CA GLN A 1154 -4.58 41.91 9.11
C GLN A 1154 -4.54 40.92 10.28
N ASP A 1155 -5.46 41.09 11.23
CA ASP A 1155 -5.65 40.17 12.36
C ASP A 1155 -6.43 38.92 11.95
N LEU A 1156 -5.91 37.74 12.30
CA LEU A 1156 -6.52 36.43 12.05
C LEU A 1156 -6.43 35.58 13.32
N TYR A 1157 -7.34 35.78 14.28
CA TYR A 1157 -7.37 35.07 15.57
C TYR A 1157 -6.01 35.06 16.30
N ASP A 1158 -5.27 33.95 16.21
CA ASP A 1158 -3.95 33.70 16.82
C ASP A 1158 -2.76 34.10 15.92
N GLN A 1159 -3.03 34.67 14.75
CA GLN A 1159 -2.06 35.11 13.75
C GLN A 1159 -2.23 36.58 13.39
N LEU A 1160 -1.12 37.19 12.95
CA LEU A 1160 -1.02 38.54 12.43
C LEU A 1160 -0.36 38.48 11.05
N VAL A 1161 -1.07 38.94 10.03
CA VAL A 1161 -0.55 39.02 8.66
C VAL A 1161 -0.01 40.42 8.41
N LEU A 1162 1.26 40.51 8.02
CA LEU A 1162 1.98 41.73 7.71
C LEU A 1162 2.18 41.81 6.19
N PHE A 1163 1.87 42.95 5.60
CA PHE A 1163 2.23 43.24 4.21
C PHE A 1163 3.45 44.14 4.23
N ILE A 1164 4.58 43.58 3.81
CA ILE A 1164 5.90 44.20 3.94
C ILE A 1164 6.39 44.57 2.57
N THR A 1165 6.59 45.87 2.34
CA THR A 1165 7.10 46.38 1.08
C THR A 1165 8.59 46.72 1.19
N ALA A 1166 9.34 46.52 0.11
CA ALA A 1166 10.75 46.88 0.03
C ALA A 1166 11.16 47.16 -1.42
N ASP A 1167 12.21 47.98 -1.55
CA ASP A 1167 12.82 48.30 -2.83
C ASP A 1167 14.11 47.50 -3.03
N ILE A 1168 14.41 47.14 -4.28
CA ILE A 1168 15.67 46.47 -4.65
C ILE A 1168 16.36 47.25 -5.76
N PRO A 1169 17.63 47.65 -5.58
CA PRO A 1169 18.40 48.33 -6.62
C PRO A 1169 18.64 47.42 -7.84
N ALA A 1170 18.84 48.02 -9.01
CA ALA A 1170 19.20 47.31 -10.26
C ALA A 1170 20.42 46.39 -10.05
N GLY A 1171 20.29 45.10 -10.39
CA GLY A 1171 21.36 44.10 -10.23
C GLY A 1171 21.75 43.77 -8.78
N GLY A 1172 21.10 44.35 -7.78
CA GLY A 1172 21.45 44.20 -6.36
C GLY A 1172 20.57 43.22 -5.59
N SER A 1173 20.79 43.15 -4.27
CA SER A 1173 19.96 42.41 -3.33
C SER A 1173 19.52 43.26 -2.15
N THR A 1174 18.38 42.90 -1.57
CA THR A 1174 17.84 43.47 -0.34
C THR A 1174 17.48 42.32 0.59
N VAL A 1175 17.80 42.45 1.89
CA VAL A 1175 17.44 41.50 2.93
C VAL A 1175 16.49 42.16 3.90
N VAL A 1176 15.26 41.67 3.93
CA VAL A 1176 14.20 42.11 4.85
C VAL A 1176 14.17 41.16 6.03
N THR A 1177 14.11 41.72 7.24
CA THR A 1177 13.98 40.95 8.48
C THR A 1177 12.79 41.45 9.29
N VAL A 1178 12.03 40.51 9.85
CA VAL A 1178 10.86 40.73 10.68
C VAL A 1178 11.15 40.12 12.03
N GLU A 1179 11.04 40.91 13.10
CA GLU A 1179 11.33 40.47 14.46
C GLU A 1179 10.37 41.16 15.45
N PRO A 1180 10.19 40.63 16.67
CA PRO A 1180 9.42 41.32 17.70
C PRO A 1180 10.03 42.69 18.04
N ASP A 1181 9.19 43.68 18.32
CA ASP A 1181 9.60 45.01 18.78
C ASP A 1181 9.96 45.05 20.28
N VAL A 1182 9.73 43.94 20.98
CA VAL A 1182 10.03 43.72 22.39
C VAL A 1182 11.05 42.61 22.58
N ALA A 1183 11.80 42.67 23.69
CA ALA A 1183 12.67 41.57 24.08
C ALA A 1183 11.87 40.30 24.40
N ARG A 1184 12.39 39.14 23.99
CA ARG A 1184 11.78 37.84 24.27
C ARG A 1184 11.84 37.52 25.76
N LYS A 1185 10.73 37.01 26.31
CA LYS A 1185 10.61 36.55 27.71
C LYS A 1185 11.23 35.16 27.92
N GLN A 1186 11.52 34.77 29.16
CA GLN A 1186 11.98 33.40 29.47
C GLN A 1186 10.84 32.50 29.95
N PHE A 1187 10.95 31.20 29.67
CA PHE A 1187 10.05 30.20 30.25
C PHE A 1187 10.44 29.88 31.70
N SER A 1188 9.44 29.75 32.57
CA SER A 1188 9.57 29.08 33.87
C SER A 1188 8.92 27.69 33.76
N VAL A 1189 9.72 26.66 33.57
CA VAL A 1189 9.23 25.28 33.34
C VAL A 1189 9.35 24.46 34.61
N VAL A 1190 8.25 23.87 35.05
CA VAL A 1190 8.25 22.89 36.13
C VAL A 1190 8.41 21.50 35.52
N LEU A 1191 9.62 20.96 35.62
CA LEU A 1191 9.92 19.59 35.22
C LEU A 1191 9.53 18.60 36.34
N PRO A 1192 9.11 17.37 35.98
CA PRO A 1192 8.87 16.32 36.96
C PRO A 1192 10.19 15.93 37.63
N GLY A 1193 10.20 15.88 38.97
CA GLY A 1193 11.42 15.66 39.76
C GLY A 1193 12.08 14.30 39.56
N GLU A 1194 11.30 13.26 39.19
CA GLU A 1194 11.78 11.92 38.85
C GLU A 1194 10.74 11.21 37.93
N PRO A 1195 10.74 11.47 36.61
CA PRO A 1195 9.75 10.88 35.73
C PRO A 1195 9.98 9.37 35.61
N ILE A 1196 8.89 8.61 35.77
CA ILE A 1196 8.88 7.16 35.62
C ILE A 1196 8.19 6.81 34.31
N GLU A 1197 8.63 5.73 33.66
CA GLU A 1197 8.03 5.13 32.48
C GLU A 1197 6.48 5.08 32.56
N GLY A 1198 5.83 5.85 31.69
CA GLY A 1198 4.38 6.14 31.73
C GLY A 1198 4.08 7.61 31.41
N GLU A 1199 2.96 8.13 31.93
CA GLU A 1199 2.55 9.51 31.73
C GLU A 1199 3.41 10.50 32.53
N VAL A 1200 4.04 11.42 31.82
CA VAL A 1200 4.91 12.47 32.33
C VAL A 1200 4.31 13.83 31.98
N SER A 1201 4.06 14.67 32.98
CA SER A 1201 3.48 16.00 32.78
C SER A 1201 4.54 17.09 32.89
N PHE A 1202 4.46 18.06 31.98
CA PHE A 1202 5.27 19.28 31.98
C PHE A 1202 4.34 20.49 32.21
N THR A 1203 4.73 21.41 33.09
CA THR A 1203 4.00 22.67 33.28
C THR A 1203 4.87 23.83 32.79
N VAL A 1204 4.35 24.58 31.82
CA VAL A 1204 5.00 25.73 31.21
C VAL A 1204 4.37 27.02 31.72
N LEU A 1205 5.17 27.83 32.40
CA LEU A 1205 4.78 29.14 32.95
C LEU A 1205 5.62 30.26 32.33
N ASP A 1206 5.13 31.49 32.40
CA ASP A 1206 5.89 32.72 32.13
C ASP A 1206 6.84 33.03 33.30
N GLU A 1207 7.79 33.95 33.09
CA GLU A 1207 8.72 34.47 34.11
C GLU A 1207 7.99 35.05 35.34
N ASP A 1208 6.76 35.54 35.15
CA ASP A 1208 5.87 36.04 36.19
C ASP A 1208 5.06 34.93 36.92
N GLY A 1209 5.27 33.65 36.57
CA GLY A 1209 4.60 32.49 37.16
C GLY A 1209 3.19 32.20 36.63
N SER A 1210 2.76 32.89 35.57
CA SER A 1210 1.45 32.68 34.94
C SER A 1210 1.47 31.50 33.97
N ALA A 1211 0.42 30.68 33.95
CA ALA A 1211 0.31 29.53 33.05
C ALA A 1211 0.29 29.93 31.56
N LEU A 1212 1.11 29.26 30.74
CA LEU A 1212 1.19 29.54 29.31
C LEU A 1212 0.45 28.48 28.49
N SER A 1213 -0.75 28.83 28.06
CA SER A 1213 -1.54 28.04 27.11
C SER A 1213 -1.00 28.12 25.68
N GLY A 1214 -1.03 27.00 24.93
CA GLY A 1214 -0.62 26.94 23.53
C GLY A 1214 0.90 27.04 23.29
N ALA A 1215 1.74 26.86 24.32
CA ALA A 1215 3.17 26.65 24.12
C ALA A 1215 3.41 25.29 23.49
N THR A 1216 4.31 25.22 22.52
CA THR A 1216 4.68 23.96 21.87
C THR A 1216 5.77 23.28 22.70
N VAL A 1217 5.49 22.07 23.15
CA VAL A 1217 6.44 21.19 23.84
C VAL A 1217 6.78 20.05 22.89
N SER A 1218 8.02 20.00 22.44
CA SER A 1218 8.54 18.92 21.60
C SER A 1218 9.32 17.96 22.48
N VAL A 1219 8.93 16.69 22.50
CA VAL A 1219 9.69 15.62 23.17
C VAL A 1219 10.20 14.68 22.09
N ASP A 1220 11.52 14.62 21.93
CA ASP A 1220 12.19 13.99 20.79
C ASP A 1220 11.64 14.49 19.44
N SER A 1221 10.92 13.65 18.68
CA SER A 1221 10.30 14.02 17.40
C SER A 1221 8.80 14.35 17.50
N ALA A 1222 8.17 14.17 18.66
CA ALA A 1222 6.74 14.41 18.86
C ALA A 1222 6.50 15.83 19.39
N ARG A 1223 5.48 16.52 18.87
CA ARG A 1223 5.09 17.88 19.28
C ARG A 1223 3.71 17.90 19.92
N TYR A 1224 3.59 18.65 21.00
CA TYR A 1224 2.36 18.81 21.79
C TYR A 1224 2.12 20.28 22.11
N LYS A 1225 0.87 20.67 22.36
CA LYS A 1225 0.52 22.03 22.83
C LYS A 1225 0.02 21.99 24.26
N THR A 1226 0.46 22.95 25.09
CA THR A 1226 -0.04 23.09 26.45
C THR A 1226 -1.51 23.52 26.47
N ASN A 1227 -2.26 22.99 27.44
CA ASN A 1227 -3.65 23.36 27.67
C ASN A 1227 -3.78 24.74 28.35
N SER A 1228 -5.01 25.15 28.70
CA SER A 1228 -5.28 26.43 29.40
C SER A 1228 -4.56 26.60 30.74
N GLU A 1229 -4.12 25.51 31.37
CA GLU A 1229 -3.37 25.49 32.64
C GLU A 1229 -1.84 25.45 32.41
N GLY A 1230 -1.38 25.54 31.16
CA GLY A 1230 0.03 25.44 30.82
C GLY A 1230 0.58 24.02 30.93
N VAL A 1231 -0.28 23.00 31.04
CA VAL A 1231 0.11 21.60 31.25
C VAL A 1231 0.05 20.83 29.95
N VAL A 1232 1.04 19.96 29.75
CA VAL A 1232 1.03 18.92 28.72
C VAL A 1232 1.45 17.58 29.34
N THR A 1233 0.77 16.51 28.97
CA THR A 1233 1.05 15.15 29.45
C THR A 1233 1.45 14.27 28.28
N VAL A 1234 2.59 13.59 28.40
CA VAL A 1234 3.20 12.77 27.35
C VAL A 1234 3.55 11.40 27.93
N SER A 1235 3.28 10.32 27.20
CA SER A 1235 3.72 8.98 27.59
C SER A 1235 5.15 8.75 27.14
N LEU A 1236 6.07 8.52 28.08
CA LEU A 1236 7.49 8.32 27.79
C LEU A 1236 7.99 6.96 28.29
N ASP A 1237 8.80 6.30 27.47
CA ASP A 1237 9.49 5.06 27.81
C ASP A 1237 10.74 5.35 28.68
N ARG A 1238 11.38 4.30 29.20
CA ARG A 1238 12.65 4.46 29.92
C ARG A 1238 13.74 4.98 28.97
N GLY A 1239 14.47 6.02 29.37
CA GLY A 1239 15.55 6.57 28.56
C GLY A 1239 15.80 8.06 28.77
N TYR A 1240 16.71 8.62 27.96
CA TYR A 1240 16.94 10.05 27.89
C TYR A 1240 16.09 10.65 26.78
N HIS A 1241 15.36 11.71 27.11
CA HIS A 1241 14.50 12.43 26.17
C HIS A 1241 14.90 13.90 26.11
N GLN A 1242 14.94 14.45 24.90
CA GLN A 1242 15.16 15.87 24.68
C GLN A 1242 13.81 16.60 24.64
N VAL A 1243 13.66 17.64 25.46
CA VAL A 1243 12.44 18.42 25.62
C VAL A 1243 12.73 19.86 25.21
N ASN A 1244 12.11 20.30 24.12
CA ASN A 1244 12.21 21.66 23.61
C ASN A 1244 10.88 22.38 23.78
N ILE A 1245 10.91 23.58 24.37
CA ILE A 1245 9.72 24.39 24.62
C ILE A 1245 9.84 25.70 23.83
N GLU A 1246 8.81 25.97 23.03
CA GLU A 1246 8.77 27.07 22.07
C GLU A 1246 7.41 27.78 22.12
N LYS A 1247 7.44 29.12 22.13
CA LYS A 1247 6.27 29.99 22.04
C LYS A 1247 6.71 31.36 21.53
N ALA A 1248 5.92 31.96 20.63
CA ALA A 1248 6.24 33.27 20.06
C ALA A 1248 6.38 34.34 21.16
N GLY A 1249 7.42 35.17 21.10
CA GLY A 1249 7.76 36.15 22.13
C GLY A 1249 8.56 35.58 23.31
N TYR A 1250 8.96 34.30 23.27
CA TYR A 1250 9.76 33.65 24.31
C TYR A 1250 11.08 33.09 23.75
N ILE A 1251 12.11 33.06 24.58
CA ILE A 1251 13.38 32.40 24.28
C ILE A 1251 13.16 30.89 24.38
N LYS A 1252 13.52 30.14 23.32
CA LYS A 1252 13.46 28.68 23.30
C LYS A 1252 14.19 28.10 24.52
N ALA A 1253 13.53 27.17 25.21
CA ALA A 1253 14.13 26.45 26.33
C ALA A 1253 14.33 24.98 25.97
N GLU A 1254 15.51 24.44 26.26
CA GLU A 1254 15.89 23.06 25.98
C GLU A 1254 16.26 22.36 27.29
N TYR A 1255 15.72 21.17 27.50
CA TYR A 1255 15.94 20.35 28.68
C TYR A 1255 16.18 18.91 28.28
N GLN A 1256 17.07 18.22 28.98
CA GLN A 1256 17.20 16.78 28.89
C GLN A 1256 16.63 16.15 30.16
N ILE A 1257 15.69 15.22 30.00
CA ILE A 1257 15.13 14.47 31.13
C ILE A 1257 15.49 12.99 31.01
N GLU A 1258 15.69 12.33 32.15
CA GLU A 1258 15.92 10.90 32.22
C GLU A 1258 14.70 10.21 32.85
N VAL A 1259 14.00 9.41 32.05
CA VAL A 1259 12.83 8.64 32.47
C VAL A 1259 13.29 7.29 33.00
N LYS A 1260 13.01 7.01 34.28
CA LYS A 1260 13.43 5.79 34.96
C LYS A 1260 12.41 4.68 34.74
N GLY A 1261 12.87 3.43 34.65
CA GLY A 1261 11.97 2.27 34.56
C GLY A 1261 11.21 2.03 35.86
N ARG A 1262 10.03 1.41 35.80
CA ARG A 1262 9.16 1.19 36.99
C ARG A 1262 9.83 0.41 38.14
N ILE A 1263 10.87 -0.37 37.85
CA ILE A 1263 11.67 -1.13 38.84
C ILE A 1263 12.50 -0.20 39.74
N TYR A 1264 12.83 1.01 39.30
CA TYR A 1264 13.56 2.02 40.08
C TYR A 1264 12.83 2.43 41.37
N ILE A 1265 11.49 2.45 41.35
CA ILE A 1265 10.68 2.74 42.54
C ILE A 1265 10.83 1.64 43.59
N LEU A 1266 10.90 0.38 43.16
CA LEU A 1266 11.06 -0.78 44.04
C LEU A 1266 12.44 -0.80 44.71
N THR A 1267 13.50 -0.40 44.01
CA THR A 1267 14.85 -0.34 44.59
C THR A 1267 14.98 0.77 45.64
N ARG A 1268 14.32 1.92 45.45
CA ARG A 1268 14.30 3.02 46.43
C ARG A 1268 13.40 2.76 47.65
N LEU A 1269 12.30 2.03 47.48
CA LEU A 1269 11.42 1.61 48.60
C LEU A 1269 12.03 0.47 49.44
N ILE A 1270 12.94 -0.33 48.87
CA ILE A 1270 13.50 -1.53 49.51
C ILE A 1270 14.94 -1.28 50.02
N GLY A 1271 15.57 -0.14 49.72
CA GLY A 1271 16.82 0.29 50.36
C GLY A 1271 18.04 -0.56 50.01
N PHE A 1272 18.18 -0.95 48.74
CA PHE A 1272 19.44 -1.49 48.21
C PHE A 1272 20.02 -0.46 47.23
N ASP A 1273 21.07 0.23 47.68
CA ASP A 1273 22.02 0.93 46.80
C ASP A 1273 22.84 -0.08 45.99
#